data_AF-A0A7N2N8S0-F1
#
_entry.id   AF-A0A7N2N8S0-F1
#
_cell.length_a   1.000
_cell.length_b   1.000
_cell.length_c   1.000
_cell.angle_alpha   90.00
_cell.angle_beta   90.00
_cell.angle_gamma   90.00
#
_symmetry.space_group_name_H-M   'P 1'
#
loop_
_entity.id
_entity.type
_entity.pdbx_description
1 polymer ?
#
loop_
_entity_poly.entity_id
_entity_poly.type
_entity_poly.pdbx_seq_one_letter_code
_entity_poly.pdbx_strand_id
1 'polypeptide(L)'
;MAATTALPKPFSSSSSSSSYQPPDDYEYDVFLSFSGEDTRKNFTDRLYHALTKAGFRTFGDDEKIERGQYHSSLILQAIQVSRIFLIVFSKNYASSRWCLEELVEILRCRRWSNQMVVPIFYDVSPSDMCNQFEQAFGEHGDNVSIWGRALTEFANISRLNLESTADGDEAEFIRKIILYISPLKIFSKTFSSSSFSSSSSNQPHDDYEYDVFLSFRGEDTRKNFTDHLYYALTEAGIHTFRDDEEIRKGEELSSEILRAIRGSRMSIIVFSKNYASSRWCLEELVEIMECRKRLKQIVVPIFYDVYPSFVRNQLGSFEEAFVEHEKRYLLDKDKVFRWRRALTEAASLNGWDISNCDRHEADLIRKVIQFILSRLDNKYLFVALYPVGVEAHMKDMTSLLCVGANDVRMVGILGMGGTGKTTIAKAIYNEFYLHFEGRSFLGNVRETSRQHGLVHLQKQLLSKTLRTKKIEVSSVDSGIIMIQERFRHKRVLVIVDDVDHLEQLNAIARSRDWFGLGSRVIITTRDEQLLKNLQVDGVYRAKQMGDSESLELFSWHAFGNEYPAEGFMDISTSVVAYSGGLPLALEVLGSFLFKRSMQEWNCALEKLKRIPHDKVQEKLRISFDALSDDTYKDTFLDISCFFIGMDKNYVVQILDGCDFFAEIGISVLIQRCLLTVDERNKLMMHDLLRDMGREIVRENYPKEPGKRSRLWLQEEVIDILTLHKGMEGVEGLTLKLPTSEVNFNTKRSEVNFDTKTFIKMERLRLLQLDYAQLTGDYEYLSKELRWLRWHGCPLKFIPNNFYPRKIVAIDLRYSNLREVWKDPKLLNKLEVLNLSHSHDLTRTPDFSRLPNLKKFILKDCTSLFEVHQSIGDLVKIVLVNLKGCKNLRSLPRSLYKLKSLETLILSDCSNIDNLANDLGEMECLTTLRMDNTAIRTVPSTINRLKNLKHFSLCGCKGSQPKTWSSYFLSLISPSEFPKSLNILLDSVQGLSSLKELCLSDCDLSDGTIPKGLGSLRALQSLDLQGNKFHALPSSLGGLSRLRRLILDNNKELQSIPDLPTSLNSLHARNCTALERMPNVSKISSMETLFLTNCHKLVEIPGLDKMLKYFGILHMEGCNNITSTFKQSILQECTMSRVGNMFSIFLPSDDIPNCFMYKDEGPSVCFEVPHITDLNMAGFVVCTVYSPCASNGNLVSQNLLSISVVNHTKNISQTSRQITADVVISSEDHLWLGNVSKGEFNLEGGDKVKVIVDFGAGFIVKKIGVSLLYDGVLDGKV
;
A
#
# COMPACT_ATOMS: atom_id res chain seq x y z
N MET A 1 53.37 63.61 20.70
CA MET A 1 53.38 62.47 21.64
C MET A 1 52.06 62.49 22.39
N ALA A 2 51.42 61.32 22.43
CA ALA A 2 50.17 61.03 23.10
C ALA A 2 50.18 61.44 24.59
N ALA A 3 48.99 61.62 25.15
CA ALA A 3 48.50 60.82 26.30
C ALA A 3 47.33 61.51 27.03
N THR A 4 46.15 60.90 26.88
CA THR A 4 45.24 60.48 27.96
C THR A 4 45.04 61.39 29.18
N THR A 5 43.82 61.92 29.33
CA THR A 5 43.23 62.29 30.62
C THR A 5 42.22 61.22 31.07
N ALA A 6 42.35 60.84 32.33
CA ALA A 6 41.64 59.77 33.00
C ALA A 6 40.27 60.18 33.53
N LEU A 7 39.36 59.19 33.51
CA LEU A 7 38.07 59.09 34.21
C LEU A 7 38.22 59.04 35.74
N PRO A 8 37.19 59.47 36.50
CA PRO A 8 36.91 58.93 37.82
C PRO A 8 35.64 58.05 37.83
N LYS A 9 35.93 56.76 38.03
CA LYS A 9 35.28 55.76 38.88
C LYS A 9 33.86 55.21 38.62
N PRO A 10 33.69 53.91 38.96
CA PRO A 10 32.59 53.05 38.55
C PRO A 10 31.46 53.03 39.59
N PHE A 11 30.22 52.82 39.12
CA PHE A 11 29.13 52.45 40.00
C PHE A 11 29.25 50.98 40.41
N SER A 12 29.32 50.79 41.73
CA SER A 12 29.22 49.53 42.44
C SER A 12 27.80 48.95 42.40
N SER A 13 27.77 47.61 42.41
CA SER A 13 26.68 46.69 42.69
C SER A 13 25.70 47.06 43.81
N SER A 14 24.39 46.81 43.62
CA SER A 14 23.58 45.95 44.51
C SER A 14 22.11 45.76 44.04
N SER A 15 21.66 44.50 44.12
CA SER A 15 20.26 43.97 44.18
C SER A 15 19.28 44.33 43.06
N SER A 16 18.63 43.42 42.32
CA SER A 16 18.22 42.05 42.63
C SER A 16 18.04 41.25 41.33
N SER A 17 18.32 39.96 41.41
CA SER A 17 18.00 38.94 40.42
C SER A 17 16.51 38.92 40.09
N SER A 18 16.11 39.38 38.89
CA SER A 18 14.84 38.95 38.31
C SER A 18 15.11 37.63 37.58
N SER A 19 14.69 36.54 38.20
CA SER A 19 14.59 35.22 37.58
C SER A 19 13.82 35.34 36.27
N TYR A 20 14.47 34.98 35.17
CA TYR A 20 13.84 34.89 33.86
C TYR A 20 12.87 33.69 33.88
N GLN A 21 11.57 33.96 33.88
CA GLN A 21 10.52 32.98 33.55
C GLN A 21 9.77 33.54 32.35
N PRO A 22 9.78 32.87 31.17
CA PRO A 22 8.93 33.30 30.06
C PRO A 22 7.46 33.10 30.46
N PRO A 23 6.55 33.98 30.01
CA PRO A 23 5.12 33.82 30.28
C PRO A 23 4.56 32.58 29.58
N ASP A 24 3.61 31.89 30.22
CA ASP A 24 2.96 30.67 29.68
C ASP A 24 2.15 30.94 28.39
N ASP A 25 1.83 32.21 28.10
CA ASP A 25 1.18 32.64 26.86
C ASP A 25 1.87 33.90 26.29
N TYR A 26 2.25 33.86 25.01
CA TYR A 26 2.80 35.01 24.29
C TYR A 26 1.70 35.99 23.89
N GLU A 27 1.88 37.27 24.20
CA GLU A 27 0.94 38.34 23.87
C GLU A 27 1.00 38.69 22.37
N TYR A 28 2.20 38.65 21.78
CA TYR A 28 2.43 38.87 20.35
C TYR A 28 3.00 37.61 19.69
N ASP A 29 2.49 37.27 18.51
CA ASP A 29 2.96 36.13 17.73
C ASP A 29 4.29 36.45 17.02
N VAL A 30 4.47 37.72 16.59
CA VAL A 30 5.67 38.18 15.86
C VAL A 30 6.12 39.55 16.37
N PHE A 31 7.41 39.69 16.65
CA PHE A 31 8.09 40.96 16.85
C PHE A 31 8.93 41.30 15.62
N LEU A 32 8.74 42.50 15.07
CA LEU A 32 9.41 42.95 13.84
C LEU A 32 10.43 44.05 14.17
N SER A 33 11.73 43.76 14.02
CA SER A 33 12.83 44.73 14.22
C SER A 33 13.39 45.21 12.88
N PHE A 34 13.61 46.53 12.76
CA PHE A 34 14.14 47.19 11.56
C PHE A 34 14.80 48.55 11.91
N SER A 35 15.64 49.10 11.01
CA SER A 35 16.18 50.46 11.21
C SER A 35 15.28 51.52 10.58
N GLY A 36 14.96 52.56 11.37
CA GLY A 36 14.05 53.63 10.97
C GLY A 36 14.60 54.62 9.94
N GLU A 37 15.91 54.65 9.72
CA GLU A 37 16.54 55.52 8.72
C GLU A 37 16.95 54.71 7.47
N ASP A 38 15.99 54.65 6.55
CA ASP A 38 16.14 54.34 5.13
C ASP A 38 16.16 52.85 4.71
N THR A 39 15.00 52.19 4.84
CA THR A 39 14.65 51.00 4.06
C THR A 39 13.40 51.25 3.18
N ARG A 40 13.48 52.23 2.25
CA ARG A 40 12.50 52.49 1.16
C ARG A 40 11.00 52.38 1.54
N LYS A 41 10.62 53.00 2.67
CA LYS A 41 9.29 53.58 2.99
C LYS A 41 7.97 52.79 2.78
N ASN A 42 7.98 51.49 2.49
CA ASN A 42 6.73 50.72 2.35
C ASN A 42 6.86 49.21 2.61
N PHE A 43 8.06 48.60 2.53
CA PHE A 43 8.20 47.15 2.66
C PHE A 43 7.82 46.65 4.06
N THR A 44 8.37 47.26 5.11
CA THR A 44 8.10 46.87 6.49
C THR A 44 6.65 47.08 6.87
N ASP A 45 6.03 48.19 6.44
CA ASP A 45 4.60 48.44 6.61
C ASP A 45 3.73 47.39 5.89
N ARG A 46 4.08 47.05 4.64
CA ARG A 46 3.38 46.01 3.89
C ARG A 46 3.56 44.64 4.51
N LEU A 47 4.75 44.33 5.04
CA LEU A 47 5.03 43.08 5.74
C LEU A 47 4.23 43.03 7.05
N TYR A 48 4.25 44.08 7.85
CA TYR A 48 3.45 44.21 9.07
C TYR A 48 1.95 44.06 8.78
N HIS A 49 1.45 44.76 7.77
CA HIS A 49 0.05 44.73 7.38
C HIS A 49 -0.35 43.37 6.79
N ALA A 50 0.55 42.71 6.05
CA ALA A 50 0.33 41.37 5.52
C ALA A 50 0.38 40.28 6.60
N LEU A 51 1.27 40.41 7.59
CA LEU A 51 1.31 39.54 8.77
C LEU A 51 0.03 39.68 9.60
N THR A 52 -0.40 40.92 9.86
CA THR A 52 -1.68 41.20 10.54
C THR A 52 -2.86 40.62 9.77
N LYS A 53 -2.88 40.78 8.42
CA LYS A 53 -3.92 40.21 7.55
C LYS A 53 -3.89 38.68 7.48
N ALA A 54 -2.72 38.06 7.65
CA ALA A 54 -2.55 36.62 7.85
C ALA A 54 -2.91 36.17 9.28
N GLY A 55 -3.35 37.10 10.13
CA GLY A 55 -3.87 36.86 11.46
C GLY A 55 -2.80 36.66 12.53
N PHE A 56 -1.57 37.14 12.32
CA PHE A 56 -0.55 37.21 13.37
C PHE A 56 -0.76 38.47 14.21
N ARG A 57 -0.68 38.35 15.54
CA ARG A 57 -0.56 39.50 16.45
C ARG A 57 0.87 40.02 16.38
N THR A 58 1.09 41.07 15.59
CA THR A 58 2.42 41.61 15.34
C THR A 58 2.66 42.87 16.14
N PHE A 59 3.85 43.03 16.72
CA PHE A 59 4.32 44.30 17.27
C PHE A 59 5.21 44.99 16.23
N GLY A 60 4.83 46.20 15.81
CA GLY A 60 5.53 47.00 14.79
C GLY A 60 5.41 48.48 15.15
N ASP A 61 6.54 49.16 15.19
CA ASP A 61 6.70 50.44 15.88
C ASP A 61 6.57 51.64 14.92
N ASP A 62 5.34 51.95 14.46
CA ASP A 62 5.12 53.10 13.56
C ASP A 62 3.98 54.08 13.93
N GLU A 63 3.28 53.90 15.06
CA GLU A 63 2.17 54.82 15.44
C GLU A 63 2.40 55.67 16.72
N LYS A 64 3.54 55.59 17.40
CA LYS A 64 3.78 56.40 18.62
C LYS A 64 5.22 56.84 18.85
N ILE A 65 5.87 57.48 17.87
CA ILE A 65 7.14 58.19 18.14
C ILE A 65 7.14 59.58 17.46
N GLU A 66 6.24 60.45 17.89
CA GLU A 66 6.56 61.87 17.95
C GLU A 66 7.08 62.21 19.35
N ARG A 67 8.32 62.69 19.39
CA ARG A 67 9.04 63.33 20.52
C ARG A 67 9.66 62.37 21.55
N GLY A 68 10.99 62.28 21.44
CA GLY A 68 11.90 61.62 22.37
C GLY A 68 11.60 61.89 23.85
N GLN A 69 11.13 60.83 24.51
CA GLN A 69 11.38 60.50 25.91
C GLN A 69 11.22 58.96 26.02
N TYR A 70 12.31 58.31 26.45
CA TYR A 70 12.56 56.87 26.42
C TYR A 70 11.63 56.02 27.30
N HIS A 71 11.38 54.76 26.88
CA HIS A 71 11.13 53.65 27.81
C HIS A 71 11.75 52.34 27.28
N SER A 72 13.00 52.03 27.67
CA SER A 72 13.63 50.73 27.42
C SER A 72 12.84 49.54 27.99
N SER A 73 11.97 49.79 28.98
CA SER A 73 11.14 48.78 29.64
C SER A 73 10.01 48.21 28.76
N LEU A 74 9.40 49.01 27.89
CA LEU A 74 8.28 48.58 27.04
C LEU A 74 8.75 47.65 25.91
N ILE A 75 9.92 47.94 25.32
CA ILE A 75 10.54 47.10 24.30
C ILE A 75 11.07 45.81 24.91
N LEU A 76 11.70 45.88 26.10
CA LEU A 76 12.10 44.68 26.84
C LEU A 76 10.91 43.79 27.16
N GLN A 77 9.77 44.36 27.56
CA GLN A 77 8.53 43.61 27.75
C GLN A 77 8.03 43.02 26.43
N ALA A 78 7.97 43.79 25.34
CA ALA A 78 7.52 43.31 24.04
C ALA A 78 8.39 42.17 23.50
N ILE A 79 9.71 42.24 23.66
CA ILE A 79 10.65 41.15 23.35
C ILE A 79 10.37 39.93 24.23
N GLN A 80 10.15 40.12 25.53
CA GLN A 80 9.84 39.01 26.45
C GLN A 80 8.51 38.31 26.15
N VAL A 81 7.52 39.03 25.61
CA VAL A 81 6.17 38.49 25.32
C VAL A 81 5.94 38.12 23.85
N SER A 82 6.98 38.12 23.01
CA SER A 82 6.88 37.77 21.58
C SER A 82 7.45 36.39 21.25
N ARG A 83 6.81 35.66 20.33
CA ARG A 83 7.20 34.27 20.03
C ARG A 83 8.21 34.11 18.89
N ILE A 84 8.06 34.91 17.84
CA ILE A 84 8.90 34.89 16.64
C ILE A 84 9.50 36.27 16.47
N PHE A 85 10.82 36.36 16.28
CA PHE A 85 11.51 37.61 15.95
C PHE A 85 11.85 37.61 14.48
N LEU A 86 11.30 38.56 13.72
CA LEU A 86 11.71 38.85 12.36
C LEU A 86 12.63 40.07 12.38
N ILE A 87 13.90 39.90 12.02
CA ILE A 87 14.88 40.98 12.01
C ILE A 87 15.19 41.32 10.56
N VAL A 88 14.79 42.51 10.12
CA VAL A 88 15.01 42.97 8.74
C VAL A 88 16.32 43.74 8.67
N PHE A 89 17.35 43.10 8.13
CA PHE A 89 18.62 43.73 7.83
C PHE A 89 18.53 44.48 6.50
N SER A 90 18.86 45.76 6.56
CA SER A 90 18.99 46.65 5.42
C SER A 90 20.34 47.35 5.41
N LYS A 91 20.65 48.02 4.31
CA LYS A 91 21.95 48.65 4.04
C LYS A 91 22.40 49.70 5.08
N ASN A 92 21.54 50.17 5.98
CA ASN A 92 21.88 51.11 7.06
C ASN A 92 21.52 50.57 8.45
N TYR A 93 21.33 49.26 8.60
CA TYR A 93 20.94 48.70 9.89
C TYR A 93 22.04 48.85 10.95
N ALA A 94 23.30 48.66 10.56
CA ALA A 94 24.46 48.71 11.45
C ALA A 94 24.85 50.12 11.93
N SER A 95 24.39 51.18 11.24
CA SER A 95 24.66 52.57 11.65
C SER A 95 23.75 53.06 12.79
N SER A 96 22.68 52.31 13.11
CA SER A 96 21.81 52.60 14.25
C SER A 96 22.30 51.90 15.51
N ARG A 97 22.84 52.68 16.46
CA ARG A 97 23.22 52.18 17.80
C ARG A 97 22.04 51.51 18.54
N TRP A 98 20.82 51.97 18.26
CA TRP A 98 19.61 51.43 18.88
C TRP A 98 19.26 50.03 18.34
N CYS A 99 19.35 49.81 17.03
CA CYS A 99 19.14 48.48 16.43
C CYS A 99 20.16 47.45 16.92
N LEU A 100 21.39 47.91 17.14
CA LEU A 100 22.44 47.12 17.78
C LEU A 100 22.04 46.73 19.22
N GLU A 101 21.66 47.69 20.07
CA GLU A 101 21.27 47.40 21.46
C GLU A 101 20.05 46.46 21.54
N GLU A 102 19.07 46.59 20.64
CA GLU A 102 17.91 45.69 20.50
C GLU A 102 18.33 44.25 20.13
N LEU A 103 19.23 44.09 19.16
CA LEU A 103 19.73 42.80 18.71
C LEU A 103 20.45 42.01 19.82
N VAL A 104 21.16 42.70 20.71
CA VAL A 104 21.81 42.08 21.88
C VAL A 104 20.77 41.56 22.87
N GLU A 105 19.67 42.29 23.10
CA GLU A 105 18.61 41.85 24.00
C GLU A 105 17.78 40.69 23.42
N ILE A 106 17.52 40.67 22.11
CA ILE A 106 16.88 39.52 21.44
C ILE A 106 17.74 38.25 21.61
N LEU A 107 19.05 38.36 21.41
CA LEU A 107 19.97 37.22 21.60
C LEU A 107 20.07 36.77 23.06
N ARG A 108 20.05 37.72 24.01
CA ARG A 108 19.98 37.41 25.44
C ARG A 108 18.69 36.64 25.75
N CYS A 109 17.54 37.09 25.26
CA CYS A 109 16.24 36.45 25.49
C CYS A 109 16.15 35.03 24.89
N ARG A 110 16.71 34.85 23.68
CA ARG A 110 16.79 33.53 23.02
C ARG A 110 17.57 32.50 23.83
N ARG A 111 18.63 32.90 24.56
CA ARG A 111 19.39 31.94 25.39
C ARG A 111 18.59 31.36 26.56
N TRP A 112 17.46 31.97 26.91
CA TRP A 112 16.66 31.62 28.08
C TRP A 112 15.24 31.14 27.70
N SER A 113 14.90 31.04 26.41
CA SER A 113 13.60 30.57 25.91
C SER A 113 13.69 29.95 24.49
N ASN A 114 12.79 29.02 24.13
CA ASN A 114 12.72 28.40 22.80
C ASN A 114 12.10 29.34 21.71
N GLN A 115 12.36 30.64 21.78
CA GLN A 115 11.87 31.63 20.81
C GLN A 115 12.66 31.55 19.49
N MET A 116 11.95 31.68 18.36
CA MET A 116 12.55 31.59 17.03
C MET A 116 12.97 32.97 16.52
N VAL A 117 14.19 33.08 16.00
CA VAL A 117 14.70 34.31 15.39
C VAL A 117 14.97 34.05 13.92
N VAL A 118 14.41 34.89 13.03
CA VAL A 118 14.54 34.79 11.58
C VAL A 118 15.16 36.06 11.03
N PRO A 119 16.38 35.98 10.49
CA PRO A 119 17.00 37.11 9.80
C PRO A 119 16.45 37.23 8.36
N ILE A 120 15.99 38.42 8.00
CA ILE A 120 15.51 38.78 6.67
C ILE A 120 16.50 39.78 6.09
N PHE A 121 17.16 39.43 5.00
CA PHE A 121 18.14 40.28 4.33
C PHE A 121 17.47 40.94 3.14
N TYR A 122 17.10 42.21 3.29
CA TYR A 122 16.39 42.98 2.29
C TYR A 122 17.32 43.99 1.62
N ASP A 123 17.54 43.80 0.31
CA ASP A 123 18.42 44.63 -0.51
C ASP A 123 19.88 44.74 0.00
N VAL A 124 20.32 43.77 0.81
CA VAL A 124 21.69 43.66 1.36
C VAL A 124 22.08 42.18 1.47
N SER A 125 23.34 41.83 1.18
CA SER A 125 23.82 40.45 1.39
C SER A 125 24.26 40.24 2.85
N PRO A 126 24.23 39.01 3.37
CA PRO A 126 24.78 38.70 4.70
C PRO A 126 26.25 39.10 4.84
N SER A 127 27.04 38.94 3.77
CA SER A 127 28.45 39.38 3.74
C SER A 127 28.62 40.89 3.82
N ASP A 128 27.77 41.67 3.13
CA ASP A 128 27.81 43.14 3.18
C ASP A 128 27.39 43.65 4.56
N MET A 129 26.40 43.00 5.20
CA MET A 129 26.01 43.31 6.56
C MET A 129 27.13 43.07 7.56
N CYS A 130 27.86 41.95 7.47
CA CYS A 130 29.02 41.69 8.31
C CYS A 130 30.08 42.80 8.17
N ASN A 131 30.38 43.24 6.94
CA ASN A 131 31.34 44.32 6.69
C ASN A 131 30.86 45.67 7.27
N GLN A 132 29.57 45.98 7.21
CA GLN A 132 29.01 47.21 7.80
C GLN A 132 29.09 47.20 9.32
N PHE A 133 28.81 46.05 9.95
CA PHE A 133 28.98 45.91 11.39
C PHE A 133 30.46 46.06 11.77
N GLU A 134 31.39 45.43 11.04
CA GLU A 134 32.84 45.61 11.24
C GLU A 134 33.31 47.07 11.13
N GLN A 135 32.77 47.84 10.18
CA GLN A 135 33.05 49.28 10.07
C GLN A 135 32.47 50.10 11.23
N ALA A 136 31.22 49.84 11.64
CA ALA A 136 30.58 50.52 12.77
C ALA A 136 31.30 50.26 14.11
N PHE A 137 31.92 49.08 14.28
CA PHE A 137 32.73 48.75 15.47
C PHE A 137 34.04 49.53 15.57
N GLY A 138 34.55 50.07 14.46
CA GLY A 138 35.72 50.95 14.46
C GLY A 138 35.46 52.34 15.06
N GLU A 139 34.21 52.82 15.01
CA GLU A 139 33.81 54.17 15.44
C GLU A 139 33.22 54.23 16.87
N HIS A 140 32.78 53.10 17.42
CA HIS A 140 32.12 53.01 18.73
C HIS A 140 32.82 52.01 19.67
N GLY A 141 33.87 52.50 20.36
CA GLY A 141 34.71 51.71 21.26
C GLY A 141 33.99 51.16 22.52
N ASP A 142 34.57 50.05 23.03
CA ASP A 142 34.38 49.39 24.34
C ASP A 142 33.42 48.18 24.50
N ASN A 143 32.79 47.63 23.46
CA ASN A 143 32.08 46.33 23.59
C ASN A 143 32.33 45.29 22.47
N VAL A 144 33.42 45.46 21.70
CA VAL A 144 33.72 44.69 20.47
C VAL A 144 33.60 43.17 20.61
N SER A 145 33.93 42.58 21.77
CA SER A 145 33.86 41.12 21.96
C SER A 145 32.43 40.55 22.13
N ILE A 146 31.48 41.35 22.61
CA ILE A 146 30.08 40.93 22.80
C ILE A 146 29.37 40.93 21.45
N TRP A 147 29.64 41.97 20.64
CA TRP A 147 29.07 42.13 19.31
C TRP A 147 29.61 41.12 18.30
N GLY A 148 30.92 40.84 18.31
CA GLY A 148 31.50 39.81 17.44
C GLY A 148 30.98 38.40 17.75
N ARG A 149 30.70 38.10 19.03
CA ARG A 149 30.06 36.83 19.43
C ARG A 149 28.60 36.76 18.97
N ALA A 150 27.84 37.85 19.10
CA ALA A 150 26.46 37.94 18.64
C ALA A 150 26.31 37.66 17.13
N LEU A 151 27.20 38.21 16.30
CA LEU A 151 27.21 37.97 14.85
C LEU A 151 27.59 36.53 14.49
N THR A 152 28.58 35.96 15.17
CA THR A 152 28.95 34.55 14.99
C THR A 152 27.81 33.63 15.43
N GLU A 153 27.05 34.02 16.46
CA GLU A 153 25.87 33.30 16.91
C GLU A 153 24.77 33.40 15.85
N PHE A 154 24.47 34.59 15.30
CA PHE A 154 23.50 34.76 14.21
C PHE A 154 23.84 33.98 12.93
N ALA A 155 25.09 34.00 12.49
CA ALA A 155 25.54 33.20 11.34
C ALA A 155 25.38 31.69 11.58
N ASN A 156 25.39 31.25 12.84
CA ASN A 156 25.23 29.85 13.24
C ASN A 156 23.80 29.46 13.64
N ILE A 157 22.87 30.41 13.82
CA ILE A 157 21.45 30.16 14.09
C ILE A 157 20.75 29.71 12.78
N SER A 158 20.97 28.45 12.42
CA SER A 158 20.18 27.58 11.53
C SER A 158 19.80 28.07 10.10
N ARG A 159 20.50 27.50 9.10
CA ARG A 159 20.07 27.01 7.76
C ARG A 159 19.23 27.84 6.76
N LEU A 160 18.61 28.98 7.05
CA LEU A 160 17.77 29.71 6.07
C LEU A 160 17.82 31.23 6.27
N ASN A 161 18.70 31.92 5.54
CA ASN A 161 18.59 33.37 5.34
C ASN A 161 17.55 33.63 4.25
N LEU A 162 16.56 34.48 4.52
CA LEU A 162 15.63 34.93 3.47
C LEU A 162 16.21 36.18 2.81
N GLU A 163 16.75 36.02 1.61
CA GLU A 163 17.37 37.10 0.83
C GLU A 163 16.43 37.56 -0.29
N SER A 164 16.27 38.88 -0.45
CA SER A 164 15.60 39.46 -1.62
C SER A 164 16.60 39.68 -2.76
N THR A 165 16.30 39.20 -3.97
CA THR A 165 17.05 39.60 -5.17
C THR A 165 16.64 41.01 -5.58
N ALA A 166 17.60 41.87 -5.96
CA ALA A 166 17.38 43.28 -6.30
C ALA A 166 16.33 43.57 -7.40
N ASP A 167 15.90 42.55 -8.17
CA ASP A 167 14.90 42.61 -9.25
C ASP A 167 13.61 41.77 -8.97
N GLY A 168 13.37 41.32 -7.73
CA GLY A 168 12.25 40.42 -7.39
C GLY A 168 10.94 41.13 -6.97
N ASP A 169 9.79 40.49 -7.24
CA ASP A 169 8.45 40.96 -6.79
C ASP A 169 8.34 40.92 -5.25
N GLU A 170 8.32 42.11 -4.64
CA GLU A 170 8.21 42.35 -3.20
C GLU A 170 7.00 41.63 -2.57
N ALA A 171 5.87 41.54 -3.29
CA ALA A 171 4.67 40.89 -2.79
C ALA A 171 4.84 39.36 -2.68
N GLU A 172 5.57 38.76 -3.63
CA GLU A 172 5.90 37.34 -3.60
C GLU A 172 6.90 37.02 -2.48
N PHE A 173 7.85 37.92 -2.21
CA PHE A 173 8.79 37.77 -1.10
C PHE A 173 8.09 37.84 0.26
N ILE A 174 7.17 38.79 0.46
CA ILE A 174 6.32 38.86 1.67
C ILE A 174 5.47 37.58 1.80
N ARG A 175 4.91 37.07 0.69
CA ARG A 175 4.15 35.81 0.70
C ARG A 175 5.00 34.61 1.12
N LYS A 176 6.26 34.54 0.68
CA LYS A 176 7.22 33.51 1.12
C LYS A 176 7.53 33.62 2.60
N ILE A 177 7.74 34.83 3.13
CA ILE A 177 7.94 35.06 4.57
C ILE A 177 6.73 34.56 5.36
N ILE A 178 5.50 34.91 4.94
CA ILE A 178 4.27 34.48 5.61
C ILE A 178 4.09 32.97 5.52
N LEU A 179 4.28 32.35 4.35
CA LEU A 179 4.19 30.89 4.18
C LEU A 179 5.22 30.16 5.04
N TYR A 180 6.40 30.75 5.24
CA TYR A 180 7.42 30.16 6.09
C TYR A 180 7.02 30.14 7.57
N ILE A 181 6.45 31.24 8.08
CA ILE A 181 6.05 31.31 9.50
C ILE A 181 4.62 30.78 9.77
N SER A 182 3.80 30.57 8.74
CA SER A 182 2.40 30.10 8.87
C SER A 182 2.24 28.71 9.48
N PRO A 183 3.04 27.68 9.12
CA PRO A 183 3.02 26.38 9.79
C PRO A 183 3.35 26.48 11.27
N LEU A 184 4.22 27.43 11.65
CA LEU A 184 4.69 27.61 13.02
C LEU A 184 3.61 28.18 13.96
N LYS A 185 2.57 28.81 13.40
CA LYS A 185 1.35 29.17 14.12
C LYS A 185 0.60 27.93 14.64
N ILE A 186 0.69 26.80 13.92
CA ILE A 186 -0.03 25.55 14.20
C ILE A 186 0.82 24.55 14.99
N PHE A 187 2.15 24.57 14.84
CA PHE A 187 3.10 23.69 15.55
C PHE A 187 3.28 24.01 17.05
N SER A 188 2.60 25.04 17.55
CA SER A 188 2.77 25.57 18.90
C SER A 188 1.90 24.94 19.99
N LYS A 189 0.93 24.09 19.63
CA LYS A 189 0.09 23.37 20.59
C LYS A 189 0.59 21.97 20.94
N THR A 190 1.76 21.55 20.44
CA THR A 190 2.15 20.14 20.52
C THR A 190 3.62 19.81 20.76
N PHE A 191 4.55 20.75 20.98
CA PHE A 191 5.93 20.37 21.36
C PHE A 191 6.61 21.42 22.25
N SER A 192 6.67 21.14 23.56
CA SER A 192 7.72 21.58 24.47
C SER A 192 8.82 20.51 24.48
N SER A 193 9.81 20.62 23.61
CA SER A 193 10.97 19.73 23.59
C SER A 193 12.00 20.13 24.64
N SER A 194 12.11 19.31 25.69
CA SER A 194 13.25 19.30 26.61
C SER A 194 14.49 18.76 25.91
N SER A 195 15.58 19.53 25.98
CA SER A 195 16.93 19.14 25.59
C SER A 195 17.40 17.90 26.38
N PHE A 196 17.60 16.77 25.70
CA PHE A 196 18.25 15.59 26.30
C PHE A 196 19.77 15.73 26.26
N SER A 197 20.33 16.03 27.42
CA SER A 197 21.67 15.58 27.79
C SER A 197 21.61 14.09 28.14
N SER A 198 22.69 13.40 27.81
CA SER A 198 22.87 11.95 27.90
C SER A 198 22.70 11.40 29.32
N SER A 199 21.70 10.53 29.52
CA SER A 199 21.82 9.31 30.35
C SER A 199 20.62 8.39 30.13
N SER A 200 20.80 7.13 30.46
CA SER A 200 20.04 5.95 30.03
C SER A 200 18.55 5.87 30.45
N SER A 201 17.77 5.20 29.57
CA SER A 201 16.52 4.43 29.77
C SER A 201 15.14 5.11 29.59
N ASN A 202 14.34 4.47 28.72
CA ASN A 202 12.86 4.36 28.62
C ASN A 202 11.97 5.45 27.96
N GLN A 203 11.22 4.96 26.94
CA GLN A 203 9.84 5.27 26.46
C GLN A 203 9.40 6.70 26.07
N PRO A 204 8.48 6.85 25.09
CA PRO A 204 7.65 8.05 24.93
C PRO A 204 6.39 7.90 25.81
N HIS A 205 6.22 8.75 26.82
CA HIS A 205 5.01 8.82 27.64
C HIS A 205 3.99 9.78 27.04
N ASP A 206 2.69 9.47 27.17
CA ASP A 206 1.65 10.50 27.21
C ASP A 206 2.05 11.52 28.30
N ASP A 207 2.12 12.82 27.95
CA ASP A 207 2.62 13.93 28.78
C ASP A 207 1.76 14.19 30.05
N TYR A 208 1.77 13.24 30.99
CA TYR A 208 1.24 13.42 32.33
C TYR A 208 2.39 13.56 33.31
N GLU A 209 2.48 14.72 33.96
CA GLU A 209 3.45 15.04 35.00
C GLU A 209 3.23 14.16 36.25
N TYR A 210 1.98 13.75 36.53
CA TYR A 210 1.63 12.92 37.69
C TYR A 210 0.62 11.81 37.34
N ASP A 211 0.72 10.66 38.00
CA ASP A 211 -0.30 9.62 37.94
C ASP A 211 -1.57 10.03 38.70
N VAL A 212 -1.41 10.71 39.85
CA VAL A 212 -2.51 11.08 40.75
C VAL A 212 -2.32 12.50 41.28
N PHE A 213 -3.38 13.32 41.23
CA PHE A 213 -3.52 14.57 41.98
C PHE A 213 -4.37 14.36 43.23
N LEU A 214 -3.91 14.83 44.39
CA LEU A 214 -4.70 14.80 45.64
C LEU A 214 -5.32 16.19 45.93
N SER A 215 -6.64 16.31 45.86
CA SER A 215 -7.38 17.48 46.35
C SER A 215 -7.98 17.21 47.73
N PHE A 216 -7.66 18.04 48.72
CA PHE A 216 -8.11 17.87 50.10
C PHE A 216 -8.06 19.18 50.88
N ARG A 217 -8.74 19.23 52.04
CA ARG A 217 -8.63 20.36 52.96
C ARG A 217 -7.47 20.13 53.92
N GLY A 218 -6.41 20.90 53.75
CA GLY A 218 -5.18 20.74 54.54
C GLY A 218 -5.38 20.79 56.07
N GLU A 219 -6.25 21.67 56.56
CA GLU A 219 -6.54 21.79 58.01
C GLU A 219 -7.23 20.55 58.60
N ASP A 220 -7.99 19.80 57.78
CA ASP A 220 -8.80 18.68 58.26
C ASP A 220 -8.03 17.35 58.16
N THR A 221 -7.38 17.09 57.01
CA THR A 221 -6.89 15.74 56.69
C THR A 221 -5.38 15.62 56.40
N ARG A 222 -4.62 16.73 56.39
CA ARG A 222 -3.22 16.73 55.93
C ARG A 222 -2.29 15.82 56.72
N LYS A 223 -2.44 15.74 58.04
CA LYS A 223 -1.53 15.01 58.95
C LYS A 223 -2.08 13.64 59.40
N ASN A 224 -3.17 13.18 58.80
CA ASN A 224 -3.83 11.91 59.16
C ASN A 224 -4.09 11.08 57.90
N PHE A 225 -5.35 10.87 57.52
CA PHE A 225 -5.80 10.09 56.38
C PHE A 225 -5.13 10.46 55.06
N THR A 226 -5.03 11.75 54.70
CA THR A 226 -4.40 12.14 53.42
C THR A 226 -2.91 11.86 53.41
N ASP A 227 -2.23 11.99 54.56
CA ASP A 227 -0.80 11.64 54.69
C ASP A 227 -0.58 10.14 54.48
N HIS A 228 -1.36 9.31 55.16
CA HIS A 228 -1.30 7.87 55.01
C HIS A 228 -1.66 7.40 53.59
N LEU A 229 -2.64 8.05 52.96
CA LEU A 229 -3.00 7.77 51.56
C LEU A 229 -1.87 8.15 50.60
N TYR A 230 -1.24 9.31 50.78
CA TYR A 230 -0.11 9.76 49.96
C TYR A 230 1.07 8.80 50.07
N TYR A 231 1.50 8.44 51.29
CA TYR A 231 2.58 7.47 51.48
C TYR A 231 2.26 6.09 50.90
N ALA A 232 1.01 5.63 51.04
CA ALA A 232 0.61 4.35 50.44
C ALA A 232 0.60 4.38 48.90
N LEU A 233 0.31 5.53 48.29
CA LEU A 233 0.40 5.74 46.83
C LEU A 233 1.86 5.72 46.38
N THR A 234 2.73 6.45 47.06
CA THR A 234 4.16 6.53 46.72
C THR A 234 4.89 5.20 46.96
N GLU A 235 4.61 4.49 48.06
CA GLU A 235 5.14 3.13 48.30
C GLU A 235 4.68 2.12 47.24
N ALA A 236 3.48 2.32 46.67
CA ALA A 236 2.98 1.51 45.56
C ALA A 236 3.60 1.88 44.19
N GLY A 237 4.51 2.86 44.16
CA GLY A 237 5.19 3.33 42.94
C GLY A 237 4.32 4.25 42.07
N ILE A 238 3.30 4.90 42.63
CA ILE A 238 2.40 5.81 41.91
C ILE A 238 2.89 7.24 42.07
N HIS A 239 3.21 7.93 40.97
CA HIS A 239 3.70 9.31 41.00
C HIS A 239 2.57 10.26 41.37
N THR A 240 2.56 10.79 42.59
CA THR A 240 1.39 11.49 43.17
C THR A 240 1.77 12.92 43.53
N PHE A 241 1.04 13.91 43.03
CA PHE A 241 1.20 15.31 43.42
C PHE A 241 0.49 15.62 44.74
N ARG A 242 1.21 16.29 45.65
CA ARG A 242 0.71 16.82 46.93
C ARG A 242 1.30 18.20 47.21
N ASP A 243 0.46 19.13 47.65
CA ASP A 243 0.70 20.58 47.74
C ASP A 243 1.86 21.08 48.64
N ASP A 244 2.59 20.22 49.37
CA ASP A 244 3.57 20.66 50.39
C ASP A 244 5.04 20.29 50.04
N GLU A 245 5.30 19.38 49.09
CA GLU A 245 6.66 18.83 48.88
C GLU A 245 7.35 19.23 47.57
N GLU A 246 6.60 19.61 46.53
CA GLU A 246 7.17 19.85 45.18
C GLU A 246 7.11 21.31 44.71
N ILE A 247 6.47 22.19 45.46
CA ILE A 247 6.34 23.61 45.11
C ILE A 247 7.66 24.34 45.39
N ARG A 248 8.31 24.86 44.35
CA ARG A 248 9.52 25.68 44.48
C ARG A 248 9.17 26.97 45.24
N LYS A 249 9.80 27.20 46.39
CA LYS A 249 9.60 28.44 47.17
C LYS A 249 9.94 29.68 46.33
N GLY A 250 8.92 30.42 45.90
CA GLY A 250 9.07 31.68 45.15
C GLY A 250 8.11 31.89 43.98
N GLU A 251 7.35 30.88 43.55
CA GLU A 251 6.41 30.98 42.40
C GLU A 251 4.95 31.21 42.85
N GLU A 252 4.10 31.68 41.93
CA GLU A 252 2.70 32.04 42.20
C GLU A 252 1.85 30.76 42.39
N LEU A 253 1.50 30.44 43.64
CA LEU A 253 0.91 29.16 44.10
C LEU A 253 -0.28 28.62 43.27
N SER A 254 -0.97 29.46 42.50
CA SER A 254 -2.19 29.12 41.78
C SER A 254 -1.99 28.48 40.40
N SER A 255 -0.93 28.84 39.68
CA SER A 255 -0.69 28.35 38.30
C SER A 255 -0.11 26.93 38.30
N GLU A 256 0.78 26.62 39.24
CA GLU A 256 1.43 25.31 39.36
C GLU A 256 0.45 24.20 39.77
N ILE A 257 -0.49 24.49 40.67
CA ILE A 257 -1.53 23.54 41.07
C ILE A 257 -2.48 23.25 39.91
N LEU A 258 -2.89 24.26 39.12
CA LEU A 258 -3.73 24.05 37.94
C LEU A 258 -2.99 23.26 36.85
N ARG A 259 -1.67 23.48 36.69
CA ARG A 259 -0.83 22.66 35.81
C ARG A 259 -0.78 21.22 36.29
N ALA A 260 -0.54 20.98 37.57
CA ALA A 260 -0.51 19.65 38.17
C ALA A 260 -1.86 18.92 38.01
N ILE A 261 -3.00 19.60 38.20
CA ILE A 261 -4.33 19.03 37.94
C ILE A 261 -4.47 18.59 36.48
N ARG A 262 -4.12 19.46 35.53
CA ARG A 262 -4.21 19.17 34.09
C ARG A 262 -3.24 18.08 33.64
N GLY A 263 -2.04 18.06 34.24
CA GLY A 263 -0.98 17.09 34.00
C GLY A 263 -1.14 15.78 34.77
N SER A 264 -2.24 15.58 35.51
CA SER A 264 -2.48 14.34 36.26
C SER A 264 -3.37 13.36 35.51
N ARG A 265 -3.06 12.05 35.55
CA ARG A 265 -3.92 11.02 34.93
C ARG A 265 -5.22 10.79 35.70
N MET A 266 -5.16 10.93 37.02
CA MET A 266 -6.29 10.76 37.93
C MET A 266 -6.31 11.87 38.99
N SER A 267 -7.49 12.20 39.52
CA SER A 267 -7.63 13.09 40.68
C SER A 267 -8.43 12.40 41.77
N ILE A 268 -7.89 12.37 42.98
CA ILE A 268 -8.58 11.90 44.18
C ILE A 268 -9.04 13.13 44.96
N ILE A 269 -10.31 13.16 45.32
CA ILE A 269 -10.89 14.27 46.10
C ILE A 269 -11.28 13.74 47.47
N VAL A 270 -10.67 14.27 48.53
CA VAL A 270 -10.99 13.92 49.91
C VAL A 270 -11.94 14.98 50.48
N PHE A 271 -13.23 14.68 50.46
CA PHE A 271 -14.26 15.55 51.05
C PHE A 271 -14.29 15.40 52.57
N SER A 272 -13.92 16.47 53.26
CA SER A 272 -13.99 16.63 54.72
C SER A 272 -15.04 17.66 55.12
N LYS A 273 -15.37 17.74 56.42
CA LYS A 273 -16.44 18.60 56.95
C LYS A 273 -16.28 20.08 56.56
N ASN A 274 -15.05 20.58 56.48
CA ASN A 274 -14.76 21.98 56.14
C ASN A 274 -14.17 22.14 54.73
N TYR A 275 -14.32 21.16 53.84
CA TYR A 275 -13.77 21.24 52.49
C TYR A 275 -14.27 22.48 51.72
N ALA A 276 -15.57 22.77 51.78
CA ALA A 276 -16.19 23.89 51.07
C ALA A 276 -15.93 25.28 51.69
N SER A 277 -15.37 25.37 52.90
CA SER A 277 -14.98 26.68 53.44
C SER A 277 -13.74 27.25 52.74
N SER A 278 -12.92 26.38 52.13
CA SER A 278 -11.76 26.80 51.36
C SER A 278 -12.12 27.20 49.94
N ARG A 279 -11.82 28.45 49.60
CA ARG A 279 -11.87 28.91 48.20
C ARG A 279 -10.98 28.05 47.28
N TRP A 280 -9.79 27.67 47.74
CA TRP A 280 -8.82 26.94 46.94
C TRP A 280 -9.31 25.53 46.57
N CYS A 281 -9.81 24.78 47.56
CA CYS A 281 -10.40 23.46 47.31
C CYS A 281 -11.57 23.53 46.32
N LEU A 282 -12.39 24.59 46.36
CA LEU A 282 -13.49 24.79 45.43
C LEU A 282 -13.03 25.18 44.01
N GLU A 283 -11.95 25.96 43.88
CA GLU A 283 -11.35 26.30 42.58
C GLU A 283 -10.66 25.07 41.94
N GLU A 284 -9.89 24.29 42.71
CA GLU A 284 -9.33 23.01 42.27
C GLU A 284 -10.41 22.05 41.79
N LEU A 285 -11.50 21.93 42.55
CA LEU A 285 -12.60 21.03 42.22
C LEU A 285 -13.27 21.40 40.89
N VAL A 286 -13.43 22.70 40.60
CA VAL A 286 -13.96 23.15 39.30
C VAL A 286 -13.02 22.71 38.18
N GLU A 287 -11.71 22.95 38.31
CA GLU A 287 -10.74 22.56 37.28
C GLU A 287 -10.68 21.03 37.10
N ILE A 288 -10.70 20.25 38.18
CA ILE A 288 -10.74 18.78 38.14
C ILE A 288 -11.97 18.31 37.36
N MET A 289 -13.14 18.90 37.62
CA MET A 289 -14.37 18.51 36.93
C MET A 289 -14.39 18.97 35.46
N GLU A 290 -13.71 20.06 35.11
CA GLU A 290 -13.47 20.44 33.72
C GLU A 290 -12.48 19.49 33.02
N CYS A 291 -11.39 19.12 33.67
CA CYS A 291 -10.42 18.13 33.18
C CYS A 291 -11.06 16.76 32.98
N ARG A 292 -11.96 16.33 33.87
CA ARG A 292 -12.78 15.12 33.68
C ARG A 292 -13.61 15.17 32.40
N LYS A 293 -14.23 16.31 32.08
CA LYS A 293 -15.08 16.46 30.89
C LYS A 293 -14.25 16.52 29.60
N ARG A 294 -13.19 17.34 29.62
CA ARG A 294 -12.35 17.70 28.47
C ARG A 294 -11.23 16.71 28.20
N LEU A 295 -10.47 16.36 29.24
CA LEU A 295 -9.29 15.49 29.18
C LEU A 295 -9.58 14.03 29.57
N LYS A 296 -10.85 13.70 29.87
CA LYS A 296 -11.29 12.36 30.31
C LYS A 296 -10.55 11.84 31.55
N GLN A 297 -10.02 12.75 32.37
CA GLN A 297 -9.33 12.43 33.62
C GLN A 297 -10.24 11.63 34.57
N ILE A 298 -9.69 10.60 35.23
CA ILE A 298 -10.47 9.77 36.17
C ILE A 298 -10.54 10.49 37.52
N VAL A 299 -11.76 10.70 38.02
CA VAL A 299 -11.99 11.36 39.31
C VAL A 299 -12.54 10.37 40.32
N VAL A 300 -11.92 10.30 41.50
CA VAL A 300 -12.25 9.38 42.59
C VAL A 300 -12.57 10.17 43.87
N PRO A 301 -13.85 10.31 44.25
CA PRO A 301 -14.18 10.96 45.52
C PRO A 301 -14.06 9.99 46.70
N ILE A 302 -13.53 10.50 47.81
CA ILE A 302 -13.46 9.86 49.11
C ILE A 302 -14.18 10.78 50.10
N PHE A 303 -15.16 10.26 50.81
CA PHE A 303 -15.95 10.99 51.78
C PHE A 303 -15.43 10.65 53.19
N TYR A 304 -14.68 11.58 53.78
CA TYR A 304 -14.01 11.45 55.07
C TYR A 304 -14.80 12.21 56.14
N ASP A 305 -15.46 11.48 57.04
CA ASP A 305 -16.34 12.02 58.09
C ASP A 305 -17.45 12.96 57.57
N VAL A 306 -17.92 12.73 56.34
CA VAL A 306 -19.04 13.46 55.71
C VAL A 306 -19.89 12.51 54.88
N TYR A 307 -21.21 12.67 54.93
CA TYR A 307 -22.11 11.91 54.06
C TYR A 307 -22.11 12.44 52.62
N PRO A 308 -22.07 11.57 51.58
CA PRO A 308 -22.12 11.99 50.18
C PRO A 308 -23.32 12.89 49.85
N SER A 309 -24.48 12.65 50.49
CA SER A 309 -25.69 13.46 50.33
C SER A 309 -25.53 14.88 50.86
N PHE A 310 -24.73 15.10 51.91
CA PHE A 310 -24.47 16.43 52.48
C PHE A 310 -23.57 17.24 51.55
N VAL A 311 -22.60 16.61 50.89
CA VAL A 311 -21.76 17.27 49.86
C VAL A 311 -22.58 17.55 48.60
N ARG A 312 -23.39 16.58 48.15
CA ARG A 312 -24.20 16.69 46.91
C ARG A 312 -25.29 17.76 47.00
N ASN A 313 -25.93 17.88 48.15
CA ASN A 313 -27.01 18.84 48.37
C ASN A 313 -26.54 20.10 49.14
N GLN A 314 -25.23 20.19 49.44
CA GLN A 314 -24.59 21.26 50.21
C GLN A 314 -25.33 21.58 51.52
N LEU A 315 -25.57 20.56 52.35
CA LEU A 315 -26.28 20.67 53.63
C LEU A 315 -25.30 20.75 54.81
N GLY A 316 -25.71 21.41 55.90
CA GLY A 316 -24.91 21.50 57.13
C GLY A 316 -23.70 22.42 56.96
N SER A 317 -22.49 21.95 57.29
CA SER A 317 -21.26 22.77 57.22
C SER A 317 -20.95 23.28 55.80
N PHE A 318 -21.40 22.58 54.76
CA PHE A 318 -21.29 23.03 53.37
C PHE A 318 -22.25 24.19 53.08
N GLU A 319 -23.45 24.17 53.66
CA GLU A 319 -24.44 25.25 53.52
C GLU A 319 -23.92 26.55 54.15
N GLU A 320 -23.40 26.44 55.38
CA GLU A 320 -22.81 27.56 56.13
C GLU A 320 -21.65 28.19 55.35
N ALA A 321 -20.76 27.38 54.77
CA ALA A 321 -19.65 27.84 53.94
C ALA A 321 -20.13 28.60 52.69
N PHE A 322 -21.17 28.12 52.01
CA PHE A 322 -21.70 28.81 50.84
C PHE A 322 -22.43 30.11 51.18
N VAL A 323 -23.13 30.19 52.31
CA VAL A 323 -23.71 31.45 52.79
C VAL A 323 -22.62 32.50 52.99
N GLU A 324 -21.46 32.10 53.50
CA GLU A 324 -20.31 33.01 53.67
C GLU A 324 -19.69 33.42 52.33
N HIS A 325 -19.49 32.48 51.39
CA HIS A 325 -19.00 32.79 50.04
C HIS A 325 -19.95 33.69 49.26
N GLU A 326 -21.26 33.48 49.36
CA GLU A 326 -22.28 34.32 48.71
C GLU A 326 -22.26 35.75 49.24
N LYS A 327 -21.99 35.95 50.54
CA LYS A 327 -21.77 37.28 51.13
C LYS A 327 -20.47 37.91 50.64
N ARG A 328 -19.41 37.11 50.49
CA ARG A 328 -18.07 37.58 50.12
C ARG A 328 -17.94 37.91 48.63
N TYR A 329 -18.72 37.25 47.77
CA TYR A 329 -18.67 37.36 46.31
C TYR A 329 -20.00 37.87 45.71
N LEU A 330 -20.64 38.85 46.36
CA LEU A 330 -21.93 39.45 45.95
C LEU A 330 -21.98 39.93 44.49
N LEU A 331 -20.85 40.33 43.92
CA LEU A 331 -20.70 40.84 42.55
C LEU A 331 -20.33 39.76 41.51
N ASP A 332 -19.98 38.54 41.94
CA ASP A 332 -19.55 37.42 41.07
C ASP A 332 -20.34 36.15 41.42
N LYS A 333 -21.67 36.24 41.24
CA LYS A 333 -22.60 35.12 41.52
C LYS A 333 -22.32 33.90 40.65
N ASP A 334 -21.79 34.09 39.44
CA ASP A 334 -21.44 33.02 38.51
C ASP A 334 -20.32 32.13 39.04
N LYS A 335 -19.39 32.68 39.83
CA LYS A 335 -18.33 31.91 40.47
C LYS A 335 -18.86 30.95 41.53
N VAL A 336 -19.73 31.44 42.42
CA VAL A 336 -20.35 30.60 43.45
C VAL A 336 -21.24 29.52 42.83
N PHE A 337 -21.96 29.86 41.76
CA PHE A 337 -22.75 28.88 41.00
C PHE A 337 -21.89 27.75 40.41
N ARG A 338 -20.73 28.07 39.84
CA ARG A 338 -19.77 27.07 39.34
C ARG A 338 -19.29 26.12 40.43
N TRP A 339 -18.97 26.63 41.62
CA TRP A 339 -18.57 25.80 42.77
C TRP A 339 -19.67 24.85 43.24
N ARG A 340 -20.91 25.34 43.40
CA ARG A 340 -22.06 24.50 43.77
C ARG A 340 -22.29 23.37 42.77
N ARG A 341 -22.18 23.68 41.47
CA ARG A 341 -22.31 22.69 40.39
C ARG A 341 -21.21 21.64 40.44
N ALA A 342 -19.95 22.04 40.62
CA ALA A 342 -18.82 21.11 40.67
C ALA A 342 -18.91 20.15 41.86
N LEU A 343 -19.30 20.63 43.05
CA LEU A 343 -19.56 19.78 44.22
C LEU A 343 -20.69 18.79 43.99
N THR A 344 -21.81 19.25 43.44
CA THR A 344 -22.96 18.38 43.13
C THR A 344 -22.55 17.27 42.16
N GLU A 345 -21.77 17.61 41.13
CA GLU A 345 -21.31 16.66 40.12
C GLU A 345 -20.29 15.66 40.70
N ALA A 346 -19.30 16.14 41.45
CA ALA A 346 -18.28 15.28 42.06
C ALA A 346 -18.86 14.34 43.12
N ALA A 347 -19.79 14.81 43.96
CA ALA A 347 -20.48 14.00 44.96
C ALA A 347 -21.52 13.04 44.37
N SER A 348 -21.84 13.16 43.08
CA SER A 348 -22.69 12.22 42.35
C SER A 348 -21.89 11.05 41.75
N LEU A 349 -20.56 11.08 41.81
CA LEU A 349 -19.73 9.95 41.38
C LEU A 349 -19.71 8.85 42.44
N ASN A 350 -19.49 7.61 42.00
CA ASN A 350 -19.27 6.49 42.89
C ASN A 350 -17.93 6.65 43.60
N GLY A 351 -17.98 7.05 44.87
CA GLY A 351 -16.83 7.23 45.74
C GLY A 351 -16.77 6.21 46.87
N TRP A 352 -15.79 6.38 47.74
CA TRP A 352 -15.63 5.60 48.96
C TRP A 352 -16.08 6.40 50.17
N ASP A 353 -16.92 5.82 51.01
CA ASP A 353 -17.46 6.46 52.21
C ASP A 353 -16.94 5.75 53.46
N ILE A 354 -16.25 6.50 54.33
CA ILE A 354 -15.71 6.00 55.59
C ILE A 354 -16.83 5.62 56.56
N SER A 355 -17.95 6.33 56.55
CA SER A 355 -19.05 6.12 57.50
C SER A 355 -19.83 4.81 57.28
N ASN A 356 -19.79 4.27 56.05
CA ASN A 356 -20.38 2.97 55.71
C ASN A 356 -19.39 1.79 55.82
N CYS A 357 -18.14 2.04 56.23
CA CYS A 357 -17.14 1.01 56.46
C CYS A 357 -16.99 0.78 57.97
N ASP A 358 -17.55 -0.30 58.52
CA ASP A 358 -17.32 -0.77 59.91
C ASP A 358 -15.84 -1.17 60.20
N ARG A 359 -14.82 -0.65 59.48
CA ARG A 359 -13.41 -1.05 59.61
C ARG A 359 -12.41 0.08 59.31
N HIS A 360 -11.26 -0.02 60.01
CA HIS A 360 -10.10 0.87 60.05
C HIS A 360 -9.66 1.51 58.71
N GLU A 361 -9.21 2.77 58.77
CA GLU A 361 -8.73 3.59 57.64
C GLU A 361 -7.72 2.88 56.72
N ALA A 362 -6.83 2.06 57.29
CA ALA A 362 -5.81 1.32 56.55
C ALA A 362 -6.40 0.34 55.50
N ASP A 363 -7.55 -0.28 55.79
CA ASP A 363 -8.20 -1.19 54.84
C ASP A 363 -8.85 -0.43 53.68
N LEU A 364 -9.37 0.77 53.93
CA LEU A 364 -9.87 1.64 52.88
C LEU A 364 -8.74 2.10 51.97
N ILE A 365 -7.62 2.58 52.54
CA ILE A 365 -6.44 2.99 51.78
C ILE A 365 -5.98 1.83 50.88
N ARG A 366 -5.84 0.61 51.41
CA ARG A 366 -5.48 -0.57 50.60
C ARG A 366 -6.42 -0.82 49.42
N LYS A 367 -7.74 -0.68 49.62
CA LYS A 367 -8.74 -0.83 48.54
C LYS A 367 -8.60 0.27 47.49
N VAL A 368 -8.37 1.51 47.92
CA VAL A 368 -8.12 2.65 47.03
C VAL A 368 -6.84 2.42 46.20
N ILE A 369 -5.74 2.00 46.82
CA ILE A 369 -4.49 1.66 46.10
C ILE A 369 -4.72 0.56 45.07
N GLN A 370 -5.38 -0.54 45.45
CA GLN A 370 -5.68 -1.63 44.50
C GLN A 370 -6.55 -1.16 43.34
N PHE A 371 -7.54 -0.31 43.60
CA PHE A 371 -8.37 0.29 42.57
C PHE A 371 -7.54 1.14 41.60
N ILE A 372 -6.67 2.01 42.12
CA ILE A 372 -5.83 2.90 41.31
C ILE A 372 -4.84 2.08 40.49
N LEU A 373 -4.11 1.14 41.10
CA LEU A 373 -3.20 0.24 40.37
C LEU A 373 -3.92 -0.49 39.25
N SER A 374 -5.15 -0.98 39.46
CA SER A 374 -5.92 -1.66 38.40
C SER A 374 -6.30 -0.76 37.22
N ARG A 375 -6.34 0.56 37.42
CA ARG A 375 -6.64 1.58 36.39
C ARG A 375 -5.37 2.12 35.74
N LEU A 376 -4.26 2.18 36.48
CA LEU A 376 -2.94 2.55 35.96
C LEU A 376 -2.27 1.38 35.20
N ASP A 377 -2.57 0.12 35.52
CA ASP A 377 -2.05 -1.12 34.88
C ASP A 377 -2.65 -1.37 33.47
N ASN A 378 -2.94 -0.29 32.74
CA ASN A 378 -3.10 -0.33 31.28
C ASN A 378 -1.72 -0.57 30.66
N LYS A 379 -1.28 -1.83 30.66
CA LYS A 379 -0.12 -2.27 29.87
C LYS A 379 -0.45 -2.15 28.39
N TYR A 380 -0.27 -0.94 27.87
CA TYR A 380 -0.13 -0.68 26.45
C TYR A 380 0.98 -1.59 25.92
N LEU A 381 0.71 -2.38 24.88
CA LEU A 381 1.74 -3.23 24.30
C LEU A 381 2.67 -2.34 23.47
N PHE A 382 3.98 -2.47 23.68
CA PHE A 382 4.96 -1.81 22.83
C PHE A 382 4.84 -2.37 21.40
N VAL A 383 4.33 -1.54 20.48
CA VAL A 383 4.03 -1.91 19.09
C VAL A 383 5.34 -2.07 18.31
N ALA A 384 6.06 -0.96 18.12
CA ALA A 384 7.36 -0.87 17.46
C ALA A 384 8.06 0.41 17.90
N LEU A 385 9.37 0.51 17.66
CA LEU A 385 10.14 1.73 17.91
C LEU A 385 9.68 2.88 16.99
N TYR A 386 9.43 2.56 15.72
CA TYR A 386 8.91 3.47 14.70
C TYR A 386 7.71 2.80 14.00
N PRO A 387 6.46 3.10 14.39
CA PRO A 387 5.27 2.43 13.87
C PRO A 387 4.82 3.01 12.51
N VAL A 388 5.63 2.86 11.48
CA VAL A 388 5.34 3.37 10.12
C VAL A 388 4.30 2.48 9.41
N GLY A 389 3.28 3.09 8.81
CA GLY A 389 2.30 2.41 7.94
C GLY A 389 1.35 1.42 8.65
N VAL A 390 1.30 1.44 9.99
CA VAL A 390 0.52 0.48 10.78
C VAL A 390 -0.99 0.75 10.66
N GLU A 391 -1.38 2.02 10.53
CA GLU A 391 -2.77 2.48 10.46
C GLU A 391 -3.49 1.92 9.23
N ALA A 392 -2.81 1.86 8.09
CA ALA A 392 -3.35 1.30 6.86
C ALA A 392 -3.72 -0.18 7.03
N HIS A 393 -2.83 -0.97 7.65
CA HIS A 393 -3.08 -2.37 7.96
C HIS A 393 -4.16 -2.58 9.03
N MET A 394 -4.26 -1.66 10.00
CA MET A 394 -5.30 -1.69 11.02
C MET A 394 -6.69 -1.47 10.43
N LYS A 395 -6.84 -0.59 9.43
CA LYS A 395 -8.13 -0.33 8.77
C LYS A 395 -8.69 -1.60 8.12
N ASP A 396 -7.86 -2.31 7.36
CA ASP A 396 -8.22 -3.59 6.74
C ASP A 396 -8.62 -4.63 7.81
N MET A 397 -7.82 -4.76 8.87
CA MET A 397 -8.08 -5.69 9.97
C MET A 397 -9.35 -5.38 10.77
N THR A 398 -9.64 -4.09 11.00
CA THR A 398 -10.82 -3.66 11.76
C THR A 398 -12.10 -4.07 11.05
N SER A 399 -12.11 -4.03 9.72
CA SER A 399 -13.24 -4.50 8.92
C SER A 399 -13.51 -6.01 9.12
N LEU A 400 -12.46 -6.83 9.18
CA LEU A 400 -12.57 -8.29 9.40
C LEU A 400 -13.02 -8.63 10.83
N LEU A 401 -12.54 -7.86 11.80
CA LEU A 401 -12.90 -8.05 13.20
C LEU A 401 -14.34 -7.65 13.50
N CYS A 402 -14.91 -6.67 12.77
CA CYS A 402 -16.25 -6.10 13.05
C CYS A 402 -16.46 -5.87 14.56
N VAL A 403 -15.56 -5.11 15.19
CA VAL A 403 -15.64 -4.82 16.63
C VAL A 403 -16.96 -4.12 16.92
N GLY A 404 -17.76 -4.66 17.86
CA GLY A 404 -19.11 -4.19 18.17
C GLY A 404 -20.24 -5.11 17.71
N ALA A 405 -20.00 -6.05 16.79
CA ALA A 405 -20.97 -7.08 16.45
C ALA A 405 -21.13 -8.12 17.58
N ASN A 406 -22.35 -8.60 17.80
CA ASN A 406 -22.68 -9.50 18.91
C ASN A 406 -22.48 -10.99 18.56
N ASP A 407 -21.32 -11.32 18.00
CA ASP A 407 -20.89 -12.65 17.57
C ASP A 407 -19.51 -13.01 18.16
N VAL A 408 -19.03 -14.25 17.99
CA VAL A 408 -17.66 -14.64 18.31
C VAL A 408 -16.88 -14.78 17.02
N ARG A 409 -15.79 -14.02 16.85
CA ARG A 409 -14.95 -14.10 15.66
C ARG A 409 -13.52 -14.52 15.95
N MET A 410 -13.00 -15.38 15.10
CA MET A 410 -11.62 -15.81 15.02
C MET A 410 -11.04 -15.32 13.70
N VAL A 411 -9.99 -14.49 13.75
CA VAL A 411 -9.34 -13.92 12.56
C VAL A 411 -7.87 -14.30 12.55
N GLY A 412 -7.38 -14.81 11.41
CA GLY A 412 -5.98 -15.16 11.20
C GLY A 412 -5.19 -14.04 10.54
N ILE A 413 -4.00 -13.73 11.04
CA ILE A 413 -2.98 -12.90 10.37
C ILE A 413 -1.90 -13.83 9.82
N LEU A 414 -1.80 -13.91 8.50
CA LEU A 414 -0.92 -14.83 7.76
C LEU A 414 0.16 -14.06 6.98
N GLY A 415 1.38 -14.59 6.94
CA GLY A 415 2.46 -14.02 6.13
C GLY A 415 3.84 -14.58 6.47
N MET A 416 4.84 -14.31 5.62
CA MET A 416 6.22 -14.76 5.83
C MET A 416 6.86 -14.16 7.09
N GLY A 417 8.01 -14.69 7.50
CA GLY A 417 8.77 -14.13 8.62
C GLY A 417 9.14 -12.67 8.37
N GLY A 418 8.97 -11.80 9.38
CA GLY A 418 9.41 -10.40 9.29
C GLY A 418 8.43 -9.39 8.67
N THR A 419 7.23 -9.79 8.26
CA THR A 419 6.22 -8.89 7.66
C THR A 419 5.42 -8.02 8.65
N GLY A 420 5.78 -8.01 9.94
CA GLY A 420 5.09 -7.16 10.93
C GLY A 420 3.75 -7.73 11.48
N LYS A 421 3.46 -9.02 11.31
CA LYS A 421 2.22 -9.65 11.85
C LYS A 421 1.98 -9.36 13.33
N THR A 422 3.01 -9.58 14.16
CA THR A 422 2.97 -9.33 15.60
C THR A 422 2.76 -7.83 15.90
N THR A 423 3.37 -6.95 15.11
CA THR A 423 3.23 -5.49 15.21
C THR A 423 1.77 -5.08 14.98
N ILE A 424 1.15 -5.58 13.91
CA ILE A 424 -0.27 -5.33 13.59
C ILE A 424 -1.17 -5.85 14.72
N ALA A 425 -0.91 -7.07 15.21
CA ALA A 425 -1.70 -7.65 16.30
C ALA A 425 -1.62 -6.82 17.59
N LYS A 426 -0.43 -6.31 17.94
CA LYS A 426 -0.24 -5.43 19.11
C LYS A 426 -0.97 -4.09 18.94
N ALA A 427 -0.92 -3.49 17.76
CA ALA A 427 -1.61 -2.23 17.48
C ALA A 427 -3.13 -2.39 17.63
N ILE A 428 -3.70 -3.49 17.10
CA ILE A 428 -5.12 -3.83 17.28
C ILE A 428 -5.48 -4.06 18.74
N TYR A 429 -4.60 -4.73 19.51
CA TYR A 429 -4.81 -4.89 20.94
C TYR A 429 -4.96 -3.53 21.61
N ASN A 430 -4.00 -2.62 21.38
CA ASN A 430 -3.99 -1.30 21.99
C ASN A 430 -5.18 -0.44 21.60
N GLU A 431 -5.67 -0.58 20.37
CA GLU A 431 -6.86 0.13 19.90
C GLU A 431 -8.13 -0.35 20.63
N PHE A 432 -8.33 -1.67 20.73
CA PHE A 432 -9.63 -2.20 21.13
C PHE A 432 -9.69 -2.78 22.55
N TYR A 433 -8.58 -2.95 23.27
CA TYR A 433 -8.54 -3.64 24.56
C TYR A 433 -9.47 -3.07 25.66
N LEU A 434 -9.92 -1.82 25.55
CA LEU A 434 -10.89 -1.22 26.50
C LEU A 434 -12.34 -1.66 26.24
N HIS A 435 -12.65 -2.16 25.05
CA HIS A 435 -13.99 -2.59 24.64
C HIS A 435 -14.37 -3.99 25.17
N PHE A 436 -13.44 -4.69 25.82
CA PHE A 436 -13.59 -6.08 26.25
C PHE A 436 -13.42 -6.25 27.76
N GLU A 437 -14.17 -7.19 28.33
CA GLU A 437 -14.15 -7.49 29.77
C GLU A 437 -12.89 -8.29 30.17
N GLY A 438 -12.49 -9.22 29.30
CA GLY A 438 -11.25 -9.98 29.45
C GLY A 438 -10.30 -9.70 28.28
N ARG A 439 -9.00 -9.64 28.56
CA ARG A 439 -7.98 -9.36 27.54
C ARG A 439 -6.71 -10.14 27.79
N SER A 440 -6.12 -10.71 26.74
CA SER A 440 -4.84 -11.42 26.84
C SER A 440 -4.07 -11.38 25.53
N PHE A 441 -2.80 -11.00 25.63
CA PHE A 441 -1.80 -11.20 24.59
C PHE A 441 -0.86 -12.33 25.01
N LEU A 442 -0.91 -13.43 24.25
CA LEU A 442 -0.01 -14.57 24.33
C LEU A 442 1.06 -14.41 23.25
N GLY A 443 2.20 -13.82 23.62
CA GLY A 443 3.32 -13.60 22.71
C GLY A 443 4.16 -14.86 22.50
N ASN A 444 4.73 -15.02 21.31
CA ASN A 444 5.70 -16.09 20.98
C ASN A 444 5.26 -17.49 21.42
N VAL A 445 4.05 -17.91 21.01
CA VAL A 445 3.45 -19.19 21.44
C VAL A 445 4.29 -20.39 21.02
N ARG A 446 4.89 -20.38 19.82
CA ARG A 446 5.86 -21.39 19.38
C ARG A 446 6.95 -21.63 20.41
N GLU A 447 7.64 -20.57 20.82
CA GLU A 447 8.81 -20.67 21.70
C GLU A 447 8.40 -21.01 23.14
N THR A 448 7.37 -20.33 23.64
CA THR A 448 6.85 -20.55 24.99
C THR A 448 6.34 -21.98 25.20
N SER A 449 5.64 -22.55 24.23
CA SER A 449 5.15 -23.94 24.33
C SER A 449 6.29 -24.96 24.34
N ARG A 450 7.37 -24.73 23.58
CA ARG A 450 8.56 -25.60 23.56
C ARG A 450 9.37 -25.52 24.86
N GLN A 451 9.47 -24.34 25.46
CA GLN A 451 10.27 -24.12 26.69
C GLN A 451 9.51 -24.47 27.98
N HIS A 452 8.21 -24.16 28.06
CA HIS A 452 7.43 -24.22 29.30
C HIS A 452 6.17 -25.10 29.21
N GLY A 453 5.86 -25.64 28.03
CA GLY A 453 4.69 -26.50 27.81
C GLY A 453 3.35 -25.75 27.66
N LEU A 454 2.32 -26.47 27.22
CA LEU A 454 0.99 -25.91 26.94
C LEU A 454 0.23 -25.46 28.21
N VAL A 455 0.47 -26.13 29.34
CA VAL A 455 -0.15 -25.75 30.64
C VAL A 455 0.25 -24.34 31.06
N HIS A 456 1.49 -23.93 30.77
CA HIS A 456 1.96 -22.57 31.06
C HIS A 456 1.17 -21.53 30.27
N LEU A 457 0.93 -21.78 28.97
CA LEU A 457 0.15 -20.90 28.11
C LEU A 457 -1.31 -20.77 28.59
N GLN A 458 -1.94 -21.87 28.99
CA GLN A 458 -3.29 -21.85 29.55
C GLN A 458 -3.37 -21.07 30.86
N LYS A 459 -2.41 -21.25 31.77
CA LYS A 459 -2.30 -20.45 33.01
C LYS A 459 -2.14 -18.97 32.70
N GLN A 460 -1.31 -18.62 31.72
CA GLN A 460 -1.10 -17.24 31.31
C GLN A 460 -2.38 -16.63 30.72
N LEU A 461 -3.08 -17.37 29.86
CA LEU A 461 -4.35 -16.93 29.27
C LEU A 461 -5.42 -16.69 30.34
N LEU A 462 -5.64 -17.67 31.22
CA LEU A 462 -6.65 -17.60 32.27
C LEU A 462 -6.34 -16.46 33.26
N SER A 463 -5.09 -16.34 33.72
CA SER A 463 -4.70 -15.30 34.70
C SER A 463 -4.82 -13.88 34.16
N LYS A 464 -4.37 -13.63 32.92
CA LYS A 464 -4.48 -12.31 32.28
C LYS A 464 -5.94 -11.94 31.98
N THR A 465 -6.71 -12.88 31.43
CA THR A 465 -8.09 -12.62 31.02
C THR A 465 -9.02 -12.45 32.22
N LEU A 466 -8.82 -13.22 33.29
CA LEU A 466 -9.62 -13.15 34.52
C LEU A 466 -9.07 -12.15 35.55
N ARG A 467 -7.89 -11.58 35.31
CA ARG A 467 -7.18 -10.64 36.21
C ARG A 467 -6.99 -11.18 37.63
N THR A 468 -6.67 -12.47 37.74
CA THR A 468 -6.42 -13.13 39.03
C THR A 468 -5.15 -13.99 38.97
N LYS A 469 -4.35 -13.92 40.04
CA LYS A 469 -3.12 -14.71 40.17
C LYS A 469 -3.34 -16.09 40.81
N LYS A 470 -4.56 -16.39 41.29
CA LYS A 470 -4.91 -17.62 42.01
C LYS A 470 -5.52 -18.69 41.08
N ILE A 471 -4.87 -19.00 39.95
CA ILE A 471 -5.35 -20.04 39.03
C ILE A 471 -4.33 -21.17 38.98
N GLU A 472 -4.73 -22.34 39.44
CA GLU A 472 -3.97 -23.58 39.29
C GLU A 472 -4.57 -24.40 38.15
N VAL A 473 -3.70 -24.83 37.24
CA VAL A 473 -4.02 -25.74 36.14
C VAL A 473 -3.12 -26.95 36.29
N SER A 474 -3.72 -28.12 36.49
CA SER A 474 -3.02 -29.38 36.78
C SER A 474 -2.66 -30.17 35.52
N SER A 475 -3.44 -30.03 34.45
CA SER A 475 -3.21 -30.68 33.14
C SER A 475 -3.77 -29.84 31.99
N VAL A 476 -3.39 -30.19 30.75
CA VAL A 476 -3.89 -29.50 29.54
C VAL A 476 -5.41 -29.62 29.43
N ASP A 477 -5.97 -30.82 29.67
CA ASP A 477 -7.42 -31.05 29.61
C ASP A 477 -8.17 -30.26 30.67
N SER A 478 -7.64 -30.21 31.89
CA SER A 478 -8.21 -29.38 32.97
C SER A 478 -8.18 -27.90 32.60
N GLY A 479 -7.11 -27.43 31.96
CA GLY A 479 -7.01 -26.07 31.43
C GLY A 479 -8.03 -25.77 30.34
N ILE A 480 -8.26 -26.72 29.42
CA ILE A 480 -9.28 -26.61 28.36
C ILE A 480 -10.68 -26.41 28.98
N ILE A 481 -11.05 -27.27 29.93
CA ILE A 481 -12.35 -27.22 30.61
C ILE A 481 -12.51 -25.87 31.33
N MET A 482 -11.47 -25.43 32.05
CA MET A 482 -11.50 -24.13 32.73
C MET A 482 -11.65 -22.95 31.77
N ILE A 483 -10.97 -22.95 30.62
CA ILE A 483 -11.14 -21.90 29.60
C ILE A 483 -12.60 -21.88 29.12
N GLN A 484 -13.16 -23.03 28.77
CA GLN A 484 -14.54 -23.14 28.33
C GLN A 484 -15.52 -22.60 29.38
N GLU A 485 -15.46 -23.08 30.62
CA GLU A 485 -16.41 -22.67 31.66
C GLU A 485 -16.30 -21.19 32.02
N ARG A 486 -15.07 -20.65 32.05
CA ARG A 486 -14.84 -19.28 32.54
C ARG A 486 -15.01 -18.22 31.45
N PHE A 487 -14.81 -18.56 30.17
CA PHE A 487 -14.86 -17.59 29.07
C PHE A 487 -16.19 -17.61 28.32
N ARG A 488 -16.99 -18.69 28.41
CA ARG A 488 -18.28 -18.85 27.70
C ARG A 488 -19.29 -17.72 27.90
N HIS A 489 -19.19 -16.96 28.99
CA HIS A 489 -20.09 -15.85 29.29
C HIS A 489 -19.38 -14.50 29.39
N LYS A 490 -18.12 -14.42 28.93
CA LYS A 490 -17.34 -13.19 28.92
C LYS A 490 -17.01 -12.76 27.50
N ARG A 491 -17.08 -11.45 27.28
CA ARG A 491 -16.59 -10.82 26.06
C ARG A 491 -15.09 -10.58 26.17
N VAL A 492 -14.30 -11.34 25.42
CA VAL A 492 -12.85 -11.32 25.54
C VAL A 492 -12.14 -10.94 24.24
N LEU A 493 -10.99 -10.28 24.37
CA LEU A 493 -10.02 -10.07 23.29
C LEU A 493 -8.79 -10.93 23.56
N VAL A 494 -8.55 -11.93 22.72
CA VAL A 494 -7.42 -12.85 22.87
C VAL A 494 -6.56 -12.80 21.62
N ILE A 495 -5.26 -12.52 21.80
CA ILE A 495 -4.27 -12.61 20.73
C ILE A 495 -3.34 -13.78 21.02
N VAL A 496 -3.24 -14.69 20.04
CA VAL A 496 -2.38 -15.86 20.05
C VAL A 496 -1.32 -15.67 18.97
N ASP A 497 -0.14 -15.22 19.38
CA ASP A 497 0.92 -14.78 18.47
C ASP A 497 1.96 -15.88 18.21
N ASP A 498 2.35 -16.02 16.94
CA ASP A 498 3.40 -16.91 16.43
C ASP A 498 3.11 -18.41 16.69
N VAL A 499 1.95 -18.86 16.23
CA VAL A 499 1.51 -20.27 16.30
C VAL A 499 2.10 -21.07 15.14
N ASP A 500 2.64 -22.25 15.42
CA ASP A 500 3.24 -23.17 14.43
C ASP A 500 2.73 -24.62 14.50
N HIS A 501 1.94 -24.99 15.52
CA HIS A 501 1.35 -26.33 15.64
C HIS A 501 -0.13 -26.30 16.04
N LEU A 502 -0.90 -27.27 15.53
CA LEU A 502 -2.34 -27.36 15.82
C LEU A 502 -2.65 -27.65 17.29
N GLU A 503 -1.76 -28.38 17.99
CA GLU A 503 -1.91 -28.68 19.42
C GLU A 503 -1.96 -27.42 20.29
N GLN A 504 -1.23 -26.37 19.91
CA GLN A 504 -1.26 -25.07 20.59
C GLN A 504 -2.65 -24.43 20.51
N LEU A 505 -3.27 -24.45 19.32
CA LEU A 505 -4.63 -23.94 19.12
C LEU A 505 -5.66 -24.81 19.83
N ASN A 506 -5.51 -26.14 19.75
CA ASN A 506 -6.41 -27.09 20.43
C ASN A 506 -6.43 -26.91 21.95
N ALA A 507 -5.32 -26.46 22.55
CA ALA A 507 -5.22 -26.22 23.99
C ALA A 507 -5.78 -24.87 24.43
N ILE A 508 -5.89 -23.88 23.53
CA ILE A 508 -6.08 -22.46 23.89
C ILE A 508 -7.36 -21.86 23.28
N ALA A 509 -7.65 -22.15 22.01
CA ALA A 509 -8.72 -21.50 21.24
C ALA A 509 -9.26 -22.41 20.11
N ARG A 510 -9.73 -23.63 20.46
CA ARG A 510 -10.17 -24.63 19.47
C ARG A 510 -11.52 -24.33 18.82
N SER A 511 -12.47 -23.77 19.56
CA SER A 511 -13.83 -23.51 19.08
C SER A 511 -14.32 -22.14 19.53
N ARG A 512 -15.23 -21.56 18.73
CA ARG A 512 -15.96 -20.33 19.05
C ARG A 512 -16.82 -20.47 20.30
N ASP A 513 -17.33 -21.68 20.57
CA ASP A 513 -18.21 -21.97 21.71
C ASP A 513 -17.53 -21.82 23.08
N TRP A 514 -16.20 -21.70 23.10
CA TRP A 514 -15.42 -21.50 24.32
C TRP A 514 -15.54 -20.06 24.84
N PHE A 515 -16.02 -19.12 24.01
CA PHE A 515 -16.03 -17.70 24.30
C PHE A 515 -17.44 -17.13 24.29
N GLY A 516 -17.69 -16.09 25.08
CA GLY A 516 -18.96 -15.39 25.13
C GLY A 516 -19.17 -14.46 23.93
N LEU A 517 -20.43 -14.10 23.67
CA LEU A 517 -20.80 -13.21 22.57
C LEU A 517 -20.02 -11.88 22.62
N GLY A 518 -19.69 -11.37 21.43
CA GLY A 518 -18.85 -10.18 21.26
C GLY A 518 -17.34 -10.45 21.35
N SER A 519 -16.89 -11.69 21.60
CA SER A 519 -15.47 -12.01 21.72
C SER A 519 -14.72 -11.96 20.39
N ARG A 520 -13.44 -11.58 20.43
CA ARG A 520 -12.53 -11.52 19.28
C ARG A 520 -11.24 -12.26 19.59
N VAL A 521 -10.90 -13.24 18.75
CA VAL A 521 -9.67 -14.02 18.84
C VAL A 521 -8.83 -13.76 17.58
N ILE A 522 -7.57 -13.36 17.77
CA ILE A 522 -6.64 -13.08 16.68
C ILE A 522 -5.50 -14.08 16.76
N ILE A 523 -5.20 -14.74 15.64
CA ILE A 523 -4.14 -15.74 15.56
C ILE A 523 -3.11 -15.28 14.55
N THR A 524 -1.85 -15.12 14.93
CA THR A 524 -0.77 -14.84 13.97
C THR A 524 -0.01 -16.12 13.65
N THR A 525 0.22 -16.39 12.37
CA THR A 525 0.94 -17.59 11.95
C THR A 525 1.63 -17.39 10.59
N ARG A 526 2.54 -18.31 10.27
CA ARG A 526 3.18 -18.44 8.96
C ARG A 526 2.61 -19.62 8.16
N ASP A 527 1.71 -20.41 8.75
CA ASP A 527 1.15 -21.62 8.16
C ASP A 527 -0.36 -21.48 7.94
N GLU A 528 -0.76 -21.42 6.67
CA GLU A 528 -2.15 -21.29 6.27
C GLU A 528 -3.01 -22.49 6.69
N GLN A 529 -2.43 -23.69 6.82
CA GLN A 529 -3.19 -24.89 7.17
C GLN A 529 -3.74 -24.83 8.59
N LEU A 530 -3.05 -24.18 9.52
CA LEU A 530 -3.53 -24.01 10.89
C LEU A 530 -4.83 -23.20 10.93
N LEU A 531 -4.94 -22.16 10.09
CA LEU A 531 -6.12 -21.31 9.98
C LEU A 531 -7.28 -22.03 9.27
N LYS A 532 -6.97 -22.84 8.24
CA LYS A 532 -7.97 -23.67 7.54
C LYS A 532 -8.55 -24.75 8.45
N ASN A 533 -7.70 -25.41 9.23
CA ASN A 533 -8.14 -26.44 10.19
C ASN A 533 -9.05 -25.87 11.28
N LEU A 534 -8.84 -24.61 11.69
CA LEU A 534 -9.69 -23.91 12.65
C LEU A 534 -10.97 -23.32 12.03
N GLN A 535 -11.05 -23.23 10.70
CA GLN A 535 -12.15 -22.57 9.96
C GLN A 535 -12.40 -21.15 10.48
N VAL A 536 -11.36 -20.32 10.48
CA VAL A 536 -11.44 -18.91 10.91
C VAL A 536 -12.40 -18.09 10.05
N ASP A 537 -12.98 -17.02 10.60
CA ASP A 537 -13.97 -16.14 9.94
C ASP A 537 -13.33 -15.28 8.84
N GLY A 538 -12.03 -15.00 8.96
CA GLY A 538 -11.29 -14.21 7.99
C GLY A 538 -9.79 -14.44 8.12
N VAL A 539 -9.09 -14.31 7.01
CA VAL A 539 -7.62 -14.35 6.96
C VAL A 539 -7.12 -13.06 6.34
N TYR A 540 -6.39 -12.29 7.13
CA TYR A 540 -5.63 -11.15 6.64
C TYR A 540 -4.24 -11.60 6.23
N ARG A 541 -3.91 -11.45 4.95
CA ARG A 541 -2.55 -11.69 4.44
C ARG A 541 -1.74 -10.41 4.59
N ALA A 542 -0.77 -10.44 5.51
CA ALA A 542 0.14 -9.33 5.74
C ALA A 542 0.94 -9.01 4.47
N LYS A 543 0.82 -7.78 4.01
CA LYS A 543 1.49 -7.26 2.81
C LYS A 543 2.86 -6.69 3.17
N GLN A 544 3.73 -6.57 2.17
CA GLN A 544 4.97 -5.80 2.30
C GLN A 544 4.64 -4.30 2.34
N MET A 545 5.56 -3.52 2.91
CA MET A 545 5.46 -2.06 2.98
C MET A 545 5.64 -1.47 1.58
N GLY A 546 4.96 -0.35 1.29
CA GLY A 546 5.18 0.40 0.06
C GLY A 546 6.58 1.05 0.04
N ASP A 547 7.03 1.51 -1.13
CA ASP A 547 8.38 2.10 -1.26
C ASP A 547 8.58 3.32 -0.35
N SER A 548 7.56 4.17 -0.22
CA SER A 548 7.60 5.36 0.65
C SER A 548 7.70 5.00 2.13
N GLU A 549 6.82 4.13 2.60
CA GLU A 549 6.80 3.64 3.99
C GLU A 549 8.09 2.87 4.32
N SER A 550 8.61 2.12 3.36
CA SER A 550 9.86 1.38 3.50
C SER A 550 11.06 2.30 3.64
N LEU A 551 11.10 3.37 2.84
CA LEU A 551 12.15 4.38 2.91
C LEU A 551 12.08 5.13 4.25
N GLU A 552 10.89 5.48 4.71
CA GLU A 552 10.68 6.12 6.01
C GLU A 552 11.19 5.23 7.15
N LEU A 553 10.72 3.98 7.23
CA LEU A 553 11.13 3.05 8.28
C LEU A 553 12.64 2.82 8.27
N PHE A 554 13.22 2.62 7.09
CA PHE A 554 14.67 2.49 6.95
C PHE A 554 15.40 3.75 7.43
N SER A 555 14.89 4.93 7.08
CA SER A 555 15.51 6.21 7.42
C SER A 555 15.53 6.46 8.93
N TRP A 556 14.46 6.09 9.63
CA TRP A 556 14.41 6.16 11.09
C TRP A 556 15.52 5.32 11.73
N HIS A 557 15.74 4.10 11.25
CA HIS A 557 16.78 3.21 11.77
C HIS A 557 18.20 3.60 11.33
N ALA A 558 18.37 4.20 10.15
CA ALA A 558 19.68 4.53 9.57
C ALA A 558 20.18 5.94 9.93
N PHE A 559 19.27 6.90 10.11
CA PHE A 559 19.58 8.32 10.33
C PHE A 559 18.93 8.90 11.58
N GLY A 560 17.91 8.24 12.14
CA GLY A 560 17.12 8.79 13.25
C GLY A 560 16.10 9.85 12.82
N ASN A 561 15.75 9.91 11.54
CA ASN A 561 14.78 10.84 10.96
C ASN A 561 13.89 10.13 9.91
N GLU A 562 12.77 10.75 9.56
CA GLU A 562 11.82 10.25 8.56
C GLU A 562 12.42 10.13 7.14
N TYR A 563 13.43 10.96 6.82
CA TYR A 563 14.03 11.03 5.48
C TYR A 563 15.54 10.79 5.51
N PRO A 564 16.13 10.27 4.41
CA PRO A 564 17.57 10.15 4.28
C PRO A 564 18.27 11.51 4.39
N ALA A 565 19.50 11.50 4.91
CA ALA A 565 20.36 12.68 4.86
C ALA A 565 20.70 13.06 3.39
N GLU A 566 21.02 14.33 3.17
CA GLU A 566 21.38 14.85 1.84
C GLU A 566 22.52 14.03 1.21
N GLY A 567 22.34 13.60 -0.04
CA GLY A 567 23.28 12.72 -0.77
C GLY A 567 23.10 11.21 -0.53
N PHE A 568 22.30 10.77 0.45
CA PHE A 568 22.06 9.34 0.73
C PHE A 568 20.79 8.77 0.09
N MET A 569 20.04 9.56 -0.67
CA MET A 569 18.74 9.16 -1.23
C MET A 569 18.83 7.93 -2.15
N ASP A 570 19.74 7.95 -3.12
CA ASP A 570 19.87 6.89 -4.13
C ASP A 570 20.29 5.55 -3.52
N ILE A 571 21.24 5.60 -2.58
CA ILE A 571 21.74 4.41 -1.90
C ILE A 571 20.71 3.87 -0.90
N SER A 572 19.95 4.73 -0.21
CA SER A 572 18.85 4.32 0.66
C SER A 572 17.76 3.63 -0.14
N THR A 573 17.40 4.19 -1.29
CA THR A 573 16.45 3.58 -2.25
C THR A 573 16.95 2.21 -2.72
N SER A 574 18.25 2.07 -2.95
CA SER A 574 18.85 0.77 -3.33
C SER A 574 18.80 -0.27 -2.20
N VAL A 575 18.96 0.14 -0.93
CA VAL A 575 18.81 -0.74 0.24
C VAL A 575 17.34 -1.13 0.46
N VAL A 576 16.42 -0.19 0.27
CA VAL A 576 14.97 -0.46 0.31
C VAL A 576 14.57 -1.46 -0.78
N ALA A 577 15.07 -1.27 -2.00
CA ALA A 577 14.83 -2.19 -3.11
C ALA A 577 15.37 -3.60 -2.82
N TYR A 578 16.57 -3.71 -2.23
CA TYR A 578 17.11 -5.00 -1.77
C TYR A 578 16.22 -5.67 -0.69
N SER A 579 15.65 -4.87 0.21
CA SER A 579 14.81 -5.36 1.31
C SER A 579 13.44 -5.86 0.84
N GLY A 580 12.97 -5.44 -0.33
CA GLY A 580 11.67 -5.83 -0.89
C GLY A 580 10.48 -5.44 -0.02
N GLY A 581 10.59 -4.31 0.69
CA GLY A 581 9.55 -3.83 1.60
C GLY A 581 9.30 -4.71 2.84
N LEU A 582 10.26 -5.55 3.23
CA LEU A 582 10.17 -6.36 4.44
C LEU A 582 10.59 -5.55 5.69
N PRO A 583 9.67 -5.23 6.64
CA PRO A 583 9.96 -4.38 7.79
C PRO A 583 11.19 -4.83 8.60
N LEU A 584 11.29 -6.14 8.87
CA LEU A 584 12.41 -6.71 9.61
C LEU A 584 13.76 -6.45 8.92
N ALA A 585 13.82 -6.55 7.59
CA ALA A 585 15.05 -6.30 6.85
C ALA A 585 15.42 -4.82 6.89
N LEU A 586 14.45 -3.92 6.74
CA LEU A 586 14.66 -2.48 6.80
C LEU A 586 15.21 -2.04 8.18
N GLU A 587 14.64 -2.56 9.28
CA GLU A 587 15.11 -2.30 10.64
C GLU A 587 16.56 -2.80 10.85
N VAL A 588 16.84 -4.04 10.47
CA VAL A 588 18.17 -4.66 10.66
C VAL A 588 19.22 -3.93 9.81
N LEU A 589 18.92 -3.65 8.55
CA LEU A 589 19.85 -3.00 7.63
C LEU A 589 20.05 -1.53 7.98
N GLY A 590 18.98 -0.79 8.34
CA GLY A 590 19.10 0.59 8.80
C GLY A 590 20.00 0.69 10.04
N SER A 591 19.75 -0.17 11.04
CA SER A 591 20.59 -0.25 12.24
C SER A 591 22.03 -0.68 11.93
N PHE A 592 22.21 -1.59 10.97
CA PHE A 592 23.52 -2.01 10.49
C PHE A 592 24.25 -0.93 9.68
N LEU A 593 23.57 0.09 9.18
CA LEU A 593 24.18 1.16 8.39
C LEU A 593 24.30 2.49 9.17
N PHE A 594 23.66 2.56 10.35
CA PHE A 594 23.73 3.71 11.25
C PHE A 594 25.17 4.16 11.52
N LYS A 595 25.40 5.48 11.40
CA LYS A 595 26.69 6.17 11.60
C LYS A 595 27.87 5.73 10.72
N ARG A 596 27.61 5.00 9.62
CA ARG A 596 28.65 4.63 8.64
C ARG A 596 28.78 5.63 7.50
N SER A 597 29.95 5.65 6.86
CA SER A 597 30.22 6.51 5.71
C SER A 597 29.52 6.01 4.44
N MET A 598 29.36 6.88 3.44
CA MET A 598 28.80 6.50 2.14
C MET A 598 29.62 5.39 1.43
N GLN A 599 30.95 5.36 1.60
CA GLN A 599 31.76 4.27 1.02
C GLN A 599 31.49 2.93 1.72
N GLU A 600 31.32 2.95 3.04
CA GLU A 600 30.98 1.75 3.82
C GLU A 600 29.59 1.23 3.46
N TRP A 601 28.61 2.12 3.21
CA TRP A 601 27.28 1.73 2.72
C TRP A 601 27.35 1.02 1.38
N ASN A 602 28.11 1.58 0.42
CA ASN A 602 28.28 0.96 -0.90
C ASN A 602 28.92 -0.43 -0.76
N CYS A 603 29.98 -0.54 0.05
CA CYS A 603 30.65 -1.82 0.32
C CYS A 603 29.72 -2.84 1.01
N ALA A 604 28.92 -2.37 1.98
CA ALA A 604 27.93 -3.20 2.66
C ALA A 604 26.85 -3.71 1.70
N LEU A 605 26.31 -2.86 0.84
CA LEU A 605 25.28 -3.25 -0.12
C LEU A 605 25.80 -4.26 -1.15
N GLU A 606 27.03 -4.06 -1.67
CA GLU A 606 27.68 -5.02 -2.55
C GLU A 606 27.94 -6.37 -1.87
N LYS A 607 28.29 -6.36 -0.57
CA LYS A 607 28.38 -7.58 0.22
C LYS A 607 27.01 -8.26 0.38
N LEU A 608 25.95 -7.51 0.68
CA LEU A 608 24.60 -8.05 0.91
C LEU A 608 23.99 -8.72 -0.32
N LYS A 609 24.31 -8.22 -1.52
CA LYS A 609 23.93 -8.86 -2.79
C LYS A 609 24.54 -10.26 -2.98
N ARG A 610 25.66 -10.54 -2.30
CA ARG A 610 26.36 -11.83 -2.36
C ARG A 610 26.13 -12.71 -1.13
N ILE A 611 26.09 -12.09 0.04
CA ILE A 611 26.00 -12.73 1.35
C ILE A 611 24.94 -11.99 2.16
N PRO A 612 23.74 -12.56 2.29
CA PRO A 612 22.66 -11.93 3.04
C PRO A 612 23.00 -11.76 4.52
N HIS A 613 22.35 -10.80 5.17
CA HIS A 613 22.56 -10.51 6.60
C HIS A 613 22.03 -11.64 7.49
N ASP A 614 22.88 -12.18 8.37
CA ASP A 614 22.60 -13.31 9.28
C ASP A 614 21.31 -13.18 10.11
N LYS A 615 21.07 -12.03 10.76
CA LYS A 615 19.84 -11.79 11.55
C LYS A 615 18.56 -11.86 10.73
N VAL A 616 18.58 -11.37 9.49
CA VAL A 616 17.43 -11.48 8.58
C VAL A 616 17.22 -12.94 8.19
N GLN A 617 18.32 -13.62 7.85
CA GLN A 617 18.32 -15.02 7.48
C GLN A 617 17.77 -15.92 8.58
N GLU A 618 18.22 -15.76 9.83
CA GLU A 618 17.75 -16.53 10.99
C GLU A 618 16.22 -16.50 11.13
N LYS A 619 15.61 -15.32 10.98
CA LYS A 619 14.15 -15.17 11.12
C LYS A 619 13.37 -15.73 9.94
N LEU A 620 13.90 -15.67 8.72
CA LEU A 620 13.28 -16.24 7.53
C LEU A 620 13.40 -17.77 7.53
N ARG A 621 14.54 -18.30 7.97
CA ARG A 621 14.89 -19.73 7.94
C ARG A 621 13.98 -20.59 8.82
N ILE A 622 13.39 -20.04 9.88
CA ILE A 622 12.43 -20.74 10.76
C ILE A 622 11.37 -21.53 9.97
N SER A 623 10.79 -20.94 8.92
CA SER A 623 9.76 -21.62 8.11
C SER A 623 10.32 -22.75 7.24
N PHE A 624 11.58 -22.62 6.80
CA PHE A 624 12.29 -23.64 6.02
C PHE A 624 12.76 -24.81 6.91
N ASP A 625 13.33 -24.52 8.07
CA ASP A 625 13.81 -25.55 9.00
C ASP A 625 12.65 -26.40 9.57
N ALA A 626 11.44 -25.82 9.64
CA ALA A 626 10.21 -26.52 10.04
C ALA A 626 9.63 -27.44 8.95
N LEU A 627 10.22 -27.51 7.75
CA LEU A 627 9.85 -28.50 6.73
C LEU A 627 10.26 -29.90 7.18
N SER A 628 9.30 -30.83 7.24
CA SER A 628 9.48 -32.19 7.76
C SER A 628 10.12 -33.16 6.77
N ASP A 629 10.11 -32.81 5.49
CA ASP A 629 10.53 -33.68 4.38
C ASP A 629 11.70 -33.01 3.63
N ASP A 630 12.78 -33.74 3.42
CA ASP A 630 13.95 -33.26 2.69
C ASP A 630 13.64 -32.99 1.21
N THR A 631 12.67 -33.70 0.61
CA THR A 631 12.21 -33.41 -0.76
C THR A 631 11.57 -32.03 -0.87
N TYR A 632 10.89 -31.54 0.18
CA TYR A 632 10.32 -30.20 0.21
C TYR A 632 11.40 -29.14 0.34
N LYS A 633 12.44 -29.43 1.13
CA LYS A 633 13.63 -28.58 1.24
C LYS A 633 14.35 -28.50 -0.10
N ASP A 634 14.60 -29.63 -0.76
CA ASP A 634 15.24 -29.66 -2.06
C ASP A 634 14.40 -29.00 -3.16
N THR A 635 13.07 -29.13 -3.11
CA THR A 635 12.14 -28.40 -3.98
C THR A 635 12.30 -26.89 -3.79
N PHE A 636 12.34 -26.41 -2.54
CA PHE A 636 12.56 -24.99 -2.24
C PHE A 636 13.91 -24.50 -2.78
N LEU A 637 14.98 -25.26 -2.55
CA LEU A 637 16.33 -24.91 -3.01
C LEU A 637 16.42 -24.90 -4.55
N ASP A 638 15.85 -25.89 -5.23
CA ASP A 638 15.78 -25.95 -6.70
C ASP A 638 15.05 -24.74 -7.28
N ILE A 639 13.91 -24.37 -6.68
CA ILE A 639 13.16 -23.20 -7.13
C ILE A 639 13.98 -21.92 -6.93
N SER A 640 14.58 -21.73 -5.75
CA SER A 640 15.39 -20.55 -5.41
C SER A 640 16.59 -20.33 -6.36
N CYS A 641 17.18 -21.42 -6.86
CA CYS A 641 18.33 -21.37 -7.75
C CYS A 641 17.93 -21.28 -9.24
N PHE A 642 16.91 -22.02 -9.69
CA PHE A 642 16.68 -22.27 -11.12
C PHE A 642 15.29 -21.90 -11.64
N PHE A 643 14.22 -22.01 -10.84
CA PHE A 643 12.85 -22.03 -11.36
C PHE A 643 11.97 -20.82 -11.06
N ILE A 644 12.47 -19.79 -10.37
CA ILE A 644 11.73 -18.52 -10.19
C ILE A 644 11.34 -17.93 -11.55
N GLY A 645 10.08 -17.52 -11.68
CA GLY A 645 9.48 -16.96 -12.90
C GLY A 645 9.07 -18.01 -13.95
N MET A 646 9.26 -19.31 -13.68
CA MET A 646 8.82 -20.38 -14.58
C MET A 646 7.38 -20.81 -14.30
N ASP A 647 6.72 -21.41 -15.30
CA ASP A 647 5.36 -21.96 -15.15
C ASP A 647 5.34 -23.10 -14.14
N LYS A 648 4.42 -23.06 -13.16
CA LYS A 648 4.31 -24.05 -12.08
C LYS A 648 4.22 -25.47 -12.65
N ASN A 649 3.35 -25.70 -13.63
CA ASN A 649 3.09 -27.05 -14.15
C ASN A 649 4.29 -27.62 -14.89
N TYR A 650 5.07 -26.77 -15.57
CA TYR A 650 6.34 -27.17 -16.17
C TYR A 650 7.38 -27.57 -15.12
N VAL A 651 7.49 -26.82 -14.02
CA VAL A 651 8.43 -27.13 -12.93
C VAL A 651 8.02 -28.40 -12.19
N VAL A 652 6.72 -28.59 -11.92
CA VAL A 652 6.19 -29.82 -11.30
C VAL A 652 6.60 -31.05 -12.12
N GLN A 653 6.45 -31.02 -13.45
CA GLN A 653 6.86 -32.13 -14.32
C GLN A 653 8.35 -32.47 -14.17
N ILE A 654 9.23 -31.46 -14.12
CA ILE A 654 10.67 -31.66 -13.96
C ILE A 654 11.02 -32.26 -12.60
N LEU A 655 10.44 -31.71 -11.53
CA LEU A 655 10.74 -32.11 -10.17
C LEU A 655 10.11 -33.47 -9.80
N ASP A 656 8.94 -33.81 -10.34
CA ASP A 656 8.39 -35.17 -10.29
C ASP A 656 9.31 -36.17 -11.01
N GLY A 657 9.97 -35.73 -12.09
CA GLY A 657 11.05 -36.47 -12.73
C GLY A 657 12.25 -36.76 -11.82
N CYS A 658 12.45 -35.93 -10.80
CA CYS A 658 13.44 -36.11 -9.73
C CYS A 658 12.90 -36.95 -8.56
N ASP A 659 11.67 -37.46 -8.65
CA ASP A 659 10.96 -38.21 -7.62
C ASP A 659 10.64 -37.34 -6.36
N PHE A 660 10.40 -36.04 -6.54
CA PHE A 660 10.17 -35.07 -5.45
C PHE A 660 8.70 -34.88 -5.04
N PHE A 661 7.75 -35.47 -5.76
CA PHE A 661 6.31 -35.26 -5.53
C PHE A 661 5.96 -33.76 -5.47
N ALA A 662 6.35 -33.04 -6.52
CA ALA A 662 6.45 -31.59 -6.55
C ALA A 662 5.10 -30.89 -6.39
N GLU A 663 3.99 -31.49 -6.80
CA GLU A 663 2.66 -30.89 -6.63
C GLU A 663 2.33 -30.67 -5.14
N ILE A 664 2.55 -31.68 -4.29
CA ILE A 664 2.36 -31.54 -2.85
C ILE A 664 3.45 -30.68 -2.21
N GLY A 665 4.71 -30.84 -2.64
CA GLY A 665 5.83 -30.03 -2.12
C GLY A 665 5.63 -28.53 -2.35
N ILE A 666 5.31 -28.12 -3.58
CA ILE A 666 5.01 -26.71 -3.92
C ILE A 666 3.79 -26.21 -3.15
N SER A 667 2.74 -27.03 -2.99
CA SER A 667 1.57 -26.66 -2.18
C SER A 667 1.94 -26.38 -0.72
N VAL A 668 2.79 -27.21 -0.10
CA VAL A 668 3.27 -27.01 1.28
C VAL A 668 4.11 -25.73 1.38
N LEU A 669 4.98 -25.45 0.40
CA LEU A 669 5.77 -24.21 0.39
C LEU A 669 4.89 -22.95 0.30
N ILE A 670 3.81 -22.98 -0.49
CA ILE A 670 2.83 -21.88 -0.57
C ILE A 670 2.10 -21.71 0.77
N GLN A 671 1.65 -22.82 1.36
CA GLN A 671 0.95 -22.80 2.65
C GLN A 671 1.81 -22.20 3.77
N ARG A 672 3.14 -22.38 3.69
CA ARG A 672 4.12 -21.82 4.64
C ARG A 672 4.63 -20.43 4.28
N CYS A 673 4.02 -19.77 3.28
CA CYS A 673 4.40 -18.45 2.80
C CYS A 673 5.88 -18.37 2.34
N LEU A 674 6.45 -19.48 1.89
CA LEU A 674 7.81 -19.55 1.33
C LEU A 674 7.82 -19.34 -0.19
N LEU A 675 6.67 -19.52 -0.84
CA LEU A 675 6.49 -19.46 -2.28
C LEU A 675 5.11 -18.88 -2.60
N THR A 676 4.97 -18.22 -3.74
CA THR A 676 3.68 -17.75 -4.26
C THR A 676 3.56 -18.13 -5.74
N VAL A 677 2.34 -18.06 -6.27
CA VAL A 677 2.05 -18.25 -7.69
C VAL A 677 1.27 -17.04 -8.18
N ASP A 678 1.75 -16.41 -9.25
CA ASP A 678 1.06 -15.25 -9.84
C ASP A 678 -0.17 -15.66 -10.67
N GLU A 679 -0.90 -14.68 -11.15
CA GLU A 679 -2.10 -14.88 -11.98
C GLU A 679 -1.80 -15.59 -13.33
N ARG A 680 -0.53 -15.60 -13.76
CA ARG A 680 -0.05 -16.26 -14.98
C ARG A 680 0.50 -17.66 -14.71
N ASN A 681 0.22 -18.22 -13.53
CA ASN A 681 0.70 -19.53 -13.07
C ASN A 681 2.25 -19.63 -12.98
N LYS A 682 2.93 -18.51 -12.74
CA LYS A 682 4.39 -18.47 -12.55
C LYS A 682 4.76 -18.59 -11.09
N LEU A 683 5.81 -19.37 -10.81
CA LEU A 683 6.38 -19.48 -9.47
C LEU A 683 7.10 -18.17 -9.10
N MET A 684 6.68 -17.57 -8.01
CA MET A 684 7.26 -16.34 -7.47
C MET A 684 7.79 -16.59 -6.05
N MET A 685 8.89 -15.94 -5.71
CA MET A 685 9.52 -16.02 -4.39
C MET A 685 10.05 -14.65 -4.02
N HIS A 686 9.89 -14.26 -2.75
CA HIS A 686 10.49 -13.01 -2.26
C HIS A 686 12.01 -13.05 -2.39
N ASP A 687 12.63 -11.94 -2.77
CA ASP A 687 14.07 -11.88 -3.05
C ASP A 687 14.93 -12.30 -1.85
N LEU A 688 14.57 -11.88 -0.64
CA LEU A 688 15.29 -12.33 0.57
C LEU A 688 15.09 -13.82 0.89
N LEU A 689 13.99 -14.45 0.47
CA LEU A 689 13.78 -15.91 0.60
C LEU A 689 14.59 -16.68 -0.45
N ARG A 690 14.67 -16.14 -1.68
CA ARG A 690 15.54 -16.67 -2.74
C ARG A 690 16.99 -16.64 -2.28
N ASP A 691 17.42 -15.51 -1.74
CA ASP A 691 18.79 -15.31 -1.30
C ASP A 691 19.10 -16.15 -0.06
N MET A 692 18.09 -16.41 0.80
CA MET A 692 18.19 -17.42 1.86
C MET A 692 18.41 -18.84 1.34
N GLY A 693 17.61 -19.28 0.36
CA GLY A 693 17.80 -20.61 -0.25
C GLY A 693 19.20 -20.77 -0.85
N ARG A 694 19.71 -19.73 -1.50
CA ARG A 694 21.08 -19.67 -2.03
C ARG A 694 22.13 -19.69 -0.93
N GLU A 695 21.93 -18.94 0.16
CA GLU A 695 22.86 -18.93 1.30
C GLU A 695 22.93 -20.29 1.99
N ILE A 696 21.81 -21.00 2.16
CA ILE A 696 21.77 -22.38 2.71
C ILE A 696 22.64 -23.34 1.90
N VAL A 697 22.69 -23.18 0.57
CA VAL A 697 23.58 -24.01 -0.28
C VAL A 697 25.04 -23.57 -0.14
N ARG A 698 25.29 -22.27 0.04
CA ARG A 698 26.62 -21.67 0.11
C ARG A 698 27.32 -21.91 1.45
N GLU A 699 26.58 -21.86 2.57
CA GLU A 699 27.11 -21.80 3.94
C GLU A 699 27.97 -23.02 4.31
N ASN A 700 27.63 -24.20 3.78
CA ASN A 700 28.39 -25.43 4.03
C ASN A 700 29.76 -25.44 3.34
N TYR A 701 29.89 -24.75 2.20
CA TYR A 701 31.13 -24.66 1.42
C TYR A 701 31.39 -23.24 0.90
N PRO A 702 31.69 -22.26 1.77
CA PRO A 702 31.77 -20.85 1.37
C PRO A 702 32.91 -20.54 0.40
N LYS A 703 34.01 -21.31 0.47
CA LYS A 703 35.23 -21.11 -0.34
C LYS A 703 35.43 -22.17 -1.43
N GLU A 704 34.58 -23.18 -1.47
CA GLU A 704 34.73 -24.34 -2.36
C GLU A 704 33.45 -24.55 -3.18
N PRO A 705 33.20 -23.70 -4.19
CA PRO A 705 31.92 -23.71 -4.89
C PRO A 705 31.63 -25.06 -5.56
N GLY A 706 32.62 -25.78 -6.08
CA GLY A 706 32.40 -27.08 -6.72
C GLY A 706 31.84 -28.18 -5.79
N LYS A 707 32.01 -28.06 -4.46
CA LYS A 707 31.42 -29.01 -3.50
C LYS A 707 29.93 -28.75 -3.22
N ARG A 708 29.39 -27.62 -3.66
CA ARG A 708 27.99 -27.24 -3.46
C ARG A 708 27.07 -28.03 -4.38
N SER A 709 25.85 -28.33 -3.92
CA SER A 709 24.86 -29.06 -4.71
C SER A 709 24.28 -28.23 -5.86
N ARG A 710 24.22 -26.90 -5.71
CA ARG A 710 23.65 -26.00 -6.72
C ARG A 710 24.62 -24.87 -7.00
N LEU A 711 24.82 -24.56 -8.27
CA LEU A 711 25.68 -23.48 -8.74
C LEU A 711 24.90 -22.49 -9.59
N TRP A 712 24.88 -21.22 -9.18
CA TRP A 712 24.12 -20.16 -9.85
C TRP A 712 24.90 -18.87 -10.14
N LEU A 713 26.03 -18.65 -9.47
CA LEU A 713 26.88 -17.48 -9.69
C LEU A 713 27.73 -17.72 -10.94
N GLN A 714 27.61 -16.80 -11.90
CA GLN A 714 28.19 -16.97 -13.24
C GLN A 714 29.73 -17.03 -13.21
N GLU A 715 30.36 -16.14 -12.44
CA GLU A 715 31.81 -16.10 -12.25
C GLU A 715 32.34 -17.42 -11.66
N GLU A 716 31.72 -17.92 -10.58
CA GLU A 716 32.11 -19.17 -9.94
C GLU A 716 31.95 -20.39 -10.88
N VAL A 717 30.86 -20.42 -11.66
CA VAL A 717 30.60 -21.50 -12.62
C VAL A 717 31.67 -21.50 -13.72
N ILE A 718 32.01 -20.33 -14.27
CA ILE A 718 33.05 -20.20 -15.31
C ILE A 718 34.41 -20.68 -14.78
N ASP A 719 34.78 -20.27 -13.56
CA ASP A 719 36.04 -20.67 -12.93
C ASP A 719 36.10 -22.18 -12.71
N ILE A 720 35.03 -22.78 -12.17
CA ILE A 720 34.95 -24.23 -11.92
C ILE A 720 35.05 -25.01 -13.24
N LEU A 721 34.29 -24.62 -14.26
CA LEU A 721 34.27 -25.31 -15.53
C LEU A 721 35.63 -25.27 -16.23
N THR A 722 36.39 -24.19 -16.03
CA THR A 722 37.74 -23.98 -16.58
C THR A 722 38.83 -24.73 -15.78
N LEU A 723 38.72 -24.79 -14.45
CA LEU A 723 39.72 -25.40 -13.56
C LEU A 723 39.59 -26.93 -13.39
N HIS A 724 38.45 -27.52 -13.78
CA HIS A 724 38.18 -28.96 -13.72
C HIS A 724 38.32 -29.60 -12.32
N LYS A 725 38.09 -28.86 -11.23
CA LYS A 725 38.31 -29.32 -9.85
C LYS A 725 37.05 -29.33 -8.98
N GLY A 726 36.90 -30.43 -8.23
CA GLY A 726 35.97 -30.57 -7.12
C GLY A 726 34.50 -30.43 -7.48
N MET A 727 34.01 -31.13 -8.50
CA MET A 727 32.63 -30.99 -9.03
C MET A 727 31.67 -32.14 -8.68
N GLU A 728 32.10 -33.05 -7.78
CA GLU A 728 31.39 -34.30 -7.44
C GLU A 728 30.05 -34.07 -6.74
N GLY A 729 29.91 -32.95 -6.03
CA GLY A 729 28.70 -32.58 -5.29
C GLY A 729 27.61 -31.94 -6.14
N VAL A 730 27.91 -31.49 -7.38
CA VAL A 730 27.02 -30.64 -8.17
C VAL A 730 25.83 -31.43 -8.73
N GLU A 731 24.64 -31.06 -8.31
CA GLU A 731 23.36 -31.58 -8.80
C GLU A 731 22.67 -30.63 -9.80
N GLY A 732 22.91 -29.33 -9.66
CA GLY A 732 22.32 -28.31 -10.52
C GLY A 732 23.32 -27.22 -10.89
N LEU A 733 23.35 -26.85 -12.17
CA LEU A 733 24.26 -25.82 -12.70
C LEU A 733 23.53 -24.89 -13.67
N THR A 734 23.70 -23.57 -13.46
CA THR A 734 23.25 -22.55 -14.42
C THR A 734 24.39 -21.66 -14.90
N LEU A 735 24.61 -21.67 -16.21
CA LEU A 735 25.48 -20.76 -16.93
C LEU A 735 24.63 -19.95 -17.91
N LYS A 736 24.64 -18.63 -17.75
CA LYS A 736 23.90 -17.66 -18.57
C LYS A 736 24.90 -16.63 -19.08
N LEU A 737 25.23 -16.73 -20.36
CA LEU A 737 26.07 -15.76 -21.03
C LEU A 737 25.18 -14.69 -21.69
N PRO A 738 25.56 -13.40 -21.64
CA PRO A 738 24.75 -12.32 -22.20
C PRO A 738 24.55 -12.45 -23.71
N THR A 739 23.32 -12.19 -24.18
CA THR A 739 22.98 -12.06 -25.59
C THR A 739 23.58 -10.76 -26.15
N SER A 740 24.26 -10.85 -27.29
CA SER A 740 25.08 -9.81 -27.90
C SER A 740 24.33 -8.62 -28.51
N GLU A 741 23.27 -8.09 -27.89
CA GLU A 741 22.51 -6.96 -28.42
C GLU A 741 22.67 -5.63 -27.66
N VAL A 742 23.42 -5.56 -26.54
CA VAL A 742 23.44 -4.32 -25.73
C VAL A 742 24.82 -3.69 -25.46
N ASN A 743 25.97 -4.33 -25.62
CA ASN A 743 27.25 -3.68 -25.28
C ASN A 743 28.34 -3.79 -26.37
N PHE A 744 28.47 -2.72 -27.16
CA PHE A 744 29.68 -2.43 -27.93
C PHE A 744 30.77 -1.99 -26.95
N ASN A 745 31.77 -2.85 -26.68
CA ASN A 745 33.18 -2.49 -26.44
C ASN A 745 34.03 -3.57 -25.74
N THR A 746 33.50 -4.77 -25.46
CA THR A 746 34.35 -5.89 -25.01
C THR A 746 34.55 -6.88 -26.16
N LYS A 747 35.77 -6.94 -26.70
CA LYS A 747 36.20 -8.00 -27.61
C LYS A 747 35.80 -9.36 -27.05
N ARG A 748 35.11 -10.17 -27.85
CA ARG A 748 34.74 -11.57 -27.58
C ARG A 748 35.89 -12.31 -26.90
N SER A 749 35.69 -12.78 -25.68
CA SER A 749 36.25 -14.08 -25.32
C SER A 749 35.17 -15.11 -25.68
N GLU A 750 35.38 -15.83 -26.79
CA GLU A 750 34.67 -17.07 -27.08
C GLU A 750 35.11 -18.10 -26.03
N VAL A 751 34.53 -18.02 -24.83
CA VAL A 751 34.82 -18.97 -23.76
C VAL A 751 34.09 -20.28 -24.09
N ASN A 752 34.84 -21.21 -24.68
CA ASN A 752 34.39 -22.56 -25.00
C ASN A 752 34.72 -23.49 -23.84
N PHE A 753 33.73 -24.28 -23.41
CA PHE A 753 33.92 -25.24 -22.31
C PHE A 753 34.03 -26.67 -22.87
N ASP A 754 35.07 -27.39 -22.48
CA ASP A 754 35.23 -28.80 -22.84
C ASP A 754 34.22 -29.65 -22.04
N THR A 755 33.42 -30.43 -22.75
CA THR A 755 32.47 -31.43 -22.21
C THR A 755 33.10 -32.38 -21.18
N LYS A 756 34.41 -32.65 -21.23
CA LYS A 756 35.13 -33.46 -20.21
C LYS A 756 34.99 -32.90 -18.79
N THR A 757 34.70 -31.61 -18.65
CA THR A 757 34.46 -30.98 -17.35
C THR A 757 33.27 -31.60 -16.60
N PHE A 758 32.27 -32.08 -17.33
CA PHE A 758 31.06 -32.68 -16.75
C PHE A 758 31.26 -34.12 -16.27
N ILE A 759 32.37 -34.78 -16.61
CA ILE A 759 32.65 -36.18 -16.19
C ILE A 759 32.58 -36.33 -14.66
N LYS A 760 33.08 -35.33 -13.93
CA LYS A 760 33.10 -35.36 -12.45
C LYS A 760 31.73 -34.99 -11.84
N MET A 761 30.79 -34.47 -12.61
CA MET A 761 29.46 -34.07 -12.14
C MET A 761 28.46 -35.24 -12.23
N GLU A 762 28.78 -36.35 -11.57
CA GLU A 762 28.01 -37.60 -11.71
C GLU A 762 26.55 -37.45 -11.27
N ARG A 763 26.28 -36.55 -10.31
CA ARG A 763 24.94 -36.29 -9.74
C ARG A 763 24.13 -35.20 -10.46
N LEU A 764 24.68 -34.61 -11.53
CA LEU A 764 24.04 -33.50 -12.24
C LEU A 764 22.67 -33.91 -12.82
N ARG A 765 21.61 -33.32 -12.27
CA ARG A 765 20.21 -33.52 -12.68
C ARG A 765 19.59 -32.31 -13.35
N LEU A 766 20.04 -31.09 -13.04
CA LEU A 766 19.54 -29.83 -13.61
C LEU A 766 20.66 -29.08 -14.34
N LEU A 767 20.51 -28.84 -15.64
CA LEU A 767 21.52 -28.13 -16.42
C LEU A 767 20.89 -27.01 -17.25
N GLN A 768 21.30 -25.77 -16.98
CA GLN A 768 20.94 -24.59 -17.73
C GLN A 768 22.18 -23.95 -18.37
N LEU A 769 22.14 -23.81 -19.69
CA LEU A 769 23.21 -23.28 -20.53
C LEU A 769 22.62 -22.26 -21.50
N ASP A 770 22.48 -21.01 -21.10
CA ASP A 770 22.00 -19.97 -22.02
C ASP A 770 23.20 -19.38 -22.77
N TYR A 771 23.23 -19.58 -24.09
CA TYR A 771 24.22 -19.10 -25.06
C TYR A 771 25.66 -19.61 -24.84
N ALA A 772 25.83 -20.67 -24.04
CA ALA A 772 27.12 -21.31 -23.81
C ALA A 772 27.55 -22.19 -25.00
N GLN A 773 28.87 -22.22 -25.26
CA GLN A 773 29.48 -23.09 -26.26
C GLN A 773 30.19 -24.26 -25.59
N LEU A 774 29.79 -25.48 -25.95
CA LEU A 774 30.44 -26.72 -25.50
C LEU A 774 31.19 -27.38 -26.65
N THR A 775 32.39 -27.89 -26.37
CA THR A 775 33.22 -28.63 -27.33
C THR A 775 33.57 -30.03 -26.78
N GLY A 776 33.80 -31.00 -27.67
CA GLY A 776 34.15 -32.37 -27.30
C GLY A 776 32.98 -33.36 -27.40
N ASP A 777 33.04 -34.43 -26.60
CA ASP A 777 32.09 -35.54 -26.62
C ASP A 777 30.96 -35.36 -25.60
N TYR A 778 29.72 -35.40 -26.10
CA TYR A 778 28.51 -35.21 -25.29
C TYR A 778 28.13 -36.45 -24.44
N GLU A 779 28.83 -37.57 -24.57
CA GLU A 779 28.71 -38.73 -23.67
C GLU A 779 29.12 -38.40 -22.23
N TYR A 780 29.93 -37.36 -22.05
CA TYR A 780 30.41 -36.88 -20.76
C TYR A 780 29.37 -36.11 -19.95
N LEU A 781 28.24 -35.73 -20.56
CA LEU A 781 27.12 -35.15 -19.82
C LEU A 781 26.44 -36.23 -18.96
N SER A 782 26.04 -35.84 -17.75
CA SER A 782 25.51 -36.80 -16.78
C SER A 782 24.28 -37.55 -17.29
N LYS A 783 24.27 -38.86 -17.04
CA LYS A 783 23.13 -39.74 -17.33
C LYS A 783 21.97 -39.54 -16.34
N GLU A 784 22.21 -38.80 -15.26
CA GLU A 784 21.21 -38.41 -14.25
C GLU A 784 20.42 -37.15 -14.62
N LEU A 785 20.73 -36.50 -15.74
CA LEU A 785 20.00 -35.31 -16.19
C LEU A 785 18.48 -35.56 -16.28
N ARG A 786 17.70 -34.69 -15.61
CA ARG A 786 16.24 -34.60 -15.66
C ARG A 786 15.77 -33.40 -16.48
N TRP A 787 16.54 -32.31 -16.44
CA TRP A 787 16.25 -31.10 -17.19
C TRP A 787 17.49 -30.56 -17.87
N LEU A 788 17.36 -30.30 -19.17
CA LEU A 788 18.33 -29.58 -19.97
C LEU A 788 17.65 -28.36 -20.58
N ARG A 789 18.10 -27.17 -20.20
CA ARG A 789 17.83 -25.93 -20.91
C ARG A 789 19.11 -25.48 -21.58
N TRP A 790 19.10 -25.37 -22.90
CA TRP A 790 20.23 -24.84 -23.65
C TRP A 790 19.75 -23.85 -24.70
N HIS A 791 19.55 -22.60 -24.27
CA HIS A 791 19.14 -21.55 -25.19
C HIS A 791 20.30 -21.12 -26.07
N GLY A 792 20.04 -20.83 -27.34
CA GLY A 792 21.12 -20.49 -28.27
C GLY A 792 22.07 -21.65 -28.55
N CYS A 793 21.60 -22.91 -28.47
CA CYS A 793 22.45 -24.06 -28.72
C CYS A 793 23.07 -23.98 -30.13
N PRO A 794 24.42 -24.00 -30.25
CA PRO A 794 25.10 -23.78 -31.53
C PRO A 794 25.08 -25.01 -32.44
N LEU A 795 24.58 -26.15 -31.95
CA LEU A 795 24.58 -27.42 -32.66
C LEU A 795 23.62 -27.41 -33.84
N LYS A 796 24.05 -28.02 -34.95
CA LYS A 796 23.20 -28.24 -36.14
C LYS A 796 22.27 -29.45 -35.99
N PHE A 797 22.67 -30.41 -35.16
CA PHE A 797 21.89 -31.59 -34.78
C PHE A 797 22.41 -32.08 -33.41
N ILE A 798 21.55 -32.74 -32.63
CA ILE A 798 21.93 -33.34 -31.35
C ILE A 798 22.77 -34.61 -31.62
N PRO A 799 23.98 -34.72 -31.06
CA PRO A 799 24.86 -35.87 -31.27
C PRO A 799 24.30 -37.19 -30.72
N ASN A 800 24.55 -38.32 -31.40
CA ASN A 800 24.04 -39.64 -31.02
C ASN A 800 24.67 -40.20 -29.72
N ASN A 801 25.85 -39.72 -29.33
CA ASN A 801 26.51 -40.05 -28.07
C ASN A 801 25.86 -39.34 -26.86
N PHE A 802 25.08 -38.28 -27.07
CA PHE A 802 24.25 -37.68 -26.03
C PHE A 802 23.05 -38.57 -25.71
N TYR A 803 23.07 -39.23 -24.55
CA TYR A 803 22.00 -40.16 -24.15
C TYR A 803 21.60 -40.03 -22.67
N PRO A 804 20.86 -38.97 -22.30
CA PRO A 804 20.39 -38.76 -20.93
C PRO A 804 19.14 -39.61 -20.63
N ARG A 805 19.33 -40.85 -20.17
CA ARG A 805 18.25 -41.84 -19.97
C ARG A 805 17.08 -41.36 -19.10
N LYS A 806 17.36 -40.47 -18.13
CA LYS A 806 16.37 -40.01 -17.15
C LYS A 806 15.79 -38.63 -17.49
N ILE A 807 16.12 -38.06 -18.66
CA ILE A 807 15.67 -36.73 -19.05
C ILE A 807 14.15 -36.65 -19.13
N VAL A 808 13.58 -35.59 -18.57
CA VAL A 808 12.15 -35.30 -18.56
C VAL A 808 11.81 -34.09 -19.42
N ALA A 809 12.66 -33.06 -19.40
CA ALA A 809 12.45 -31.86 -20.19
C ALA A 809 13.71 -31.41 -20.92
N ILE A 810 13.56 -31.12 -22.21
CA ILE A 810 14.58 -30.53 -23.08
C ILE A 810 14.03 -29.21 -23.63
N ASP A 811 14.71 -28.10 -23.33
CA ASP A 811 14.39 -26.75 -23.81
C ASP A 811 15.58 -26.16 -24.58
N LEU A 812 15.51 -26.23 -25.90
CA LEU A 812 16.54 -25.79 -26.84
C LEU A 812 16.05 -24.58 -27.66
N ARG A 813 15.48 -23.59 -26.97
CA ARG A 813 15.02 -22.37 -27.65
C ARG A 813 16.16 -21.62 -28.36
N TYR A 814 15.83 -20.96 -29.47
CA TYR A 814 16.77 -20.15 -30.25
C TYR A 814 17.99 -20.93 -30.79
N SER A 815 17.83 -22.23 -31.04
CA SER A 815 18.95 -23.09 -31.46
C SER A 815 19.21 -23.05 -32.97
N ASN A 816 20.43 -23.39 -33.36
CA ASN A 816 20.84 -23.50 -34.77
C ASN A 816 20.55 -24.89 -35.39
N LEU A 817 19.61 -25.62 -34.80
CA LEU A 817 19.26 -26.98 -35.22
C LEU A 817 18.63 -26.96 -36.61
N ARG A 818 19.17 -27.76 -37.53
CA ARG A 818 18.59 -28.03 -38.86
C ARG A 818 17.75 -29.29 -38.88
N GLU A 819 18.16 -30.26 -38.07
CA GLU A 819 17.53 -31.52 -37.77
C GLU A 819 17.73 -31.80 -36.27
N VAL A 820 16.77 -32.43 -35.59
CA VAL A 820 16.89 -32.64 -34.14
C VAL A 820 17.90 -33.76 -33.82
N TRP A 821 17.70 -34.95 -34.40
CA TRP A 821 18.62 -36.09 -34.27
C TRP A 821 18.81 -36.74 -35.65
N LYS A 822 20.02 -37.24 -35.92
CA LYS A 822 20.26 -38.12 -37.08
C LYS A 822 19.75 -39.54 -36.83
N ASP A 823 19.94 -40.04 -35.61
CA ASP A 823 19.44 -41.34 -35.16
C ASP A 823 19.02 -41.23 -33.68
N PRO A 824 17.73 -41.01 -33.38
CA PRO A 824 17.28 -40.78 -32.00
C PRO A 824 17.36 -42.08 -31.20
N LYS A 825 17.94 -42.02 -30.00
CA LYS A 825 17.86 -43.09 -29.00
C LYS A 825 16.53 -43.04 -28.25
N LEU A 826 16.13 -44.18 -27.70
CA LEU A 826 14.89 -44.30 -26.90
C LEU A 826 14.98 -43.48 -25.60
N LEU A 827 14.23 -42.38 -25.52
CA LEU A 827 14.12 -41.49 -24.35
C LEU A 827 12.77 -41.68 -23.65
N ASN A 828 12.66 -42.77 -22.90
CA ASN A 828 11.40 -43.16 -22.26
C ASN A 828 10.89 -42.19 -21.18
N LYS A 829 11.72 -41.35 -20.57
CA LYS A 829 11.26 -40.40 -19.54
C LYS A 829 10.93 -39.01 -20.08
N LEU A 830 11.20 -38.72 -21.36
CA LEU A 830 11.03 -37.38 -21.92
C LEU A 830 9.55 -37.03 -22.03
N GLU A 831 9.12 -35.99 -21.33
CA GLU A 831 7.75 -35.48 -21.32
C GLU A 831 7.61 -34.13 -22.03
N VAL A 832 8.65 -33.30 -22.05
CA VAL A 832 8.62 -31.97 -22.68
C VAL A 832 9.78 -31.78 -23.64
N LEU A 833 9.46 -31.43 -24.88
CA LEU A 833 10.44 -31.04 -25.90
C LEU A 833 10.06 -29.67 -26.48
N ASN A 834 10.89 -28.67 -26.18
CA ASN A 834 10.74 -27.32 -26.69
C ASN A 834 11.93 -26.95 -27.58
N LEU A 835 11.63 -26.68 -28.85
CA LEU A 835 12.58 -26.36 -29.91
C LEU A 835 12.27 -24.98 -30.52
N SER A 836 11.48 -24.15 -29.82
CA SER A 836 10.97 -22.88 -30.36
C SER A 836 12.10 -21.94 -30.79
N HIS A 837 11.85 -21.13 -31.82
CA HIS A 837 12.80 -20.20 -32.43
C HIS A 837 14.02 -20.88 -33.04
N SER A 838 13.99 -22.19 -33.30
CA SER A 838 14.97 -22.87 -34.14
C SER A 838 14.65 -22.59 -35.61
N HIS A 839 15.05 -21.41 -36.10
CA HIS A 839 14.66 -20.90 -37.42
C HIS A 839 15.16 -21.76 -38.59
N ASP A 840 16.24 -22.50 -38.40
CA ASP A 840 16.87 -23.39 -39.38
C ASP A 840 16.27 -24.81 -39.41
N LEU A 841 15.39 -25.15 -38.45
CA LEU A 841 14.85 -26.50 -38.32
C LEU A 841 13.89 -26.81 -39.47
N THR A 842 14.16 -27.87 -40.21
CA THR A 842 13.42 -28.19 -41.45
C THR A 842 12.35 -29.27 -41.29
N ARG A 843 12.60 -30.26 -40.43
CA ARG A 843 11.71 -31.40 -40.16
C ARG A 843 11.72 -31.75 -38.67
N THR A 844 10.62 -32.33 -38.17
CA THR A 844 10.54 -32.84 -36.79
C THR A 844 11.26 -34.19 -36.65
N PRO A 845 11.61 -34.63 -35.41
CA PRO A 845 12.26 -35.92 -35.21
C PRO A 845 11.31 -37.11 -35.42
N ASP A 846 11.88 -38.31 -35.49
CA ASP A 846 11.11 -39.54 -35.29
C ASP A 846 10.67 -39.66 -33.81
N PHE A 847 9.36 -39.66 -33.60
CA PHE A 847 8.71 -39.77 -32.30
C PHE A 847 8.55 -41.20 -31.79
N SER A 848 8.83 -42.24 -32.60
CA SER A 848 8.75 -43.65 -32.19
C SER A 848 9.63 -43.97 -30.97
N ARG A 849 10.66 -43.13 -30.75
CA ARG A 849 11.63 -43.21 -29.67
C ARG A 849 11.31 -42.31 -28.47
N LEU A 850 10.16 -41.61 -28.49
CA LEU A 850 9.73 -40.64 -27.47
C LEU A 850 8.33 -40.96 -26.91
N PRO A 851 8.06 -42.19 -26.43
CA PRO A 851 6.69 -42.69 -26.20
C PRO A 851 5.91 -41.96 -25.09
N ASN A 852 6.59 -41.22 -24.20
CA ASN A 852 5.99 -40.54 -23.06
C ASN A 852 5.90 -39.01 -23.22
N LEU A 853 6.14 -38.50 -24.44
CA LEU A 853 6.08 -37.06 -24.71
C LEU A 853 4.67 -36.51 -24.47
N LYS A 854 4.55 -35.50 -23.59
CA LYS A 854 3.31 -34.81 -23.23
C LYS A 854 3.19 -33.42 -23.88
N LYS A 855 4.31 -32.70 -24.05
CA LYS A 855 4.33 -31.36 -24.62
C LYS A 855 5.39 -31.25 -25.72
N PHE A 856 4.97 -30.85 -26.90
CA PHE A 856 5.85 -30.61 -28.05
C PHE A 856 5.65 -29.18 -28.57
N ILE A 857 6.71 -28.38 -28.54
CA ILE A 857 6.64 -26.93 -28.78
C ILE A 857 7.69 -26.50 -29.82
N LEU A 858 7.22 -25.96 -30.93
CA LEU A 858 7.96 -25.43 -32.09
C LEU A 858 7.40 -24.05 -32.47
N LYS A 859 7.42 -23.10 -31.54
CA LYS A 859 7.00 -21.74 -31.84
C LYS A 859 8.04 -21.05 -32.72
N ASP A 860 7.63 -20.36 -33.78
CA ASP A 860 8.47 -19.56 -34.69
C ASP A 860 9.61 -20.34 -35.37
N CYS A 861 9.43 -21.65 -35.61
CA CYS A 861 10.32 -22.48 -36.43
C CYS A 861 10.03 -22.28 -37.92
N THR A 862 10.49 -21.17 -38.48
CA THR A 862 10.09 -20.67 -39.79
C THR A 862 10.46 -21.57 -40.97
N SER A 863 11.55 -22.33 -40.91
CA SER A 863 11.98 -23.25 -41.98
C SER A 863 11.31 -24.62 -41.94
N LEU A 864 10.50 -24.90 -40.90
CA LEU A 864 9.85 -26.19 -40.74
C LEU A 864 8.81 -26.38 -41.85
N PHE A 865 9.00 -27.39 -42.70
CA PHE A 865 8.07 -27.68 -43.80
C PHE A 865 7.34 -29.02 -43.65
N GLU A 866 7.80 -29.91 -42.78
CA GLU A 866 7.22 -31.24 -42.59
C GLU A 866 7.28 -31.73 -41.13
N VAL A 867 6.18 -32.35 -40.69
CA VAL A 867 6.07 -33.07 -39.41
C VAL A 867 6.09 -34.58 -39.69
N HIS A 868 6.95 -35.30 -38.98
CA HIS A 868 7.16 -36.73 -39.14
C HIS A 868 5.90 -37.55 -38.80
N GLN A 869 5.62 -38.60 -39.58
CA GLN A 869 4.40 -39.40 -39.46
C GLN A 869 4.28 -40.15 -38.12
N SER A 870 5.38 -40.47 -37.45
CA SER A 870 5.33 -41.13 -36.12
C SER A 870 4.78 -40.25 -35.00
N ILE A 871 4.45 -38.97 -35.26
CA ILE A 871 3.76 -38.14 -34.26
C ILE A 871 2.46 -38.78 -33.76
N GLY A 872 1.79 -39.57 -34.60
CA GLY A 872 0.59 -40.32 -34.23
C GLY A 872 0.81 -41.44 -33.21
N ASP A 873 2.07 -41.85 -32.98
CA ASP A 873 2.42 -42.88 -32.00
C ASP A 873 2.44 -42.33 -30.56
N LEU A 874 2.36 -41.01 -30.39
CA LEU A 874 2.46 -40.33 -29.10
C LEU A 874 1.16 -40.42 -28.29
N VAL A 875 0.93 -41.53 -27.62
CA VAL A 875 -0.30 -41.77 -26.84
C VAL A 875 -0.49 -40.85 -25.63
N LYS A 876 0.55 -40.17 -25.14
CA LYS A 876 0.48 -39.26 -23.97
C LYS A 876 0.55 -37.77 -24.31
N ILE A 877 0.61 -37.41 -25.60
CA ILE A 877 0.74 -36.00 -26.00
C ILE A 877 -0.54 -35.23 -25.65
N VAL A 878 -0.37 -34.10 -24.97
CA VAL A 878 -1.44 -33.20 -24.50
C VAL A 878 -1.39 -31.86 -25.25
N LEU A 879 -0.18 -31.38 -25.56
CA LEU A 879 0.04 -30.09 -26.23
C LEU A 879 0.96 -30.25 -27.44
N VAL A 880 0.49 -29.78 -28.60
CA VAL A 880 1.30 -29.56 -29.80
C VAL A 880 1.17 -28.09 -30.20
N ASN A 881 2.29 -27.37 -30.18
CA ASN A 881 2.33 -25.96 -30.55
C ASN A 881 3.31 -25.76 -31.70
N LEU A 882 2.79 -25.47 -32.89
CA LEU A 882 3.54 -25.20 -34.11
C LEU A 882 3.40 -23.72 -34.55
N LYS A 883 3.00 -22.83 -33.62
CA LYS A 883 2.73 -21.43 -33.92
C LYS A 883 3.89 -20.80 -34.71
N GLY A 884 3.62 -20.09 -35.82
CA GLY A 884 4.66 -19.38 -36.58
C GLY A 884 5.54 -20.27 -37.46
N CYS A 885 5.21 -21.56 -37.64
CA CYS A 885 5.86 -22.43 -38.62
C CYS A 885 5.40 -22.09 -40.06
N LYS A 886 5.91 -20.99 -40.62
CA LYS A 886 5.42 -20.38 -41.86
C LYS A 886 5.55 -21.29 -43.10
N ASN A 887 6.56 -22.15 -43.18
CA ASN A 887 6.77 -23.05 -44.33
C ASN A 887 6.01 -24.38 -44.25
N LEU A 888 5.32 -24.65 -43.14
CA LEU A 888 4.55 -25.87 -42.95
C LEU A 888 3.30 -25.83 -43.82
N ARG A 889 3.15 -26.83 -44.71
CA ARG A 889 2.05 -26.86 -45.70
C ARG A 889 0.89 -27.76 -45.30
N SER A 890 1.17 -28.86 -44.61
CA SER A 890 0.15 -29.84 -44.21
C SER A 890 0.60 -30.60 -42.97
N LEU A 891 -0.36 -31.21 -42.28
CA LEU A 891 -0.11 -32.09 -41.14
C LEU A 891 -0.21 -33.57 -41.57
N PRO A 892 0.60 -34.47 -41.01
CA PRO A 892 0.52 -35.90 -41.30
C PRO A 892 -0.82 -36.46 -40.83
N ARG A 893 -1.43 -37.38 -41.61
CA ARG A 893 -2.73 -38.00 -41.27
C ARG A 893 -2.72 -38.71 -39.91
N SER A 894 -1.57 -39.23 -39.52
CA SER A 894 -1.36 -39.88 -38.22
C SER A 894 -1.55 -38.93 -37.02
N LEU A 895 -1.34 -37.62 -37.18
CA LEU A 895 -1.53 -36.63 -36.11
C LEU A 895 -2.98 -36.61 -35.62
N TYR A 896 -3.94 -36.79 -36.51
CA TYR A 896 -5.36 -36.77 -36.16
C TYR A 896 -5.82 -38.01 -35.37
N LYS A 897 -4.98 -39.06 -35.32
CA LYS A 897 -5.24 -40.27 -34.51
C LYS A 897 -4.95 -40.07 -33.01
N LEU A 898 -4.39 -38.92 -32.62
CA LEU A 898 -3.99 -38.62 -31.25
C LEU A 898 -5.22 -38.40 -30.36
N LYS A 899 -5.56 -39.43 -29.57
CA LYS A 899 -6.72 -39.40 -28.66
C LYS A 899 -6.50 -38.57 -27.39
N SER A 900 -5.26 -38.37 -26.96
CA SER A 900 -4.92 -37.65 -25.73
C SER A 900 -4.68 -36.15 -25.92
N LEU A 901 -4.61 -35.67 -27.18
CA LEU A 901 -4.24 -34.28 -27.45
C LEU A 901 -5.37 -33.33 -27.04
N GLU A 902 -5.06 -32.40 -26.13
CA GLU A 902 -6.02 -31.41 -25.64
C GLU A 902 -5.86 -30.05 -26.32
N THR A 903 -4.64 -29.68 -26.71
CA THR A 903 -4.34 -28.37 -27.30
C THR A 903 -3.49 -28.50 -28.56
N LEU A 904 -4.02 -27.97 -29.68
CA LEU A 904 -3.33 -27.83 -30.95
C LEU A 904 -3.26 -26.37 -31.36
N ILE A 905 -2.05 -25.82 -31.51
CA ILE A 905 -1.81 -24.44 -31.92
C ILE A 905 -1.06 -24.43 -33.25
N LEU A 906 -1.69 -23.84 -34.27
CA LEU A 906 -1.22 -23.68 -35.64
C LEU A 906 -1.26 -22.21 -36.08
N SER A 907 -1.48 -21.28 -35.15
CA SER A 907 -1.54 -19.85 -35.46
C SER A 907 -0.25 -19.39 -36.17
N ASP A 908 -0.36 -18.45 -37.10
CA ASP A 908 0.74 -17.91 -37.93
C ASP A 908 1.43 -18.96 -38.84
N CYS A 909 0.85 -20.15 -39.04
CA CYS A 909 1.26 -21.11 -40.07
C CYS A 909 0.67 -20.72 -41.44
N SER A 910 1.25 -19.69 -42.05
CA SER A 910 0.70 -19.01 -43.24
C SER A 910 0.53 -19.87 -44.49
N ASN A 911 1.13 -21.07 -44.56
CA ASN A 911 1.03 -21.97 -45.72
C ASN A 911 0.09 -23.17 -45.50
N ILE A 912 -0.51 -23.32 -44.31
CA ILE A 912 -1.55 -24.33 -44.08
C ILE A 912 -2.86 -23.80 -44.65
N ASP A 913 -3.39 -24.45 -45.69
CA ASP A 913 -4.61 -24.03 -46.40
C ASP A 913 -5.81 -24.99 -46.23
N ASN A 914 -5.59 -26.19 -45.72
CA ASN A 914 -6.62 -27.18 -45.43
C ASN A 914 -6.31 -28.04 -44.19
N LEU A 915 -7.34 -28.73 -43.68
CA LEU A 915 -7.23 -29.81 -42.70
C LEU A 915 -7.89 -31.07 -43.24
N ALA A 916 -7.45 -32.25 -42.77
CA ALA A 916 -8.06 -33.51 -43.14
C ALA A 916 -9.37 -33.78 -42.38
N ASN A 917 -10.28 -34.57 -42.97
CA ASN A 917 -11.51 -35.01 -42.32
C ASN A 917 -11.27 -35.88 -41.08
N ASP A 918 -10.07 -36.43 -40.91
CA ASP A 918 -9.67 -37.18 -39.73
C ASP A 918 -9.64 -36.32 -38.46
N LEU A 919 -9.68 -34.97 -38.56
CA LEU A 919 -9.72 -34.05 -37.41
C LEU A 919 -10.79 -34.42 -36.36
N GLY A 920 -11.96 -34.89 -36.81
CA GLY A 920 -13.05 -35.30 -35.92
C GLY A 920 -12.75 -36.53 -35.06
N GLU A 921 -11.61 -37.21 -35.25
CA GLU A 921 -11.17 -38.34 -34.43
C GLU A 921 -10.48 -37.91 -33.12
N MET A 922 -10.15 -36.64 -32.95
CA MET A 922 -9.39 -36.12 -31.79
C MET A 922 -10.29 -35.89 -30.56
N GLU A 923 -10.66 -36.97 -29.87
CA GLU A 923 -11.70 -36.98 -28.83
C GLU A 923 -11.44 -36.03 -27.64
N CYS A 924 -10.20 -35.86 -27.20
CA CYS A 924 -9.85 -34.99 -26.06
C CYS A 924 -9.55 -33.53 -26.43
N LEU A 925 -9.64 -33.14 -27.72
CA LEU A 925 -9.25 -31.80 -28.15
C LEU A 925 -10.16 -30.73 -27.54
N THR A 926 -9.59 -29.87 -26.69
CA THR A 926 -10.31 -28.77 -26.03
C THR A 926 -9.98 -27.41 -26.63
N THR A 927 -8.79 -27.25 -27.21
CA THR A 927 -8.31 -25.98 -27.77
C THR A 927 -7.71 -26.19 -29.15
N LEU A 928 -8.25 -25.49 -30.15
CA LEU A 928 -7.74 -25.43 -31.50
C LEU A 928 -7.56 -23.97 -31.92
N ARG A 929 -6.31 -23.55 -32.17
CA ARG A 929 -6.00 -22.18 -32.60
C ARG A 929 -5.29 -22.21 -33.95
N MET A 930 -5.79 -21.42 -34.90
CA MET A 930 -5.35 -21.44 -36.29
C MET A 930 -5.31 -20.04 -36.88
N ASP A 931 -5.04 -19.04 -36.05
CA ASP A 931 -5.05 -17.63 -36.43
C ASP A 931 -4.03 -17.36 -37.54
N ASN A 932 -4.29 -16.43 -38.46
CA ASN A 932 -3.41 -16.02 -39.55
C ASN A 932 -2.89 -17.20 -40.41
N THR A 933 -3.70 -18.25 -40.58
CA THR A 933 -3.42 -19.34 -41.52
C THR A 933 -4.05 -19.07 -42.89
N ALA A 934 -3.69 -19.85 -43.91
CA ALA A 934 -4.29 -19.76 -45.24
C ALA A 934 -5.56 -20.62 -45.38
N ILE A 935 -6.13 -21.08 -44.27
CA ILE A 935 -7.26 -22.02 -44.26
C ILE A 935 -8.48 -21.44 -44.94
N ARG A 936 -9.06 -22.24 -45.84
CA ARG A 936 -10.25 -21.88 -46.60
C ARG A 936 -11.52 -22.57 -46.15
N THR A 937 -11.38 -23.81 -45.64
CA THR A 937 -12.51 -24.63 -45.18
C THR A 937 -12.09 -25.41 -43.95
N VAL A 938 -13.04 -25.59 -43.04
CA VAL A 938 -12.90 -26.49 -41.90
C VAL A 938 -13.63 -27.79 -42.24
N PRO A 939 -13.04 -28.97 -41.95
CA PRO A 939 -13.66 -30.25 -42.21
C PRO A 939 -15.04 -30.38 -41.55
N SER A 940 -15.99 -31.00 -42.25
CA SER A 940 -17.35 -31.21 -41.72
C SER A 940 -17.39 -32.07 -40.47
N THR A 941 -16.36 -32.88 -40.27
CA THR A 941 -16.15 -33.73 -39.09
C THR A 941 -15.76 -32.95 -37.83
N ILE A 942 -15.50 -31.64 -37.90
CA ILE A 942 -15.22 -30.83 -36.70
C ILE A 942 -16.37 -30.92 -35.68
N ASN A 943 -17.61 -31.09 -36.14
CA ASN A 943 -18.79 -31.29 -35.29
C ASN A 943 -18.68 -32.51 -34.35
N ARG A 944 -17.76 -33.45 -34.61
CA ARG A 944 -17.49 -34.61 -33.76
C ARG A 944 -16.64 -34.26 -32.54
N LEU A 945 -15.98 -33.10 -32.50
CA LEU A 945 -15.14 -32.63 -31.40
C LEU A 945 -15.99 -32.11 -30.23
N LYS A 946 -16.66 -33.04 -29.54
CA LYS A 946 -17.60 -32.73 -28.44
C LYS A 946 -16.97 -32.03 -27.24
N ASN A 947 -15.64 -32.12 -27.07
CA ASN A 947 -14.89 -31.51 -25.96
C ASN A 947 -14.25 -30.16 -26.30
N LEU A 948 -14.38 -29.68 -27.54
CA LEU A 948 -13.78 -28.42 -27.97
C LEU A 948 -14.42 -27.24 -27.23
N LYS A 949 -13.61 -26.49 -26.49
CA LYS A 949 -14.00 -25.32 -25.68
C LYS A 949 -13.53 -24.01 -26.31
N HIS A 950 -12.35 -24.00 -26.93
CA HIS A 950 -11.75 -22.80 -27.51
C HIS A 950 -11.41 -23.06 -28.99
N PHE A 951 -12.00 -22.28 -29.88
CA PHE A 951 -11.74 -22.35 -31.32
C PHE A 951 -11.45 -20.97 -31.89
N SER A 952 -10.33 -20.83 -32.59
CA SER A 952 -9.86 -19.53 -33.09
C SER A 952 -9.32 -19.63 -34.52
N LEU A 953 -9.79 -18.73 -35.39
CA LEU A 953 -9.41 -18.57 -36.79
C LEU A 953 -9.09 -17.09 -37.11
N CYS A 954 -8.77 -16.26 -36.11
CA CYS A 954 -8.51 -14.83 -36.28
C CYS A 954 -7.58 -14.56 -37.47
N GLY A 955 -7.90 -13.62 -38.35
CA GLY A 955 -7.05 -13.23 -39.49
C GLY A 955 -7.02 -14.21 -40.66
N CYS A 956 -7.84 -15.28 -40.65
CA CYS A 956 -7.92 -16.23 -41.77
C CYS A 956 -8.78 -15.66 -42.91
N LYS A 957 -8.15 -15.12 -43.95
CA LYS A 957 -8.83 -14.42 -45.07
C LYS A 957 -9.09 -15.26 -46.31
N GLY A 958 -8.69 -16.53 -46.33
CA GLY A 958 -8.95 -17.44 -47.46
C GLY A 958 -8.32 -17.05 -48.82
N SER A 959 -7.14 -16.40 -48.83
CA SER A 959 -6.52 -15.84 -50.05
C SER A 959 -6.32 -16.83 -51.22
N GLN A 960 -6.35 -16.32 -52.47
CA GLN A 960 -6.18 -17.10 -53.70
C GLN A 960 -4.82 -17.82 -53.79
N PRO A 961 -4.75 -18.99 -54.46
CA PRO A 961 -3.54 -19.81 -54.47
C PRO A 961 -2.37 -19.11 -55.20
N LYS A 962 -1.19 -19.13 -54.57
CA LYS A 962 0.07 -18.68 -55.20
C LYS A 962 0.88 -19.80 -55.86
N THR A 963 0.37 -21.03 -55.89
CA THR A 963 1.14 -22.24 -56.30
C THR A 963 0.57 -22.91 -57.54
N TRP A 964 1.44 -23.33 -58.46
CA TRP A 964 1.06 -23.92 -59.76
C TRP A 964 0.19 -25.19 -59.65
N SER A 965 0.36 -25.99 -58.58
CA SER A 965 -0.42 -27.20 -58.31
C SER A 965 -1.91 -26.94 -58.07
N SER A 966 -2.26 -25.79 -57.50
CA SER A 966 -3.65 -25.40 -57.26
C SER A 966 -4.30 -24.74 -58.48
N TYR A 967 -3.52 -24.14 -59.39
CA TYR A 967 -4.00 -23.76 -60.74
C TYR A 967 -4.35 -24.97 -61.61
N PHE A 968 -3.62 -26.09 -61.44
CA PHE A 968 -3.90 -27.31 -62.19
C PHE A 968 -5.20 -27.99 -61.73
N LEU A 969 -5.47 -28.01 -60.43
CA LEU A 969 -6.73 -28.54 -59.88
C LEU A 969 -7.94 -27.66 -60.22
N SER A 970 -7.78 -26.33 -60.32
CA SER A 970 -8.87 -25.43 -60.73
C SER A 970 -9.25 -25.56 -62.22
N LEU A 971 -8.34 -26.08 -63.06
CA LEU A 971 -8.59 -26.34 -64.48
C LEU A 971 -9.34 -27.66 -64.74
N ILE A 972 -9.27 -28.63 -63.83
CA ILE A 972 -9.85 -29.97 -64.01
C ILE A 972 -11.26 -30.09 -63.41
N SER A 973 -11.64 -29.23 -62.44
CA SER A 973 -12.99 -29.18 -61.87
C SER A 973 -13.35 -27.76 -61.37
N PRO A 974 -13.93 -26.90 -62.23
CA PRO A 974 -14.21 -25.50 -61.92
C PRO A 974 -15.30 -25.28 -60.86
N SER A 975 -16.10 -26.30 -60.53
CA SER A 975 -17.33 -26.18 -59.73
C SER A 975 -17.18 -26.50 -58.23
N GLU A 976 -16.03 -26.98 -57.76
CA GLU A 976 -15.88 -27.44 -56.36
C GLU A 976 -15.06 -26.51 -55.45
N PHE A 977 -14.51 -25.40 -55.97
CA PHE A 977 -13.73 -24.48 -55.13
C PHE A 977 -14.64 -23.45 -54.46
N PRO A 978 -14.81 -23.50 -53.12
CA PRO A 978 -15.60 -22.50 -52.41
C PRO A 978 -14.87 -21.17 -52.51
N LYS A 979 -15.55 -20.15 -53.05
CA LYS A 979 -15.00 -18.80 -53.21
C LYS A 979 -14.92 -18.02 -51.88
N SER A 980 -15.44 -18.57 -50.79
CA SER A 980 -15.56 -17.87 -49.50
C SER A 980 -15.51 -18.83 -48.29
N LEU A 981 -15.19 -18.27 -47.12
CA LEU A 981 -15.30 -18.90 -45.80
C LEU A 981 -16.73 -19.38 -45.44
N ASN A 982 -17.73 -19.23 -46.32
CA ASN A 982 -19.14 -19.58 -46.09
C ASN A 982 -19.37 -21.03 -45.64
N ILE A 983 -18.47 -21.97 -45.97
CA ILE A 983 -18.60 -23.39 -45.56
C ILE A 983 -18.13 -23.64 -44.12
N LEU A 984 -17.37 -22.72 -43.51
CA LEU A 984 -16.74 -22.97 -42.20
C LEU A 984 -17.70 -23.16 -41.04
N LEU A 985 -18.85 -22.50 -41.05
CA LEU A 985 -19.66 -22.38 -39.85
C LEU A 985 -20.84 -23.36 -39.80
N ASP A 986 -21.32 -23.89 -40.93
CA ASP A 986 -22.38 -24.92 -40.91
C ASP A 986 -21.94 -26.16 -40.13
N SER A 987 -20.64 -26.47 -40.20
CA SER A 987 -20.04 -27.60 -39.48
C SER A 987 -19.79 -27.32 -38.00
N VAL A 988 -19.88 -26.06 -37.53
CA VAL A 988 -19.66 -25.68 -36.12
C VAL A 988 -20.91 -25.95 -35.26
N GLN A 989 -22.09 -26.15 -35.86
CA GLN A 989 -23.37 -26.36 -35.16
C GLN A 989 -23.34 -27.54 -34.15
N GLY A 990 -22.45 -28.53 -34.31
CA GLY A 990 -22.32 -29.67 -33.40
C GLY A 990 -21.42 -29.47 -32.18
N LEU A 991 -20.74 -28.31 -32.05
CA LEU A 991 -19.77 -28.05 -30.98
C LEU A 991 -20.43 -27.65 -29.66
N SER A 992 -21.13 -28.59 -29.02
CA SER A 992 -21.96 -28.35 -27.83
C SER A 992 -21.21 -27.83 -26.60
N SER A 993 -19.89 -28.00 -26.53
CA SER A 993 -19.05 -27.57 -25.39
C SER A 993 -18.27 -26.28 -25.66
N LEU A 994 -18.44 -25.66 -26.84
CA LEU A 994 -17.68 -24.49 -27.24
C LEU A 994 -18.01 -23.30 -26.35
N LYS A 995 -17.00 -22.73 -25.69
CA LYS A 995 -17.10 -21.56 -24.81
C LYS A 995 -16.61 -20.29 -25.48
N GLU A 996 -15.59 -20.40 -26.32
CA GLU A 996 -14.97 -19.25 -26.99
C GLU A 996 -14.79 -19.53 -28.47
N LEU A 997 -15.28 -18.60 -29.29
CA LEU A 997 -15.13 -18.61 -30.74
C LEU A 997 -14.58 -17.26 -31.20
N CYS A 998 -13.43 -17.26 -31.86
CA CYS A 998 -12.81 -16.07 -32.43
C CYS A 998 -12.65 -16.19 -33.95
N LEU A 999 -13.31 -15.30 -34.68
CA LEU A 999 -13.36 -15.19 -36.14
C LEU A 999 -13.08 -13.75 -36.59
N SER A 1000 -12.24 -13.04 -35.83
CA SER A 1000 -11.86 -11.67 -36.13
C SER A 1000 -11.06 -11.57 -37.43
N ASP A 1001 -11.18 -10.48 -38.17
CA ASP A 1001 -10.39 -10.17 -39.37
C ASP A 1001 -10.39 -11.27 -40.45
N CYS A 1002 -11.50 -12.00 -40.59
CA CYS A 1002 -11.65 -13.16 -41.49
C CYS A 1002 -12.30 -12.82 -42.83
N ASP A 1003 -12.52 -11.54 -43.16
CA ASP A 1003 -13.23 -11.11 -44.37
C ASP A 1003 -14.65 -11.72 -44.52
N LEU A 1004 -15.33 -12.02 -43.41
CA LEU A 1004 -16.69 -12.56 -43.41
C LEU A 1004 -17.72 -11.51 -43.83
N SER A 1005 -18.80 -11.94 -44.49
CA SER A 1005 -19.86 -11.06 -45.00
C SER A 1005 -21.25 -11.62 -44.67
N ASP A 1006 -22.31 -10.99 -45.17
CA ASP A 1006 -23.68 -11.43 -44.95
C ASP A 1006 -23.91 -12.88 -45.40
N GLY A 1007 -24.66 -13.64 -44.61
CA GLY A 1007 -24.95 -15.05 -44.88
C GLY A 1007 -23.78 -16.02 -44.63
N THR A 1008 -22.59 -15.51 -44.28
CA THR A 1008 -21.44 -16.35 -43.88
C THR A 1008 -21.65 -17.01 -42.52
N ILE A 1009 -22.32 -16.33 -41.59
CA ILE A 1009 -22.72 -16.91 -40.30
C ILE A 1009 -24.03 -17.70 -40.48
N PRO A 1010 -24.04 -19.01 -40.24
CA PRO A 1010 -25.19 -19.87 -40.47
C PRO A 1010 -26.21 -19.65 -39.37
N LYS A 1011 -27.48 -19.83 -39.74
CA LYS A 1011 -28.61 -19.77 -38.81
C LYS A 1011 -28.45 -20.73 -37.62
N GLY A 1012 -27.70 -21.82 -37.80
CA GLY A 1012 -27.42 -22.78 -36.74
C GLY A 1012 -26.39 -22.32 -35.69
N LEU A 1013 -25.71 -21.17 -35.83
CA LEU A 1013 -24.78 -20.67 -34.79
C LEU A 1013 -25.51 -20.48 -33.44
N GLY A 1014 -26.78 -20.09 -33.47
CA GLY A 1014 -27.63 -19.97 -32.28
C GLY A 1014 -27.84 -21.28 -31.50
N SER A 1015 -27.43 -22.43 -32.03
CA SER A 1015 -27.47 -23.73 -31.33
C SER A 1015 -26.32 -23.95 -30.34
N LEU A 1016 -25.29 -23.09 -30.34
CA LEU A 1016 -24.11 -23.19 -29.46
C LEU A 1016 -24.43 -22.73 -28.03
N ARG A 1017 -25.17 -23.54 -27.27
CA ARG A 1017 -25.69 -23.20 -25.93
C ARG A 1017 -24.61 -22.98 -24.86
N ALA A 1018 -23.38 -23.44 -25.07
CA ALA A 1018 -22.27 -23.26 -24.14
C ALA A 1018 -21.43 -22.01 -24.38
N LEU A 1019 -21.63 -21.30 -25.50
CA LEU A 1019 -20.78 -20.20 -25.94
C LEU A 1019 -20.89 -19.01 -24.98
N GLN A 1020 -19.76 -18.52 -24.50
CA GLN A 1020 -19.63 -17.42 -23.53
C GLN A 1020 -18.98 -16.19 -24.14
N SER A 1021 -18.05 -16.36 -25.09
CA SER A 1021 -17.39 -15.26 -25.80
C SER A 1021 -17.40 -15.51 -27.31
N LEU A 1022 -17.85 -14.52 -28.06
CA LEU A 1022 -17.84 -14.51 -29.53
C LEU A 1022 -17.14 -13.25 -30.03
N ASP A 1023 -16.09 -13.44 -30.82
CA ASP A 1023 -15.33 -12.35 -31.43
C ASP A 1023 -15.46 -12.40 -32.97
N LEU A 1024 -16.02 -11.35 -33.54
CA LEU A 1024 -16.30 -11.14 -34.96
C LEU A 1024 -15.74 -9.79 -35.45
N GLN A 1025 -14.80 -9.17 -34.73
CA GLN A 1025 -14.26 -7.85 -35.11
C GLN A 1025 -13.61 -7.86 -36.51
N GLY A 1026 -13.56 -6.71 -37.19
CA GLY A 1026 -12.80 -6.53 -38.43
C GLY A 1026 -13.33 -7.29 -39.66
N ASN A 1027 -14.62 -7.63 -39.69
CA ASN A 1027 -15.27 -8.30 -40.83
C ASN A 1027 -16.10 -7.28 -41.67
N LYS A 1028 -16.79 -7.80 -42.70
CA LYS A 1028 -17.56 -7.04 -43.71
C LYS A 1028 -19.06 -7.37 -43.64
N PHE A 1029 -19.59 -7.49 -42.42
CA PHE A 1029 -21.02 -7.70 -42.23
C PHE A 1029 -21.78 -6.40 -42.52
N HIS A 1030 -22.89 -6.45 -43.25
CA HIS A 1030 -23.91 -5.40 -43.26
C HIS A 1030 -24.98 -5.67 -42.20
N ALA A 1031 -25.34 -6.94 -41.99
CA ALA A 1031 -26.26 -7.36 -40.94
C ALA A 1031 -25.84 -8.69 -40.32
N LEU A 1032 -25.91 -8.79 -38.99
CA LEU A 1032 -25.70 -10.05 -38.27
C LEU A 1032 -26.99 -10.90 -38.26
N PRO A 1033 -26.89 -12.24 -38.19
CA PRO A 1033 -28.06 -13.10 -38.24
C PRO A 1033 -28.88 -13.05 -36.94
N SER A 1034 -30.21 -13.09 -37.06
CA SER A 1034 -31.14 -13.10 -35.92
C SER A 1034 -30.97 -14.29 -34.98
N SER A 1035 -30.30 -15.37 -35.43
CA SER A 1035 -29.98 -16.53 -34.61
C SER A 1035 -29.02 -16.24 -33.44
N LEU A 1036 -28.32 -15.10 -33.44
CA LEU A 1036 -27.46 -14.69 -32.31
C LEU A 1036 -28.24 -14.56 -30.99
N GLY A 1037 -29.51 -14.17 -31.05
CA GLY A 1037 -30.40 -14.12 -29.87
C GLY A 1037 -30.60 -15.49 -29.20
N GLY A 1038 -30.34 -16.59 -29.89
CA GLY A 1038 -30.44 -17.97 -29.35
C GLY A 1038 -29.26 -18.39 -28.45
N LEU A 1039 -28.17 -17.60 -28.38
CA LEU A 1039 -26.96 -17.91 -27.60
C LEU A 1039 -27.16 -17.62 -26.10
N SER A 1040 -27.92 -18.48 -25.42
CA SER A 1040 -28.40 -18.27 -24.03
C SER A 1040 -27.33 -18.13 -22.93
N ARG A 1041 -26.05 -18.35 -23.23
CA ARG A 1041 -24.93 -18.21 -22.27
C ARG A 1041 -23.87 -17.20 -22.71
N LEU A 1042 -24.10 -16.50 -23.83
CA LEU A 1042 -23.14 -15.54 -24.35
C LEU A 1042 -23.05 -14.37 -23.38
N ARG A 1043 -21.84 -14.09 -22.90
CA ARG A 1043 -21.52 -13.00 -21.97
C ARG A 1043 -20.77 -11.86 -22.66
N ARG A 1044 -19.96 -12.17 -23.67
CA ARG A 1044 -19.14 -11.20 -24.40
C ARG A 1044 -19.33 -11.34 -25.91
N LEU A 1045 -19.63 -10.23 -26.58
CA LEU A 1045 -19.69 -10.13 -28.04
C LEU A 1045 -18.78 -8.98 -28.51
N ILE A 1046 -17.84 -9.27 -29.41
CA ILE A 1046 -16.91 -8.29 -29.97
C ILE A 1046 -17.16 -8.16 -31.48
N LEU A 1047 -17.46 -6.94 -31.90
CA LEU A 1047 -17.81 -6.51 -33.27
C LEU A 1047 -16.97 -5.30 -33.70
N ASP A 1048 -15.91 -4.94 -32.98
CA ASP A 1048 -15.10 -3.75 -33.28
C ASP A 1048 -14.64 -3.73 -34.76
N ASN A 1049 -14.50 -2.55 -35.35
CA ASN A 1049 -14.02 -2.33 -36.72
C ASN A 1049 -14.85 -3.00 -37.84
N ASN A 1050 -16.10 -3.40 -37.61
CA ASN A 1050 -17.02 -3.81 -38.67
C ASN A 1050 -17.63 -2.58 -39.38
N LYS A 1051 -16.85 -1.93 -40.25
CA LYS A 1051 -17.19 -0.63 -40.85
C LYS A 1051 -18.45 -0.60 -41.70
N GLU A 1052 -18.85 -1.75 -42.26
CA GLU A 1052 -20.01 -1.90 -43.15
C GLU A 1052 -21.30 -2.30 -42.42
N LEU A 1053 -21.22 -2.56 -41.11
CA LEU A 1053 -22.33 -3.05 -40.29
C LEU A 1053 -23.37 -1.95 -40.10
N GLN A 1054 -24.58 -2.16 -40.62
CA GLN A 1054 -25.68 -1.20 -40.55
C GLN A 1054 -26.63 -1.47 -39.38
N SER A 1055 -26.79 -2.73 -38.98
CA SER A 1055 -27.72 -3.10 -37.91
C SER A 1055 -27.26 -4.30 -37.08
N ILE A 1056 -27.55 -4.24 -35.78
CA ILE A 1056 -27.35 -5.35 -34.83
C ILE A 1056 -28.73 -5.96 -34.49
N PRO A 1057 -28.92 -7.28 -34.61
CA PRO A 1057 -30.18 -7.96 -34.31
C PRO A 1057 -30.42 -8.09 -32.80
N ASP A 1058 -31.57 -8.65 -32.41
CA ASP A 1058 -31.84 -8.97 -31.01
C ASP A 1058 -30.73 -9.83 -30.40
N LEU A 1059 -30.24 -9.38 -29.25
CA LEU A 1059 -29.13 -9.99 -28.51
C LEU A 1059 -29.65 -10.88 -27.37
N PRO A 1060 -28.87 -11.90 -26.97
CA PRO A 1060 -29.28 -12.78 -25.86
C PRO A 1060 -29.31 -12.01 -24.53
N THR A 1061 -30.27 -12.35 -23.67
CA THR A 1061 -30.47 -11.70 -22.37
C THR A 1061 -29.36 -11.94 -21.36
N SER A 1062 -28.43 -12.87 -21.66
CA SER A 1062 -27.25 -13.20 -20.83
C SER A 1062 -26.03 -12.34 -21.12
N LEU A 1063 -26.10 -11.41 -22.08
CA LEU A 1063 -24.96 -10.62 -22.54
C LEU A 1063 -24.55 -9.62 -21.46
N ASN A 1064 -23.27 -9.63 -21.08
CA ASN A 1064 -22.68 -8.70 -20.10
C ASN A 1064 -21.88 -7.59 -20.78
N SER A 1065 -21.31 -7.87 -21.95
CA SER A 1065 -20.35 -7.00 -22.62
C SER A 1065 -20.54 -7.02 -24.14
N LEU A 1066 -20.74 -5.84 -24.72
CA LEU A 1066 -20.83 -5.63 -26.17
C LEU A 1066 -19.79 -4.60 -26.61
N HIS A 1067 -18.93 -5.01 -27.54
CA HIS A 1067 -17.95 -4.14 -28.18
C HIS A 1067 -18.32 -4.00 -29.66
N ALA A 1068 -18.53 -2.77 -30.15
CA ALA A 1068 -18.82 -2.43 -31.53
C ALA A 1068 -18.23 -1.05 -31.90
N ARG A 1069 -17.00 -0.80 -31.47
CA ARG A 1069 -16.24 0.42 -31.80
C ARG A 1069 -15.93 0.49 -33.29
N ASN A 1070 -15.82 1.69 -33.84
CA ASN A 1070 -15.50 1.96 -35.25
C ASN A 1070 -16.44 1.25 -36.25
N CYS A 1071 -17.69 0.94 -35.86
CA CYS A 1071 -18.73 0.46 -36.77
C CYS A 1071 -19.39 1.67 -37.46
N THR A 1072 -18.67 2.31 -38.37
CA THR A 1072 -19.05 3.65 -38.90
C THR A 1072 -20.36 3.68 -39.68
N ALA A 1073 -20.82 2.55 -40.21
CA ALA A 1073 -22.12 2.44 -40.90
C ALA A 1073 -23.30 2.08 -39.98
N LEU A 1074 -23.08 1.87 -38.66
CA LEU A 1074 -24.11 1.37 -37.75
C LEU A 1074 -25.21 2.39 -37.54
N GLU A 1075 -26.42 2.05 -37.99
CA GLU A 1075 -27.62 2.90 -37.94
C GLU A 1075 -28.63 2.41 -36.90
N ARG A 1076 -28.77 1.09 -36.71
CA ARG A 1076 -29.81 0.49 -35.86
C ARG A 1076 -29.26 -0.47 -34.81
N MET A 1077 -29.65 -0.23 -33.56
CA MET A 1077 -29.39 -1.10 -32.41
C MET A 1077 -30.66 -1.84 -31.95
N PRO A 1078 -30.54 -3.04 -31.35
CA PRO A 1078 -31.69 -3.74 -30.79
C PRO A 1078 -32.20 -3.04 -29.53
N ASN A 1079 -33.42 -3.39 -29.10
CA ASN A 1079 -33.95 -2.89 -27.84
C ASN A 1079 -33.25 -3.58 -26.66
N VAL A 1080 -32.40 -2.82 -25.95
CA VAL A 1080 -31.56 -3.36 -24.87
C VAL A 1080 -32.30 -3.50 -23.53
N SER A 1081 -33.55 -3.03 -23.41
CA SER A 1081 -34.31 -3.08 -22.14
C SER A 1081 -34.55 -4.49 -21.58
N LYS A 1082 -34.38 -5.53 -22.40
CA LYS A 1082 -34.54 -6.93 -22.01
C LYS A 1082 -33.24 -7.58 -21.53
N ILE A 1083 -32.09 -6.90 -21.62
CA ILE A 1083 -30.76 -7.47 -21.34
C ILE A 1083 -30.30 -7.03 -19.95
N SER A 1084 -30.94 -7.54 -18.90
CA SER A 1084 -30.69 -7.12 -17.50
C SER A 1084 -29.25 -7.34 -17.01
N SER A 1085 -28.45 -8.15 -17.70
CA SER A 1085 -27.07 -8.48 -17.34
C SER A 1085 -25.99 -7.58 -17.95
N MET A 1086 -26.36 -6.63 -18.82
CA MET A 1086 -25.39 -5.80 -19.55
C MET A 1086 -24.69 -4.82 -18.61
N GLU A 1087 -23.37 -4.96 -18.48
CA GLU A 1087 -22.51 -4.13 -17.63
C GLU A 1087 -21.67 -3.13 -18.46
N THR A 1088 -21.29 -3.52 -19.68
CA THR A 1088 -20.36 -2.76 -20.53
C THR A 1088 -20.83 -2.68 -21.98
N LEU A 1089 -20.82 -1.46 -22.54
CA LEU A 1089 -21.16 -1.20 -23.95
C LEU A 1089 -20.16 -0.22 -24.58
N PHE A 1090 -19.49 -0.66 -25.65
CA PHE A 1090 -18.53 0.17 -26.40
C PHE A 1090 -19.01 0.39 -27.83
N LEU A 1091 -19.29 1.65 -28.18
CA LEU A 1091 -19.83 2.07 -29.48
C LEU A 1091 -19.06 3.26 -30.07
N THR A 1092 -17.86 3.54 -29.60
CA THR A 1092 -17.01 4.65 -30.07
C THR A 1092 -16.93 4.71 -31.61
N ASN A 1093 -17.03 5.89 -32.21
CA ASN A 1093 -17.02 6.17 -33.65
C ASN A 1093 -18.12 5.48 -34.48
N CYS A 1094 -19.31 5.24 -33.90
CA CYS A 1094 -20.50 4.83 -34.65
C CYS A 1094 -21.25 6.07 -35.18
N HIS A 1095 -20.68 6.76 -36.18
CA HIS A 1095 -21.14 8.08 -36.62
C HIS A 1095 -22.59 8.16 -37.09
N LYS A 1096 -23.15 7.06 -37.62
CA LYS A 1096 -24.52 6.99 -38.12
C LYS A 1096 -25.58 6.62 -37.07
N LEU A 1097 -25.16 6.27 -35.85
CA LEU A 1097 -26.06 5.83 -34.80
C LEU A 1097 -26.88 7.00 -34.25
N VAL A 1098 -28.21 6.86 -34.23
CA VAL A 1098 -29.14 7.94 -33.84
C VAL A 1098 -29.68 7.75 -32.41
N GLU A 1099 -29.98 6.51 -32.02
CA GLU A 1099 -30.50 6.15 -30.70
C GLU A 1099 -30.24 4.68 -30.38
N ILE A 1100 -30.40 4.30 -29.10
CA ILE A 1100 -30.39 2.90 -28.65
C ILE A 1100 -31.70 2.66 -27.88
N PRO A 1101 -32.68 1.96 -28.48
CA PRO A 1101 -33.98 1.78 -27.85
C PRO A 1101 -33.88 1.09 -26.48
N GLY A 1102 -34.49 1.68 -25.45
CA GLY A 1102 -34.54 1.12 -24.10
C GLY A 1102 -33.24 1.21 -23.28
N LEU A 1103 -32.23 1.94 -23.76
CA LEU A 1103 -30.98 2.17 -23.01
C LEU A 1103 -31.23 2.96 -21.71
N ASP A 1104 -32.08 3.99 -21.78
CA ASP A 1104 -32.53 4.81 -20.65
C ASP A 1104 -32.95 3.96 -19.44
N LYS A 1105 -33.77 2.93 -19.67
CA LYS A 1105 -34.28 2.02 -18.63
C LYS A 1105 -33.21 1.11 -18.03
N MET A 1106 -32.10 0.93 -18.75
CA MET A 1106 -31.02 0.02 -18.43
C MET A 1106 -29.83 0.71 -17.77
N LEU A 1107 -29.75 2.05 -17.86
CA LEU A 1107 -28.63 2.83 -17.36
C LEU A 1107 -28.25 2.43 -15.94
N LYS A 1108 -29.19 2.29 -15.02
CA LYS A 1108 -28.94 1.85 -13.62
C LYS A 1108 -28.14 0.55 -13.43
N TYR A 1109 -28.05 -0.30 -14.46
CA TYR A 1109 -27.29 -1.55 -14.43
C TYR A 1109 -25.91 -1.46 -15.09
N PHE A 1110 -25.62 -0.39 -15.85
CA PHE A 1110 -24.34 -0.20 -16.55
C PHE A 1110 -23.22 0.28 -15.61
N GLY A 1111 -22.07 -0.38 -15.71
CA GLY A 1111 -20.81 0.12 -15.18
C GLY A 1111 -20.07 1.01 -16.20
N ILE A 1112 -20.07 0.66 -17.50
CA ILE A 1112 -19.29 1.40 -18.51
C ILE A 1112 -20.09 1.58 -19.82
N LEU A 1113 -20.16 2.80 -20.34
CA LEU A 1113 -20.73 3.12 -21.65
C LEU A 1113 -19.79 4.06 -22.43
N HIS A 1114 -19.28 3.63 -23.57
CA HIS A 1114 -18.48 4.45 -24.46
C HIS A 1114 -19.22 4.73 -25.77
N MET A 1115 -19.44 6.01 -26.09
CA MET A 1115 -20.08 6.46 -27.32
C MET A 1115 -19.36 7.66 -27.95
N GLU A 1116 -18.10 7.91 -27.60
CA GLU A 1116 -17.30 9.00 -28.19
C GLU A 1116 -17.36 8.94 -29.72
N GLY A 1117 -17.53 10.07 -30.40
CA GLY A 1117 -17.62 10.13 -31.86
C GLY A 1117 -18.94 9.64 -32.48
N CYS A 1118 -19.96 9.31 -31.68
CA CYS A 1118 -21.32 9.00 -32.17
C CYS A 1118 -22.15 10.27 -32.42
N ASN A 1119 -21.75 11.07 -33.41
CA ASN A 1119 -22.17 12.48 -33.49
C ASN A 1119 -23.64 12.68 -33.89
N ASN A 1120 -24.27 11.70 -34.56
CA ASN A 1120 -25.66 11.78 -35.01
C ASN A 1120 -26.70 11.38 -33.95
N ILE A 1121 -26.26 11.10 -32.71
CA ILE A 1121 -27.18 10.82 -31.61
C ILE A 1121 -28.10 12.03 -31.36
N THR A 1122 -29.41 11.78 -31.27
CA THR A 1122 -30.40 12.85 -31.04
C THR A 1122 -30.18 13.59 -29.70
N SER A 1123 -30.47 14.89 -29.69
CA SER A 1123 -30.40 15.71 -28.47
C SER A 1123 -31.33 15.21 -27.36
N THR A 1124 -32.53 14.72 -27.73
CA THR A 1124 -33.49 14.10 -26.81
C THR A 1124 -32.93 12.85 -26.16
N PHE A 1125 -32.24 11.99 -26.91
CA PHE A 1125 -31.59 10.80 -26.37
C PHE A 1125 -30.43 11.16 -25.45
N LYS A 1126 -29.56 12.11 -25.83
CA LYS A 1126 -28.49 12.62 -24.94
C LYS A 1126 -29.07 13.13 -23.62
N GLN A 1127 -30.13 13.94 -23.67
CA GLN A 1127 -30.80 14.46 -22.48
C GLN A 1127 -31.38 13.35 -21.60
N SER A 1128 -31.99 12.32 -22.19
CA SER A 1128 -32.53 11.17 -21.43
C SER A 1128 -31.44 10.42 -20.64
N ILE A 1129 -30.24 10.24 -21.23
CA ILE A 1129 -29.10 9.61 -20.55
C ILE A 1129 -28.63 10.50 -19.38
N LEU A 1130 -28.51 11.81 -19.62
CA LEU A 1130 -28.05 12.77 -18.63
C LEU A 1130 -29.01 12.89 -17.43
N GLN A 1131 -30.33 12.93 -17.69
CA GLN A 1131 -31.36 13.00 -16.66
C GLN A 1131 -31.35 11.75 -15.76
N GLU A 1132 -31.31 10.56 -16.35
CA GLU A 1132 -31.29 9.31 -15.58
C GLU A 1132 -30.04 9.21 -14.68
N CYS A 1133 -28.86 9.62 -15.18
CA CYS A 1133 -27.62 9.59 -14.41
C CYS A 1133 -27.55 10.58 -13.24
N THR A 1134 -28.38 11.63 -13.27
CA THR A 1134 -28.45 12.65 -12.22
C THR A 1134 -29.56 12.37 -11.19
N MET A 1135 -30.56 11.56 -11.52
CA MET A 1135 -31.74 11.35 -10.67
C MET A 1135 -31.78 10.00 -9.91
N SER A 1136 -31.10 8.94 -10.35
CA SER A 1136 -31.47 7.57 -9.90
C SER A 1136 -30.36 6.66 -9.34
N ARG A 1137 -29.13 7.15 -9.09
CA ARG A 1137 -28.01 6.25 -8.75
C ARG A 1137 -27.28 6.55 -7.45
N VAL A 1138 -27.63 5.78 -6.42
CA VAL A 1138 -26.78 5.59 -5.22
C VAL A 1138 -26.26 4.16 -5.22
N GLY A 1139 -24.94 3.95 -5.23
CA GLY A 1139 -24.31 2.67 -4.88
C GLY A 1139 -23.21 2.12 -5.80
N ASN A 1140 -23.40 2.08 -7.13
CA ASN A 1140 -22.42 1.47 -8.05
C ASN A 1140 -21.63 2.52 -8.85
N MET A 1141 -20.31 2.34 -8.98
CA MET A 1141 -19.44 3.21 -9.77
C MET A 1141 -19.73 3.02 -11.27
N PHE A 1142 -19.86 4.12 -12.01
CA PHE A 1142 -20.08 4.11 -13.46
C PHE A 1142 -19.19 5.11 -14.21
N SER A 1143 -18.95 4.84 -15.49
CA SER A 1143 -18.20 5.70 -16.40
C SER A 1143 -18.90 5.76 -17.76
N ILE A 1144 -19.37 6.94 -18.16
CA ILE A 1144 -20.12 7.15 -19.40
C ILE A 1144 -19.42 8.21 -20.24
N PHE A 1145 -19.24 7.94 -21.53
CA PHE A 1145 -18.59 8.84 -22.48
C PHE A 1145 -19.53 9.12 -23.66
N LEU A 1146 -19.81 10.39 -23.93
CA LEU A 1146 -20.75 10.87 -24.93
C LEU A 1146 -20.14 12.00 -25.77
N PRO A 1147 -20.55 12.17 -27.04
CA PRO A 1147 -20.13 13.31 -27.84
C PRO A 1147 -20.89 14.56 -27.37
N SER A 1148 -20.18 15.53 -26.80
CA SER A 1148 -20.70 16.81 -26.33
C SER A 1148 -19.55 17.79 -26.06
N ASP A 1149 -19.78 19.06 -26.38
CA ASP A 1149 -18.83 20.18 -26.24
C ASP A 1149 -19.11 21.06 -25.02
N ASP A 1150 -20.22 20.82 -24.31
CA ASP A 1150 -20.61 21.59 -23.13
C ASP A 1150 -21.12 20.75 -21.96
N ILE A 1151 -21.04 21.32 -20.75
CA ILE A 1151 -21.53 20.72 -19.51
C ILE A 1151 -23.05 20.98 -19.38
N PRO A 1152 -23.89 19.95 -19.21
CA PRO A 1152 -25.34 20.09 -19.10
C PRO A 1152 -25.80 21.03 -17.99
N ASN A 1153 -26.93 21.72 -18.18
CA ASN A 1153 -27.49 22.67 -17.20
C ASN A 1153 -27.92 22.05 -15.87
N CYS A 1154 -28.08 20.73 -15.80
CA CYS A 1154 -28.40 20.02 -14.57
C CYS A 1154 -27.22 19.88 -13.58
N PHE A 1155 -26.01 20.32 -13.94
CA PHE A 1155 -24.86 20.37 -13.02
C PHE A 1155 -24.84 21.69 -12.25
N MET A 1156 -24.89 21.60 -10.92
CA MET A 1156 -24.99 22.76 -10.01
C MET A 1156 -23.72 23.61 -10.00
N TYR A 1157 -22.56 22.97 -9.97
CA TYR A 1157 -21.26 23.64 -9.94
C TYR A 1157 -20.56 23.41 -11.27
N LYS A 1158 -20.08 24.46 -11.91
CA LYS A 1158 -19.38 24.39 -13.19
C LYS A 1158 -18.19 25.33 -13.20
N ASP A 1159 -17.12 24.94 -13.87
CA ASP A 1159 -15.95 25.79 -14.08
C ASP A 1159 -15.25 25.46 -15.41
N GLU A 1160 -14.43 26.39 -15.88
CA GLU A 1160 -13.53 26.19 -17.02
C GLU A 1160 -12.21 25.58 -16.53
N GLY A 1161 -11.67 24.62 -17.29
CA GLY A 1161 -10.47 23.86 -16.94
C GLY A 1161 -10.73 22.58 -16.14
N PRO A 1162 -9.68 21.99 -15.53
CA PRO A 1162 -9.72 20.64 -14.96
C PRO A 1162 -10.32 20.54 -13.55
N SER A 1163 -10.71 21.67 -12.93
CA SER A 1163 -11.12 21.65 -11.54
C SER A 1163 -12.24 22.63 -11.22
N VAL A 1164 -13.13 22.24 -10.30
CA VAL A 1164 -14.20 23.09 -9.77
C VAL A 1164 -14.11 23.14 -8.24
N CYS A 1165 -14.31 24.33 -7.69
CA CYS A 1165 -14.39 24.56 -6.25
C CYS A 1165 -15.84 24.86 -5.85
N PHE A 1166 -16.31 24.23 -4.77
CA PHE A 1166 -17.61 24.53 -4.20
C PHE A 1166 -17.65 24.25 -2.70
N GLU A 1167 -18.66 24.80 -2.04
CA GLU A 1167 -18.98 24.49 -0.64
C GLU A 1167 -20.14 23.49 -0.62
N VAL A 1168 -19.97 22.38 0.10
CA VAL A 1168 -21.01 21.35 0.23
C VAL A 1168 -22.19 21.95 0.98
N PRO A 1169 -23.40 22.03 0.39
CA PRO A 1169 -24.52 22.67 1.02
C PRO A 1169 -25.03 21.85 2.21
N HIS A 1170 -25.31 22.56 3.30
CA HIS A 1170 -25.81 21.96 4.54
C HIS A 1170 -27.33 21.78 4.46
N ILE A 1171 -27.78 20.59 4.06
CA ILE A 1171 -29.20 20.24 3.96
C ILE A 1171 -29.60 19.43 5.21
N THR A 1172 -30.48 19.98 6.04
CA THR A 1172 -31.08 19.25 7.16
C THR A 1172 -31.99 18.14 6.64
N ASP A 1173 -31.89 16.94 7.20
CA ASP A 1173 -32.70 15.73 6.90
C ASP A 1173 -32.34 14.88 5.66
N LEU A 1174 -31.28 15.22 4.90
CA LEU A 1174 -30.79 14.38 3.78
C LEU A 1174 -29.29 14.06 3.93
N ASN A 1175 -28.95 12.77 3.85
CA ASN A 1175 -27.56 12.34 3.81
C ASN A 1175 -27.03 12.44 2.37
N MET A 1176 -25.94 13.19 2.16
CA MET A 1176 -25.22 13.12 0.88
C MET A 1176 -24.75 11.68 0.65
N ALA A 1177 -24.99 11.15 -0.55
CA ALA A 1177 -24.63 9.79 -0.97
C ALA A 1177 -23.32 9.77 -1.77
N GLY A 1178 -23.00 10.89 -2.44
CA GLY A 1178 -21.86 11.05 -3.32
C GLY A 1178 -22.06 12.25 -4.25
N PHE A 1179 -21.33 12.29 -5.36
CA PHE A 1179 -21.53 13.30 -6.40
C PHE A 1179 -21.19 12.74 -7.78
N VAL A 1180 -21.82 13.31 -8.81
CA VAL A 1180 -21.52 13.02 -10.22
C VAL A 1180 -20.63 14.13 -10.75
N VAL A 1181 -19.53 13.73 -11.39
CA VAL A 1181 -18.61 14.61 -12.10
C VAL A 1181 -18.88 14.48 -13.59
N CYS A 1182 -18.96 15.62 -14.26
CA CYS A 1182 -19.07 15.76 -15.70
C CYS A 1182 -17.85 16.54 -16.19
N THR A 1183 -17.24 16.11 -17.30
CA THR A 1183 -16.04 16.77 -17.81
C THR A 1183 -16.04 16.77 -19.32
N VAL A 1184 -15.84 17.95 -19.92
CA VAL A 1184 -15.59 18.08 -21.36
C VAL A 1184 -14.09 18.02 -21.58
N TYR A 1185 -13.64 17.11 -22.44
CA TYR A 1185 -12.23 16.88 -22.73
C TYR A 1185 -12.00 16.69 -24.23
N SER A 1186 -10.78 16.98 -24.66
CA SER A 1186 -10.35 16.82 -26.06
C SER A 1186 -8.87 16.39 -26.12
N PRO A 1187 -8.41 15.65 -27.13
CA PRO A 1187 -7.01 15.26 -27.23
C PRO A 1187 -6.06 16.43 -27.55
N CYS A 1188 -4.81 16.33 -27.08
CA CYS A 1188 -3.72 17.23 -27.48
C CYS A 1188 -3.29 16.93 -28.93
N ALA A 1189 -3.20 17.96 -29.77
CA ALA A 1189 -2.99 17.85 -31.22
C ALA A 1189 -1.64 17.25 -31.71
N SER A 1190 -0.80 16.67 -30.84
CA SER A 1190 0.61 16.41 -31.13
C SER A 1190 1.12 14.98 -30.92
N ASN A 1191 0.29 13.94 -30.85
CA ASN A 1191 0.77 12.55 -30.91
C ASN A 1191 -0.27 11.60 -31.50
N GLY A 1192 -0.12 11.24 -32.78
CA GLY A 1192 -0.82 10.11 -33.37
C GLY A 1192 -0.23 8.80 -32.84
N ASN A 1193 -1.08 7.94 -32.28
CA ASN A 1193 -0.82 6.56 -31.82
C ASN A 1193 -0.37 6.36 -30.36
N LEU A 1194 -1.10 6.92 -29.39
CA LEU A 1194 -1.11 6.42 -28.02
C LEU A 1194 -2.52 5.94 -27.63
N VAL A 1195 -2.72 4.63 -27.62
CA VAL A 1195 -3.78 4.00 -26.82
C VAL A 1195 -3.25 3.97 -25.39
N SER A 1196 -3.78 4.81 -24.51
CA SER A 1196 -3.33 4.84 -23.12
C SER A 1196 -4.23 3.99 -22.22
N GLN A 1197 -3.63 3.05 -21.50
CA GLN A 1197 -4.30 2.24 -20.48
C GLN A 1197 -4.20 2.96 -19.12
N ASN A 1198 -5.36 3.18 -18.47
CA ASN A 1198 -5.50 3.59 -17.05
C ASN A 1198 -4.91 4.96 -16.63
N LEU A 1199 -5.49 6.08 -17.10
CA LEU A 1199 -5.06 7.43 -16.67
C LEU A 1199 -6.14 8.32 -16.01
N LEU A 1200 -7.43 7.97 -16.06
CA LEU A 1200 -8.46 8.84 -15.49
C LEU A 1200 -8.44 8.80 -13.95
N SER A 1201 -8.14 9.94 -13.34
CA SER A 1201 -8.17 10.12 -11.90
C SER A 1201 -9.00 11.33 -11.49
N ILE A 1202 -9.75 11.16 -10.40
CA ILE A 1202 -10.48 12.23 -9.74
C ILE A 1202 -9.78 12.49 -8.42
N SER A 1203 -9.24 13.69 -8.26
CA SER A 1203 -8.68 14.14 -6.99
C SER A 1203 -9.65 15.07 -6.30
N VAL A 1204 -9.98 14.78 -5.06
CA VAL A 1204 -10.85 15.60 -4.22
C VAL A 1204 -10.00 16.15 -3.10
N VAL A 1205 -9.88 17.48 -3.07
CA VAL A 1205 -9.18 18.22 -2.03
C VAL A 1205 -10.22 18.86 -1.12
N ASN A 1206 -10.31 18.39 0.11
CA ASN A 1206 -11.13 19.00 1.14
C ASN A 1206 -10.28 20.04 1.89
N HIS A 1207 -10.50 21.32 1.62
CA HIS A 1207 -9.77 22.43 2.23
C HIS A 1207 -10.17 22.67 3.69
N THR A 1208 -11.35 22.24 4.12
CA THR A 1208 -11.80 22.36 5.52
C THR A 1208 -11.08 21.34 6.42
N LYS A 1209 -10.90 20.10 5.93
CA LYS A 1209 -10.25 19.00 6.67
C LYS A 1209 -8.77 18.81 6.33
N ASN A 1210 -8.26 19.54 5.34
CA ASN A 1210 -6.89 19.43 4.79
C ASN A 1210 -6.53 18.01 4.33
N ILE A 1211 -7.49 17.33 3.69
CA ILE A 1211 -7.35 15.97 3.16
C ILE A 1211 -7.38 16.06 1.64
N SER A 1212 -6.42 15.41 0.98
CA SER A 1212 -6.43 15.19 -0.47
C SER A 1212 -6.45 13.70 -0.73
N GLN A 1213 -7.40 13.25 -1.54
CA GLN A 1213 -7.50 11.85 -1.94
C GLN A 1213 -7.71 11.79 -3.44
N THR A 1214 -7.16 10.77 -4.07
CA THR A 1214 -7.26 10.54 -5.51
C THR A 1214 -7.86 9.16 -5.74
N SER A 1215 -9.00 9.11 -6.41
CA SER A 1215 -9.64 7.87 -6.85
C SER A 1215 -9.35 7.65 -8.33
N ARG A 1216 -8.85 6.46 -8.67
CA ARG A 1216 -8.67 6.04 -10.07
C ARG A 1216 -9.97 5.40 -10.53
N GLN A 1217 -10.52 5.91 -11.61
CA GLN A 1217 -11.79 5.42 -12.15
C GLN A 1217 -11.56 4.16 -12.99
N ILE A 1218 -12.56 3.28 -13.05
CA ILE A 1218 -12.55 2.17 -14.00
C ILE A 1218 -12.73 2.77 -15.39
N THR A 1219 -11.67 2.78 -16.19
CA THR A 1219 -11.73 3.14 -17.60
C THR A 1219 -11.17 2.01 -18.45
N ALA A 1220 -11.79 1.77 -19.59
CA ALA A 1220 -11.17 1.08 -20.70
C ALA A 1220 -10.68 2.13 -21.72
N ASP A 1221 -9.86 1.70 -22.69
CA ASP A 1221 -9.17 2.54 -23.68
C ASP A 1221 -10.01 3.74 -24.16
N VAL A 1222 -9.64 4.97 -23.76
CA VAL A 1222 -10.26 6.21 -24.25
C VAL A 1222 -9.70 6.51 -25.63
N VAL A 1223 -10.57 6.66 -26.63
CA VAL A 1223 -10.16 6.87 -28.03
C VAL A 1223 -9.91 8.34 -28.32
N ILE A 1224 -8.81 8.62 -29.03
CA ILE A 1224 -8.45 9.96 -29.52
C ILE A 1224 -9.33 10.29 -30.73
N SER A 1225 -10.19 11.31 -30.60
CA SER A 1225 -10.94 11.92 -31.70
C SER A 1225 -10.55 13.40 -31.85
N SER A 1226 -10.75 14.01 -33.01
CA SER A 1226 -10.53 15.46 -33.20
C SER A 1226 -11.58 16.37 -32.53
N GLU A 1227 -12.64 15.80 -31.96
CA GLU A 1227 -13.79 16.51 -31.41
C GLU A 1227 -13.84 16.44 -29.89
N ASP A 1228 -14.64 17.33 -29.30
CA ASP A 1228 -14.85 17.42 -27.85
C ASP A 1228 -15.82 16.32 -27.39
N HIS A 1229 -15.46 15.66 -26.28
CA HIS A 1229 -16.27 14.63 -25.65
C HIS A 1229 -16.57 14.98 -24.22
N LEU A 1230 -17.66 14.42 -23.73
CA LEU A 1230 -18.12 14.54 -22.37
C LEU A 1230 -18.00 13.19 -21.67
N TRP A 1231 -17.33 13.20 -20.53
CA TRP A 1231 -17.27 12.08 -19.61
C TRP A 1231 -18.13 12.37 -18.38
N LEU A 1232 -18.79 11.33 -17.88
CA LEU A 1232 -19.56 11.31 -16.64
C LEU A 1232 -19.10 10.15 -15.78
N GLY A 1233 -18.78 10.43 -14.52
CA GLY A 1233 -18.58 9.38 -13.53
C GLY A 1233 -19.09 9.82 -12.17
N ASN A 1234 -19.32 8.85 -11.29
CA ASN A 1234 -19.75 9.12 -9.93
C ASN A 1234 -18.68 8.75 -8.91
N VAL A 1235 -18.73 9.48 -7.81
CA VAL A 1235 -17.86 9.28 -6.66
C VAL A 1235 -18.74 8.98 -5.45
N SER A 1236 -18.48 7.85 -4.79
CA SER A 1236 -19.22 7.46 -3.59
C SER A 1236 -18.73 8.20 -2.34
N LYS A 1237 -19.63 8.47 -1.39
CA LYS A 1237 -19.29 9.11 -0.10
C LYS A 1237 -18.23 8.35 0.71
N GLY A 1238 -18.18 7.02 0.59
CA GLY A 1238 -17.25 6.16 1.33
C GLY A 1238 -15.77 6.42 1.00
N GLU A 1239 -15.48 7.03 -0.15
CA GLU A 1239 -14.11 7.30 -0.58
C GLU A 1239 -13.55 8.62 -0.03
N PHE A 1240 -14.40 9.63 0.29
CA PHE A 1240 -13.93 11.02 0.50
C PHE A 1240 -14.44 11.74 1.76
N ASN A 1241 -15.32 11.11 2.56
CA ASN A 1241 -15.78 11.60 3.88
C ASN A 1241 -16.21 13.09 3.94
N LEU A 1242 -17.01 13.52 2.97
CA LEU A 1242 -17.53 14.89 2.85
C LEU A 1242 -18.73 15.14 3.78
N GLU A 1243 -18.77 16.30 4.42
CA GLU A 1243 -19.86 16.78 5.28
C GLU A 1243 -20.39 18.14 4.81
N GLY A 1244 -21.60 18.51 5.24
CA GLY A 1244 -22.17 19.83 4.95
C GLY A 1244 -21.30 20.95 5.52
N GLY A 1245 -20.98 21.96 4.71
CA GLY A 1245 -20.07 23.06 5.04
C GLY A 1245 -18.60 22.84 4.65
N ASP A 1246 -18.24 21.67 4.10
CA ASP A 1246 -16.89 21.42 3.61
C ASP A 1246 -16.60 22.22 2.33
N LYS A 1247 -15.42 22.87 2.27
CA LYS A 1247 -14.92 23.53 1.06
C LYS A 1247 -14.11 22.52 0.25
N VAL A 1248 -14.62 22.16 -0.92
CA VAL A 1248 -14.12 21.06 -1.73
C VAL A 1248 -13.66 21.56 -3.09
N LYS A 1249 -12.48 21.09 -3.52
CA LYS A 1249 -12.00 21.22 -4.89
C LYS A 1249 -11.95 19.84 -5.52
N VAL A 1250 -12.71 19.65 -6.60
CA VAL A 1250 -12.67 18.43 -7.41
C VAL A 1250 -11.80 18.70 -8.63
N ILE A 1251 -10.84 17.83 -8.89
CA ILE A 1251 -9.90 17.92 -10.01
C ILE A 1251 -10.00 16.62 -10.82
N VAL A 1252 -10.15 16.73 -12.13
CA VAL A 1252 -10.15 15.58 -13.04
C VAL A 1252 -8.90 15.63 -13.90
N ASP A 1253 -8.15 14.53 -13.91
CA ASP A 1253 -6.97 14.36 -14.75
C ASP A 1253 -7.16 13.13 -15.65
N PHE A 1254 -7.05 13.34 -16.97
CA PHE A 1254 -7.09 12.30 -18.00
C PHE A 1254 -5.68 11.80 -18.39
N GLY A 1255 -4.64 12.36 -17.78
CA GLY A 1255 -3.23 12.06 -18.01
C GLY A 1255 -2.67 12.65 -19.31
N ALA A 1256 -1.42 12.30 -19.62
CA ALA A 1256 -0.68 12.88 -20.74
C ALA A 1256 -1.34 12.58 -22.09
N GLY A 1257 -1.82 13.64 -22.78
CA GLY A 1257 -2.40 13.54 -24.13
C GLY A 1257 -3.83 14.07 -24.26
N PHE A 1258 -4.49 14.47 -23.17
CA PHE A 1258 -5.82 15.08 -23.19
C PHE A 1258 -5.84 16.42 -22.44
N ILE A 1259 -6.70 17.33 -22.86
CA ILE A 1259 -6.98 18.60 -22.20
C ILE A 1259 -8.41 18.55 -21.70
N VAL A 1260 -8.59 18.76 -20.40
CA VAL A 1260 -9.89 19.03 -19.81
C VAL A 1260 -10.23 20.51 -20.02
N LYS A 1261 -11.32 20.75 -20.75
CA LYS A 1261 -11.80 22.09 -21.09
C LYS A 1261 -12.79 22.63 -20.07
N LYS A 1262 -13.71 21.79 -19.61
CA LYS A 1262 -14.76 22.18 -18.66
C LYS A 1262 -15.03 21.06 -17.67
N ILE A 1263 -15.48 21.43 -16.48
CA ILE A 1263 -15.88 20.49 -15.45
C ILE A 1263 -17.20 20.93 -14.82
N GLY A 1264 -18.04 19.97 -14.45
CA GLY A 1264 -19.26 20.17 -13.71
C GLY A 1264 -19.43 19.13 -12.61
N VAL A 1265 -20.01 19.51 -11.49
CA VAL A 1265 -20.32 18.63 -10.36
C VAL A 1265 -21.77 18.81 -9.93
N SER A 1266 -22.45 17.69 -9.70
CA SER A 1266 -23.80 17.63 -9.13
C SER A 1266 -23.83 16.67 -7.95
N LEU A 1267 -24.47 17.06 -6.85
CA LEU A 1267 -24.47 16.31 -5.60
C LEU A 1267 -25.62 15.30 -5.57
N LEU A 1268 -25.36 14.12 -5.01
CA LEU A 1268 -26.35 13.06 -4.84
C LEU A 1268 -26.71 12.93 -3.36
N TYR A 1269 -28.00 12.76 -3.06
CA TYR A 1269 -28.52 12.60 -1.70
C TYR A 1269 -29.35 11.32 -1.56
N ASP A 1270 -29.34 10.71 -0.38
CA ASP A 1270 -30.13 9.55 -0.02
C ASP A 1270 -31.60 9.97 0.22
N GLY A 1271 -32.46 9.76 -0.78
CA GLY A 1271 -33.91 10.02 -0.71
C GLY A 1271 -34.48 10.57 -2.01
N VAL A 1272 -35.71 10.18 -2.38
CA VAL A 1272 -36.37 10.69 -3.59
C VAL A 1272 -36.65 12.19 -3.40
N LEU A 1273 -35.89 13.03 -4.09
CA LEU A 1273 -36.24 14.42 -4.30
C LEU A 1273 -37.38 14.46 -5.34
N ASP A 1274 -38.63 14.60 -4.88
CA ASP A 1274 -39.72 15.00 -5.76
C ASP A 1274 -39.34 16.36 -6.38
N GLY A 1275 -39.18 16.38 -7.70
CA GLY A 1275 -38.54 17.45 -8.45
C GLY A 1275 -39.11 18.84 -8.13
N LYS A 1276 -38.38 19.60 -7.32
CA LYS A 1276 -38.43 21.07 -7.19
C LYS A 1276 -37.33 21.52 -6.23
N VAL A 1277 -36.09 21.60 -6.72
CA VAL A 1277 -35.09 22.59 -6.29
C VAL A 1277 -34.34 23.06 -7.51
#